data_AF-A0A832BQS7-F1
#
_entry.id   AF-A0A832BQS7-F1
#
_cell.length_a   1.000
_cell.length_b   1.000
_cell.length_c   1.000
_cell.angle_alpha   90.00
_cell.angle_beta   90.00
_cell.angle_gamma   90.00
#
_symmetry.space_group_name_H-M   'P 1'
#
loop_
_entity.id
_entity.type
_entity.pdbx_description
1 polymer ?
#
loop_
_entity_poly.entity_id
_entity_poly.type
_entity_poly.pdbx_seq_one_letter_code
_entity_poly.pdbx_strand_id
1 'polypeptide(L)'
;MSRPRLIYLIFCCIAFTQAGFADTFLVTNTNNSGPGSLRDAIEQADRNGTSVTDYINFNIPANRGPAVIRIQFNQLLPALSSNLVIDGTTQPGAPLGNSSAKLTISLEGNTSATDYLQIFELNGLNNVSIYGLFLQALVFDRTSFIPPPNTFGILIRGGSDISIGALDKGNVISGWARAIYAENTPQAGAITGLTVQGNIMGLAPDGITNSLGSAGGRGPAATIPATNQYGVYVGLGKEIMIGGNQQALGNIIHSRVIDIYCQGLWWFGADSKTTISYNRIGMDRNGNYIDTDAGTAIQLHRFFRWIPRTNRFNPGIVIDHNSIGSRSRLNGIVMDSIMSYFLIENNTIGAEVNDGPPPGGYYGKGIHLFECDMGMIGGENFGKENIIRYWKQGALVCDRTTNITFRYNSTYCNKDRAIELNQWKEYNPTPFRIKPYVTINYLNLRDFIMEGTAPPNSWVDLYFDDNCPDCEGKQHVAGMFAVIRVGPTGKWNYSDIPFGRGNFVVTATDDFGATSEYSAPEIDTTELISTAALCKTQGGSVCGLKIVSGTEWEWLDSAGTSVGTDTCLSNVAPGRYLFKLRIGPGYCEKIYDFTIKDSVLDIDSSAGVTVLNTRCGKSNGAIRGFAPKNASRWQWEDGNGSIVSNDIDLTNVPAGRYRFRVFNRLCDTVTSYYEIGDLTPGIDAQNIQVTATTCSKNNGSITGIRISQTNFSTVRWKDENGNIAGTGADLLNAAPGRYKLVVLDSAEACGDSTAFYTIAATPAPTIDTISMSINHASCDQPNGSINGIRLLNTLAPVYMVWVNEQNAVMGNTLNLSNLRAGNYRLKIKDAGTCDTVLSPVFEVRNNGAITIDSTLLKINATGCTRISGSVTGIRINGADSWQWINTSNNTVVGNTTDLLSVGAGNYQLRVSNSVYGCSANSSVYTITVANPIPLSVARAGYKDASCNNNNGSISVSQFNGNSNLFSFVWLRDSSVNMGSDLTLQNLAPATYYLLATDTNGCAQAVYKQLVSMQPLPQLNENNVRLSNDTCSFKTGSITGINASSDVGNITYRWYNNNVQAGTGRELTGLGPGNYYLLVSDINGCELRSRDYTVSPITTSLPAPRYRDQTIPRYSSTTLKVENPINGASYELIDPQSGQLIQKNTTGNFELTAVNEDRMLQVMLRAGACSSPVAQVFIKVIDITKLEIPNAFTPNGDGINDVFRIRVTGYFLMDELKIFNRWGQLVFETKQVNKDWDGTLKGKPLPVGTYYWVVEGLDVHGEKLRRAGSVTLLR
;
A
#
# COMPACT_ATOMS: atom_id res chain seq x y z
N MET A 1 -21.26 77.88 -27.76
CA MET A 1 -20.49 77.34 -26.60
C MET A 1 -20.19 75.88 -26.84
N SER A 2 -18.98 75.46 -26.46
CA SER A 2 -18.14 74.47 -27.13
C SER A 2 -18.10 73.09 -26.46
N ARG A 3 -18.12 72.05 -27.31
CA ARG A 3 -17.39 70.74 -27.28
C ARG A 3 -17.79 70.04 -28.60
N PRO A 4 -16.88 69.46 -29.44
CA PRO A 4 -16.30 68.12 -29.20
C PRO A 4 -14.94 67.80 -29.92
N ARG A 5 -14.48 66.54 -29.78
CA ARG A 5 -13.52 65.67 -30.53
C ARG A 5 -12.84 66.18 -31.83
N LEU A 6 -11.53 65.86 -32.05
CA LEU A 6 -10.96 65.13 -33.24
C LEU A 6 -9.39 65.01 -33.29
N ILE A 7 -8.90 63.78 -33.54
CA ILE A 7 -7.82 63.27 -34.47
C ILE A 7 -6.36 63.81 -34.46
N TYR A 8 -5.40 62.87 -34.31
CA TYR A 8 -4.13 62.61 -35.08
C TYR A 8 -3.39 61.45 -34.36
N LEU A 9 -3.37 60.16 -34.74
CA LEU A 9 -2.76 59.41 -35.86
C LEU A 9 -1.26 59.66 -36.16
N ILE A 10 -0.48 58.58 -35.92
CA ILE A 10 0.79 58.13 -36.54
C ILE A 10 2.11 58.58 -35.88
N PHE A 11 2.63 57.73 -34.99
CA PHE A 11 4.02 57.25 -35.06
C PHE A 11 4.04 55.76 -34.70
N CYS A 12 4.02 54.93 -35.74
CA CYS A 12 4.26 53.50 -35.65
C CYS A 12 5.74 53.28 -35.95
N CYS A 13 6.52 52.89 -34.95
CA CYS A 13 7.84 52.27 -35.14
C CYS A 13 8.05 51.20 -34.06
N ILE A 14 7.66 49.98 -34.41
CA ILE A 14 8.35 48.72 -34.11
C ILE A 14 8.65 48.46 -32.63
N ALA A 15 7.63 48.05 -31.88
CA ALA A 15 7.85 47.05 -30.83
C ALA A 15 7.81 45.69 -31.53
N PHE A 16 8.98 45.16 -31.88
CA PHE A 16 9.11 43.74 -32.20
C PHE A 16 8.62 42.99 -30.96
N THR A 17 7.43 42.41 -31.03
CA THR A 17 7.15 41.19 -30.28
C THR A 17 8.06 40.13 -30.89
N GLN A 18 9.29 40.00 -30.38
CA GLN A 18 10.06 38.80 -30.63
C GLN A 18 9.22 37.64 -30.10
N ALA A 19 8.67 36.85 -31.00
CA ALA A 19 8.28 35.49 -30.66
C ALA A 19 9.55 34.84 -30.12
N GLY A 20 9.62 34.62 -28.81
CA GLY A 20 10.75 33.92 -28.21
C GLY A 20 10.81 32.53 -28.84
N PHE A 21 11.90 32.24 -29.56
CA PHE A 21 12.21 30.90 -30.02
C PHE A 21 12.93 30.17 -28.90
N ALA A 22 12.73 28.86 -28.81
CA ALA A 22 13.50 28.02 -27.90
C ALA A 22 14.97 28.08 -28.31
N ASP A 23 15.86 28.40 -27.38
CA ASP A 23 17.30 28.44 -27.62
C ASP A 23 18.04 27.36 -26.82
N THR A 24 19.28 27.07 -27.22
CA THR A 24 20.15 26.10 -26.55
C THR A 24 21.47 26.76 -26.14
N PHE A 25 21.68 26.92 -24.85
CA PHE A 25 22.90 27.48 -24.26
C PHE A 25 23.88 26.36 -23.90
N LEU A 26 25.09 26.42 -24.45
CA LEU A 26 26.08 25.35 -24.31
C LEU A 26 27.16 25.70 -23.27
N VAL A 27 27.27 24.88 -22.22
CA VAL A 27 28.34 24.94 -21.22
C VAL A 27 29.57 24.20 -21.75
N THR A 28 30.70 24.89 -21.87
CA THR A 28 31.92 24.38 -22.54
C THR A 28 33.15 24.30 -21.63
N ASN A 29 33.09 24.88 -20.44
CA ASN A 29 34.19 24.84 -19.47
C ASN A 29 33.70 24.68 -18.02
N THR A 30 34.64 24.40 -17.11
CA THR A 30 34.36 24.14 -15.68
C THR A 30 34.50 25.37 -14.80
N ASN A 31 34.68 26.57 -15.37
CA ASN A 31 34.83 27.79 -14.58
C ASN A 31 33.49 28.18 -13.93
N ASN A 32 33.54 28.83 -12.78
CA ASN A 32 32.33 29.30 -12.07
C ASN A 32 31.68 30.54 -12.72
N SER A 33 32.43 31.28 -13.56
CA SER A 33 31.96 32.49 -14.25
C SER A 33 32.74 32.72 -15.54
N GLY A 34 32.23 33.65 -16.37
CA GLY A 34 32.79 33.99 -17.68
C GLY A 34 32.18 33.19 -18.83
N PRO A 35 32.50 33.57 -20.09
CA PRO A 35 31.89 32.95 -21.27
C PRO A 35 32.00 31.43 -21.29
N GLY A 36 30.89 30.74 -21.57
CA GLY A 36 30.82 29.29 -21.68
C GLY A 36 30.82 28.53 -20.34
N SER A 37 30.73 29.24 -19.20
CA SER A 37 30.48 28.65 -17.88
C SER A 37 28.98 28.34 -17.67
N LEU A 38 28.67 27.51 -16.66
CA LEU A 38 27.28 27.25 -16.29
C LEU A 38 26.54 28.52 -15.84
N ARG A 39 27.22 29.42 -15.10
CA ARG A 39 26.65 30.71 -14.70
C ARG A 39 26.25 31.54 -15.91
N ASP A 40 27.14 31.64 -16.90
CA ASP A 40 26.89 32.39 -18.13
C ASP A 40 25.70 31.82 -18.91
N ALA A 41 25.57 30.49 -19.00
CA ALA A 41 24.42 29.84 -19.63
C ALA A 41 23.09 30.13 -18.89
N ILE A 42 23.09 30.13 -17.56
CA ILE A 42 21.90 30.48 -16.76
C ILE A 42 21.52 31.95 -16.98
N GLU A 43 22.49 32.87 -16.94
CA GLU A 43 22.25 34.30 -17.18
C GLU A 43 21.81 34.61 -18.62
N GLN A 44 22.18 33.78 -19.60
CA GLN A 44 21.69 33.89 -20.98
C GLN A 44 20.25 33.37 -21.11
N ALA A 45 19.93 32.23 -20.49
CA ALA A 45 18.57 31.71 -20.46
C ALA A 45 17.59 32.67 -19.79
N ASP A 46 17.99 33.28 -18.66
CA ASP A 46 17.18 34.30 -17.99
C ASP A 46 16.93 35.54 -18.89
N ARG A 47 17.98 36.00 -19.59
CA ARG A 47 17.87 37.12 -20.54
C ARG A 47 17.01 36.81 -21.77
N ASN A 48 16.90 35.54 -22.17
CA ASN A 48 16.09 35.13 -23.32
C ASN A 48 14.59 35.29 -23.04
N GLY A 49 14.15 35.09 -21.79
CA GLY A 49 12.83 35.53 -21.29
C GLY A 49 11.62 34.97 -22.04
N THR A 50 11.67 33.74 -22.55
CA THR A 50 10.70 33.25 -23.54
C THR A 50 9.47 32.53 -22.94
N SER A 51 8.39 32.47 -23.73
CA SER A 51 7.20 31.65 -23.46
C SER A 51 7.35 30.19 -23.92
N VAL A 52 8.54 29.78 -24.37
CA VAL A 52 8.85 28.45 -24.90
C VAL A 52 10.04 27.87 -24.12
N THR A 53 10.29 26.56 -24.22
CA THR A 53 11.32 25.92 -23.38
C THR A 53 12.73 26.11 -23.92
N ASP A 54 13.59 26.75 -23.13
CA ASP A 54 15.03 26.88 -23.38
C ASP A 54 15.81 25.68 -22.82
N TYR A 55 16.99 25.41 -23.39
CA TYR A 55 17.82 24.25 -23.04
C TYR A 55 19.24 24.68 -22.62
N ILE A 56 19.71 24.18 -21.48
CA ILE A 56 21.12 24.26 -21.07
C ILE A 56 21.74 22.88 -21.25
N ASN A 57 22.67 22.80 -22.21
CA ASN A 57 23.39 21.58 -22.57
C ASN A 57 24.88 21.71 -22.20
N PHE A 58 25.57 20.57 -22.10
CA PHE A 58 26.97 20.49 -21.67
C PHE A 58 27.84 19.84 -22.75
N ASN A 59 29.00 20.42 -23.02
CA ASN A 59 30.02 19.88 -23.92
C ASN A 59 31.43 20.30 -23.43
N ILE A 60 31.76 19.88 -22.21
CA ILE A 60 33.06 20.17 -21.58
C ILE A 60 34.10 19.15 -22.09
N PRO A 61 35.27 19.58 -22.62
CA PRO A 61 36.29 18.66 -23.14
C PRO A 61 36.82 17.66 -22.08
N ALA A 62 36.84 16.37 -22.43
CA ALA A 62 37.14 15.25 -21.53
C ALA A 62 38.63 15.09 -21.13
N ASN A 63 39.47 16.08 -21.42
CA ASN A 63 40.94 15.96 -21.41
C ASN A 63 41.54 15.80 -20.00
N ARG A 64 40.73 15.78 -18.94
CA ARG A 64 41.15 15.77 -17.52
C ARG A 64 40.34 14.82 -16.62
N GLY A 65 39.64 13.83 -17.19
CA GLY A 65 38.73 12.94 -16.45
C GLY A 65 37.29 13.45 -16.45
N PRO A 66 36.42 12.95 -15.55
CA PRO A 66 35.00 13.37 -15.49
C PRO A 66 34.87 14.87 -15.29
N ALA A 67 33.90 15.50 -15.95
CA ALA A 67 33.69 16.94 -15.85
C ALA A 67 33.18 17.32 -14.44
N VAL A 68 33.90 18.22 -13.76
CA VAL A 68 33.53 18.72 -12.43
C VAL A 68 33.51 20.24 -12.42
N ILE A 69 32.34 20.83 -12.19
CA ILE A 69 32.15 22.26 -11.97
C ILE A 69 32.19 22.51 -10.46
N ARG A 70 33.12 23.34 -9.99
CA ARG A 70 33.29 23.67 -8.56
C ARG A 70 32.72 25.04 -8.25
N ILE A 71 31.72 25.09 -7.39
CA ILE A 71 31.07 26.31 -6.89
C ILE A 71 31.60 26.57 -5.48
N GLN A 72 32.17 27.75 -5.26
CA GLN A 72 32.58 28.17 -3.92
C GLN A 72 31.35 28.69 -3.15
N PHE A 73 31.26 28.39 -1.85
CA PHE A 73 30.10 28.79 -1.02
C PHE A 73 29.81 30.30 -1.01
N ASN A 74 30.81 31.14 -1.28
CA ASN A 74 30.70 32.60 -1.38
C ASN A 74 30.44 33.12 -2.81
N GLN A 75 30.24 32.23 -3.79
CA GLN A 75 29.99 32.55 -5.19
C GLN A 75 28.94 31.60 -5.79
N LEU A 76 27.76 31.55 -5.17
CA LEU A 76 26.62 30.72 -5.60
C LEU A 76 26.14 31.08 -7.02
N LEU A 77 25.52 30.12 -7.71
CA LEU A 77 24.90 30.35 -9.01
C LEU A 77 23.68 31.29 -8.89
N PRO A 78 23.34 32.03 -9.96
CA PRO A 78 22.10 32.82 -9.99
C PRO A 78 20.86 31.90 -10.00
N ALA A 79 19.71 32.46 -9.62
CA ALA A 79 18.43 31.77 -9.69
C ALA A 79 18.06 31.42 -11.15
N LEU A 80 17.30 30.33 -11.33
CA LEU A 80 16.86 29.89 -12.65
C LEU A 80 15.65 30.71 -13.17
N SER A 81 15.33 30.55 -14.45
CA SER A 81 14.15 31.10 -15.12
C SER A 81 13.11 30.02 -15.47
N SER A 82 11.87 30.43 -15.78
CA SER A 82 10.79 29.51 -16.19
C SER A 82 11.00 28.97 -17.61
N ASN A 83 10.30 27.89 -17.97
CA ASN A 83 10.42 27.20 -19.26
C ASN A 83 11.88 26.81 -19.57
N LEU A 84 12.51 26.08 -18.65
CA LEU A 84 13.94 25.77 -18.74
C LEU A 84 14.21 24.29 -18.53
N VAL A 85 15.04 23.71 -19.41
CA VAL A 85 15.57 22.36 -19.28
C VAL A 85 17.08 22.44 -19.06
N ILE A 86 17.58 21.83 -17.99
CA ILE A 86 19.01 21.62 -17.77
C ILE A 86 19.29 20.12 -17.96
N ASP A 87 19.97 19.77 -19.06
CA ASP A 87 20.24 18.36 -19.42
C ASP A 87 21.72 18.01 -19.32
N GLY A 88 22.13 17.50 -18.16
CA GLY A 88 23.48 16.99 -17.93
C GLY A 88 23.85 15.76 -18.75
N THR A 89 22.89 15.02 -19.31
CA THR A 89 23.17 13.82 -20.12
C THR A 89 23.78 14.15 -21.49
N THR A 90 23.69 15.42 -21.90
CA THR A 90 24.30 15.94 -23.14
C THR A 90 25.82 16.01 -23.08
N GLN A 91 26.40 16.04 -21.88
CA GLN A 91 27.85 15.96 -21.68
C GLN A 91 28.42 14.71 -22.37
N PRO A 92 29.44 14.84 -23.24
CA PRO A 92 30.13 13.69 -23.80
C PRO A 92 30.87 12.89 -22.72
N GLY A 93 30.89 11.56 -22.88
CA GLY A 93 31.57 10.63 -21.98
C GLY A 93 30.66 9.55 -21.41
N ALA A 94 31.27 8.64 -20.65
CA ALA A 94 30.54 7.61 -19.90
C ALA A 94 29.83 8.24 -18.68
N PRO A 95 28.66 7.71 -18.28
CA PRO A 95 28.04 8.08 -17.02
C PRO A 95 28.92 7.80 -15.80
N LEU A 96 28.66 8.51 -14.72
CA LEU A 96 29.32 8.39 -13.43
C LEU A 96 28.77 7.16 -12.70
N GLY A 97 29.64 6.18 -12.45
CA GLY A 97 29.26 4.93 -11.78
C GLY A 97 28.17 4.19 -12.56
N ASN A 98 27.05 3.93 -11.90
CA ASN A 98 25.89 3.26 -12.48
C ASN A 98 24.72 4.23 -12.72
N SER A 99 24.90 5.52 -12.44
CA SER A 99 23.87 6.56 -12.64
C SER A 99 23.75 6.98 -14.11
N SER A 100 22.78 7.85 -14.42
CA SER A 100 22.69 8.55 -15.71
C SER A 100 23.47 9.86 -15.74
N ALA A 101 23.99 10.31 -14.60
CA ALA A 101 24.70 11.58 -14.50
C ALA A 101 26.07 11.50 -15.17
N LYS A 102 26.47 12.52 -15.92
CA LYS A 102 27.76 12.55 -16.65
C LYS A 102 28.73 13.63 -16.20
N LEU A 103 28.26 14.60 -15.42
CA LEU A 103 29.09 15.63 -14.81
C LEU A 103 28.70 15.86 -13.35
N THR A 104 29.67 16.37 -12.59
CA THR A 104 29.49 16.75 -11.19
C THR A 104 29.43 18.27 -11.06
N ILE A 105 28.47 18.77 -10.29
CA ILE A 105 28.45 20.13 -9.77
C ILE A 105 28.67 20.03 -8.26
N SER A 106 29.79 20.57 -7.79
CA SER A 106 30.27 20.41 -6.42
C SER A 106 30.26 21.76 -5.70
N LEU A 107 29.49 21.87 -4.62
CA LEU A 107 29.54 23.02 -3.71
C LEU A 107 30.61 22.79 -2.64
N GLU A 108 31.62 23.66 -2.57
CA GLU A 108 32.82 23.45 -1.75
C GLU A 108 33.11 24.64 -0.83
N GLY A 109 33.57 24.33 0.39
CA GLY A 109 34.02 25.34 1.35
C GLY A 109 33.81 24.96 2.81
N ASN A 110 34.28 25.83 3.72
CA ASN A 110 34.00 25.73 5.15
C ASN A 110 33.14 26.92 5.56
N THR A 111 32.01 26.67 6.23
CA THR A 111 30.98 27.68 6.50
C THR A 111 30.52 27.64 7.96
N SER A 112 29.70 28.60 8.39
CA SER A 112 29.04 28.59 9.71
C SER A 112 27.71 27.83 9.65
N ALA A 113 27.20 27.35 10.80
CA ALA A 113 25.96 26.55 10.84
C ALA A 113 24.68 27.31 10.37
N THR A 114 24.75 28.62 10.10
CA THR A 114 23.60 29.47 9.78
C THR A 114 23.44 29.83 8.30
N ASP A 115 24.44 29.55 7.46
CA ASP A 115 24.44 29.98 6.06
C ASP A 115 23.42 29.18 5.22
N TYR A 116 22.69 29.88 4.34
CA TYR A 116 21.68 29.30 3.46
C TYR A 116 22.29 29.06 2.08
N LEU A 117 22.57 27.80 1.74
CA LEU A 117 23.39 27.44 0.57
C LEU A 117 22.68 26.45 -0.34
N GLN A 118 22.81 26.64 -1.65
CA GLN A 118 22.21 25.78 -2.67
C GLN A 118 23.00 25.75 -3.99
N ILE A 119 22.79 24.72 -4.81
CA ILE A 119 23.27 24.73 -6.21
C ILE A 119 22.24 25.43 -7.11
N PHE A 120 21.00 24.95 -7.09
CA PHE A 120 19.92 25.53 -7.90
C PHE A 120 18.83 26.11 -7.01
N GLU A 121 18.39 27.32 -7.35
CA GLU A 121 17.26 28.00 -6.74
C GLU A 121 16.18 28.24 -7.80
N LEU A 122 14.98 27.74 -7.53
CA LEU A 122 13.78 27.98 -8.32
C LEU A 122 12.82 28.80 -7.45
N ASN A 123 12.48 30.02 -7.86
CA ASN A 123 11.62 30.91 -7.09
C ASN A 123 10.41 31.33 -7.93
N GLY A 124 9.26 30.69 -7.68
CA GLY A 124 8.00 30.94 -8.39
C GLY A 124 8.05 30.58 -9.87
N LEU A 125 8.88 29.61 -10.26
CA LEU A 125 9.10 29.25 -11.66
C LEU A 125 8.11 28.18 -12.14
N ASN A 126 7.80 28.22 -13.44
CA ASN A 126 6.92 27.24 -14.07
C ASN A 126 7.67 26.46 -15.17
N ASN A 127 7.34 25.18 -15.35
CA ASN A 127 7.85 24.34 -16.43
C ASN A 127 9.39 24.25 -16.45
N VAL A 128 9.99 23.80 -15.34
CA VAL A 128 11.44 23.65 -15.19
C VAL A 128 11.81 22.19 -15.03
N SER A 129 12.77 21.71 -15.82
CA SER A 129 13.27 20.33 -15.73
C SER A 129 14.78 20.28 -15.51
N ILE A 130 15.23 19.48 -14.54
CA ILE A 130 16.65 19.32 -14.20
C ILE A 130 16.98 17.83 -14.17
N TYR A 131 17.88 17.36 -15.04
CA TYR A 131 18.22 15.94 -15.13
C TYR A 131 19.66 15.66 -15.58
N GLY A 132 20.18 14.47 -15.26
CA GLY A 132 21.51 14.00 -15.68
C GLY A 132 22.71 14.63 -14.95
N LEU A 133 22.53 15.18 -13.75
CA LEU A 133 23.58 15.85 -12.98
C LEU A 133 23.94 15.10 -11.70
N PHE A 134 25.21 15.13 -11.31
CA PHE A 134 25.63 14.75 -9.95
C PHE A 134 25.85 16.01 -9.11
N LEU A 135 24.91 16.30 -8.21
CA LEU A 135 24.91 17.43 -7.29
C LEU A 135 25.48 17.01 -5.93
N GLN A 136 26.71 17.41 -5.64
CA GLN A 136 27.36 17.05 -4.37
C GLN A 136 27.67 18.26 -3.50
N ALA A 137 27.51 18.09 -2.20
CA ALA A 137 27.98 19.05 -1.20
C ALA A 137 29.25 18.52 -0.52
N LEU A 138 30.32 19.31 -0.64
CA LEU A 138 31.56 19.18 0.13
C LEU A 138 31.73 20.39 1.05
N VAL A 139 30.61 20.87 1.59
CA VAL A 139 30.54 21.95 2.57
C VAL A 139 30.14 21.38 3.92
N PHE A 140 30.93 21.65 4.95
CA PHE A 140 30.72 21.08 6.28
C PHE A 140 30.92 22.14 7.35
N ASP A 141 30.23 21.97 8.48
CA ASP A 141 30.60 22.65 9.70
C ASP A 141 31.95 22.11 10.23
N ARG A 142 32.85 23.00 10.64
CA ARG A 142 34.20 22.67 11.12
C ARG A 142 34.21 21.80 12.39
N THR A 143 33.11 21.77 13.14
CA THR A 143 33.03 21.03 14.42
C THR A 143 32.36 19.67 14.28
N SER A 144 31.28 19.58 13.51
CA SER A 144 30.47 18.36 13.42
C SER A 144 30.76 17.48 12.20
N PHE A 145 31.44 18.00 11.16
CA PHE A 145 31.60 17.31 9.86
C PHE A 145 30.26 16.88 9.22
N ILE A 146 29.15 17.50 9.65
CA ILE A 146 27.80 17.30 9.10
C ILE A 146 27.48 18.51 8.22
N PRO A 147 26.71 18.34 7.13
CA PRO A 147 26.22 19.46 6.34
C PRO A 147 25.43 20.43 7.23
N PRO A 148 25.65 21.75 7.14
CA PRO A 148 24.85 22.73 7.88
C PRO A 148 23.35 22.57 7.61
N PRO A 149 22.46 22.85 8.59
CA PRO A 149 21.02 22.59 8.48
C PRO A 149 20.32 23.25 7.28
N ASN A 150 20.87 24.35 6.77
CA ASN A 150 20.34 25.15 5.66
C ASN A 150 21.13 24.94 4.36
N THR A 151 21.51 23.69 4.06
CA THR A 151 22.17 23.31 2.80
C THR A 151 21.26 22.44 1.93
N PHE A 152 21.08 22.86 0.68
CA PHE A 152 20.09 22.29 -0.24
C PHE A 152 20.72 21.94 -1.59
N GLY A 153 20.50 20.73 -2.12
CA GLY A 153 20.91 20.44 -3.50
C GLY A 153 20.12 21.30 -4.48
N ILE A 154 18.79 21.18 -4.40
CA ILE A 154 17.83 21.97 -5.18
C ILE A 154 16.82 22.60 -4.21
N LEU A 155 16.74 23.92 -4.25
CA LEU A 155 15.78 24.72 -3.49
C LEU A 155 14.66 25.18 -4.40
N ILE A 156 13.42 24.91 -4.02
CA ILE A 156 12.22 25.29 -4.77
C ILE A 156 11.30 26.10 -3.86
N ARG A 157 10.96 27.32 -4.27
CA ARG A 157 10.15 28.29 -3.54
C ARG A 157 8.90 28.60 -4.35
N GLY A 158 7.85 27.80 -4.18
CA GLY A 158 6.65 27.84 -5.03
C GLY A 158 6.91 27.51 -6.51
N GLY A 159 5.91 27.75 -7.36
CA GLY A 159 5.98 27.45 -8.81
C GLY A 159 5.14 26.25 -9.24
N SER A 160 5.11 25.97 -10.55
CA SER A 160 4.39 24.82 -11.12
C SER A 160 5.18 23.98 -12.13
N ASP A 161 4.78 22.72 -12.30
CA ASP A 161 5.28 21.83 -13.37
C ASP A 161 6.80 21.68 -13.35
N ILE A 162 7.34 21.28 -12.19
CA ILE A 162 8.78 21.12 -11.97
C ILE A 162 9.12 19.63 -12.01
N SER A 163 10.08 19.24 -12.85
CA SER A 163 10.54 17.86 -12.99
C SER A 163 12.01 17.70 -12.63
N ILE A 164 12.30 16.88 -11.62
CA ILE A 164 13.66 16.55 -11.20
C ILE A 164 13.92 15.08 -11.56
N GLY A 165 14.72 14.88 -12.60
CA GLY A 165 15.00 13.56 -13.18
C GLY A 165 13.93 13.10 -14.19
N ALA A 166 14.31 12.12 -15.01
CA ALA A 166 13.47 11.50 -16.02
C ALA A 166 13.98 10.08 -16.34
N LEU A 167 13.24 9.31 -17.15
CA LEU A 167 13.66 7.99 -17.60
C LEU A 167 15.05 8.06 -18.25
N ASP A 168 15.98 7.25 -17.75
CA ASP A 168 17.39 7.22 -18.16
C ASP A 168 18.16 8.55 -18.01
N LYS A 169 17.59 9.55 -17.34
CA LYS A 169 18.21 10.85 -17.05
C LYS A 169 18.20 11.19 -15.55
N GLY A 170 18.31 10.19 -14.68
CA GLY A 170 18.36 10.40 -13.23
C GLY A 170 19.49 11.32 -12.77
N ASN A 171 19.22 12.20 -11.81
CA ASN A 171 20.26 12.93 -11.07
C ASN A 171 20.85 12.05 -9.96
N VAL A 172 22.04 12.42 -9.49
CA VAL A 172 22.62 11.95 -8.23
C VAL A 172 22.71 13.16 -7.29
N ILE A 173 22.19 13.08 -6.06
CA ILE A 173 22.18 14.23 -5.11
C ILE A 173 22.62 13.77 -3.72
N SER A 174 23.82 14.21 -3.28
CA SER A 174 24.51 13.59 -2.14
C SER A 174 25.28 14.59 -1.26
N GLY A 175 25.31 14.33 0.04
CA GLY A 175 26.02 15.15 1.04
C GLY A 175 25.26 16.38 1.54
N TRP A 176 23.94 16.45 1.39
CA TRP A 176 23.12 17.62 1.71
C TRP A 176 22.34 17.47 3.01
N ALA A 177 22.03 18.59 3.70
CA ALA A 177 21.00 18.55 4.73
C ALA A 177 19.63 18.20 4.10
N ARG A 178 19.28 18.78 2.94
CA ARG A 178 18.13 18.32 2.15
C ARG A 178 18.54 18.23 0.68
N ALA A 179 18.45 17.06 0.07
CA ALA A 179 18.77 16.94 -1.36
C ALA A 179 17.83 17.79 -2.22
N ILE A 180 16.53 17.68 -1.98
CA ILE A 180 15.51 18.53 -2.59
C ILE A 180 14.66 19.13 -1.48
N TYR A 181 14.54 20.46 -1.47
CA TYR A 181 13.70 21.18 -0.53
C TYR A 181 12.74 22.09 -1.30
N ALA A 182 11.47 21.72 -1.31
CA ALA A 182 10.39 22.53 -1.85
C ALA A 182 9.61 23.17 -0.71
N GLU A 183 9.51 24.50 -0.70
CA GLU A 183 8.78 25.26 0.31
C GLU A 183 7.77 26.22 -0.33
N ASN A 184 6.71 26.50 0.42
CA ASN A 184 5.77 27.56 0.10
C ASN A 184 6.35 28.91 0.58
N THR A 185 6.23 29.94 -0.25
CA THR A 185 6.58 31.31 0.13
C THR A 185 5.36 32.23 0.00
N PRO A 186 5.28 33.32 0.78
CA PRO A 186 4.18 34.29 0.67
C PRO A 186 4.03 34.88 -0.75
N GLN A 187 5.14 34.99 -1.51
CA GLN A 187 5.12 35.55 -2.85
C GLN A 187 4.74 34.55 -3.95
N ALA A 188 5.22 33.30 -3.85
CA ALA A 188 5.06 32.30 -4.92
C ALA A 188 3.98 31.24 -4.64
N GLY A 189 3.44 31.20 -3.42
CA GLY A 189 2.45 30.22 -3.02
C GLY A 189 3.00 28.79 -2.93
N ALA A 190 2.07 27.85 -2.80
CA ALA A 190 2.36 26.42 -2.74
C ALA A 190 2.83 25.89 -4.10
N ILE A 191 3.84 25.02 -4.07
CA ILE A 191 4.29 24.30 -5.26
C ILE A 191 3.16 23.41 -5.80
N THR A 192 2.96 23.40 -7.13
CA THR A 192 1.93 22.58 -7.80
C THR A 192 2.53 21.76 -8.93
N GLY A 193 2.38 20.44 -8.94
CA GLY A 193 2.93 19.61 -10.04
C GLY A 193 4.44 19.41 -9.95
N LEU A 194 4.96 19.01 -8.78
CA LEU A 194 6.35 18.59 -8.62
C LEU A 194 6.48 17.09 -8.89
N THR A 195 7.33 16.71 -9.85
CA THR A 195 7.70 15.32 -10.12
C THR A 195 9.18 15.09 -9.82
N VAL A 196 9.51 14.17 -8.92
CA VAL A 196 10.88 13.77 -8.60
C VAL A 196 11.04 12.29 -8.97
N GLN A 197 11.77 11.95 -10.02
CA GLN A 197 11.77 10.59 -10.58
C GLN A 197 13.14 10.13 -11.09
N GLY A 198 13.43 8.83 -10.96
CA GLY A 198 14.64 8.20 -11.50
C GLY A 198 15.96 8.64 -10.86
N ASN A 199 15.94 9.35 -9.73
CA ASN A 199 17.14 9.90 -9.10
C ASN A 199 17.78 8.92 -8.10
N ILE A 200 19.07 9.11 -7.85
CA ILE A 200 19.81 8.51 -6.73
C ILE A 200 20.07 9.60 -5.70
N MET A 201 19.63 9.44 -4.47
CA MET A 201 19.77 10.43 -3.41
C MET A 201 20.43 9.83 -2.18
N GLY A 202 21.50 10.48 -1.72
CA GLY A 202 22.22 10.12 -0.50
C GLY A 202 23.12 8.90 -0.62
N LEU A 203 23.51 8.57 -1.85
CA LEU A 203 24.48 7.53 -2.21
C LEU A 203 25.45 8.08 -3.24
N ALA A 204 26.59 7.43 -3.44
CA ALA A 204 27.47 7.76 -4.55
C ALA A 204 26.82 7.41 -5.90
N PRO A 205 27.40 7.86 -7.03
CA PRO A 205 26.85 7.59 -8.36
C PRO A 205 26.73 6.11 -8.76
N ASP A 206 27.33 5.18 -8.01
CA ASP A 206 27.13 3.74 -8.20
C ASP A 206 25.76 3.23 -7.67
N GLY A 207 25.06 4.05 -6.88
CA GLY A 207 23.80 3.70 -6.21
C GLY A 207 23.95 2.65 -5.11
N ILE A 208 25.18 2.43 -4.62
CA ILE A 208 25.53 1.38 -3.65
C ILE A 208 26.31 1.97 -2.47
N THR A 209 27.33 2.78 -2.74
CA THR A 209 28.24 3.23 -1.69
C THR A 209 27.68 4.45 -0.96
N ASN A 210 27.81 4.45 0.37
CA ASN A 210 27.35 5.53 1.25
C ASN A 210 28.44 6.60 1.51
N SER A 211 29.50 6.62 0.70
CA SER A 211 30.63 7.54 0.85
C SER A 211 31.10 8.08 -0.50
N LEU A 212 31.57 9.34 -0.52
CA LEU A 212 32.10 10.01 -1.70
C LEU A 212 33.64 9.85 -1.84
N GLY A 213 34.26 8.97 -1.04
CA GLY A 213 35.70 8.74 -1.01
C GLY A 213 36.41 9.31 0.23
N SER A 214 37.75 9.26 0.23
CA SER A 214 38.59 9.66 1.36
C SER A 214 39.07 11.12 1.24
N ALA A 215 38.95 11.89 2.32
CA ALA A 215 39.62 13.19 2.43
C ALA A 215 41.14 12.97 2.53
N GLY A 216 41.90 13.27 1.47
CA GLY A 216 43.34 13.01 1.43
C GLY A 216 44.12 13.78 2.49
N GLY A 217 44.90 13.07 3.32
CA GLY A 217 45.93 13.64 4.21
C GLY A 217 46.23 12.80 5.46
N ARG A 218 47.39 12.12 5.46
CA ARG A 218 48.04 11.32 6.55
C ARG A 218 47.26 11.17 7.88
N GLY A 219 46.51 10.07 7.99
CA GLY A 219 45.77 9.57 9.16
C GLY A 219 44.73 8.53 8.68
N PRO A 220 43.98 7.82 9.55
CA PRO A 220 42.79 7.10 9.09
C PRO A 220 41.85 8.15 8.49
N ALA A 221 41.80 8.20 7.16
CA ALA A 221 41.12 9.28 6.45
C ALA A 221 39.63 9.26 6.80
N ALA A 222 39.12 10.38 7.32
CA ALA A 222 37.68 10.55 7.47
C ALA A 222 37.03 10.40 6.09
N THR A 223 36.16 9.40 5.94
CA THR A 223 35.42 9.16 4.72
C THR A 223 34.35 10.24 4.59
N ILE A 224 34.24 10.88 3.43
CA ILE A 224 33.22 11.90 3.19
C ILE A 224 31.87 11.19 3.01
N PRO A 225 30.87 11.42 3.86
CA PRO A 225 29.58 10.75 3.75
C PRO A 225 28.85 11.21 2.49
N ALA A 226 28.28 10.26 1.73
CA ALA A 226 27.37 10.57 0.63
C ALA A 226 25.94 10.85 1.13
N THR A 227 25.63 10.43 2.36
CA THR A 227 24.29 10.42 2.92
C THR A 227 23.74 11.83 3.13
N ASN A 228 22.47 12.02 2.77
CA ASN A 228 21.75 13.26 3.08
C ASN A 228 21.11 13.17 4.48
N GLN A 229 20.76 14.29 5.12
CA GLN A 229 19.86 14.23 6.28
C GLN A 229 18.42 13.96 5.84
N TYR A 230 17.97 14.65 4.78
CA TYR A 230 16.69 14.45 4.12
C TYR A 230 16.86 14.23 2.62
N GLY A 231 16.08 13.31 2.04
CA GLY A 231 16.06 13.08 0.60
C GLY A 231 15.22 14.13 -0.12
N VAL A 232 13.90 13.94 -0.09
CA VAL A 232 12.91 14.87 -0.66
C VAL A 232 12.10 15.46 0.48
N TYR A 233 12.12 16.78 0.61
CA TYR A 233 11.32 17.52 1.58
C TYR A 233 10.39 18.48 0.83
N VAL A 234 9.08 18.28 0.97
CA VAL A 234 8.04 19.14 0.37
C VAL A 234 7.18 19.76 1.46
N GLY A 235 7.34 21.06 1.69
CA GLY A 235 6.49 21.85 2.57
C GLY A 235 5.32 22.46 1.80
N LEU A 236 4.10 22.00 2.11
CA LEU A 236 2.84 22.57 1.62
C LEU A 236 2.65 22.47 0.09
N GLY A 237 2.78 21.27 -0.48
CA GLY A 237 2.68 21.02 -1.92
C GLY A 237 1.30 20.54 -2.42
N LYS A 238 1.04 20.73 -3.72
CA LYS A 238 -0.12 20.20 -4.46
C LYS A 238 0.35 19.36 -5.64
N GLU A 239 -0.34 18.26 -5.92
CA GLU A 239 -0.02 17.36 -7.04
C GLU A 239 1.46 16.94 -7.07
N ILE A 240 1.90 16.32 -5.98
CA ILE A 240 3.28 15.88 -5.80
C ILE A 240 3.42 14.43 -6.26
N MET A 241 4.38 14.15 -7.13
CA MET A 241 4.77 12.81 -7.53
C MET A 241 6.23 12.55 -7.15
N ILE A 242 6.47 11.60 -6.26
CA ILE A 242 7.82 11.14 -5.92
C ILE A 242 7.96 9.69 -6.37
N GLY A 243 8.87 9.48 -7.31
CA GLY A 243 8.99 8.29 -8.14
C GLY A 243 8.28 8.51 -9.46
N GLY A 244 7.61 7.50 -10.00
CA GLY A 244 6.90 7.65 -11.27
C GLY A 244 5.78 6.62 -11.43
N ASN A 245 5.28 6.50 -12.66
CA ASN A 245 4.20 5.56 -12.98
C ASN A 245 4.69 4.14 -13.33
N GLN A 246 6.01 3.89 -13.29
CA GLN A 246 6.64 2.61 -13.62
C GLN A 246 7.95 2.44 -12.85
N GLN A 247 8.40 1.19 -12.71
CA GLN A 247 9.58 0.84 -11.93
C GLN A 247 10.87 1.56 -12.37
N ALA A 248 11.06 1.79 -13.67
CA ALA A 248 12.24 2.46 -14.20
C ALA A 248 12.34 3.96 -13.81
N LEU A 249 11.24 4.56 -13.34
CA LEU A 249 11.18 5.94 -12.84
C LEU A 249 11.28 6.02 -11.32
N GLY A 250 11.44 4.89 -10.63
CA GLY A 250 11.64 4.85 -9.19
C GLY A 250 12.92 5.55 -8.76
N ASN A 251 12.86 6.35 -7.69
CA ASN A 251 14.08 6.88 -7.07
C ASN A 251 14.73 5.83 -6.17
N ILE A 252 16.05 5.92 -6.01
CA ILE A 252 16.80 5.22 -4.96
C ILE A 252 17.17 6.28 -3.91
N ILE A 253 16.60 6.17 -2.71
CA ILE A 253 16.74 7.20 -1.67
C ILE A 253 17.28 6.57 -0.40
N HIS A 254 18.35 7.14 0.12
CA HIS A 254 18.88 6.81 1.43
C HIS A 254 19.33 8.07 2.18
N SER A 255 18.66 8.36 3.29
CA SER A 255 18.88 9.53 4.13
C SER A 255 18.96 9.15 5.61
N ARG A 256 19.66 9.97 6.40
CA ARG A 256 19.88 9.73 7.83
C ARG A 256 18.64 9.95 8.69
N VAL A 257 17.85 10.98 8.39
CA VAL A 257 16.68 11.38 9.21
C VAL A 257 15.39 10.91 8.56
N ILE A 258 15.02 11.48 7.41
CA ILE A 258 13.80 11.13 6.67
C ILE A 258 14.08 11.10 5.17
N ASP A 259 13.76 10.01 4.47
CA ASP A 259 13.98 9.93 3.02
C ASP A 259 12.98 10.77 2.24
N ILE A 260 11.69 10.65 2.57
CA ILE A 260 10.62 11.43 1.95
C ILE A 260 9.77 12.08 3.05
N TYR A 261 9.75 13.40 3.07
CA TYR A 261 8.86 14.19 3.90
C TYR A 261 7.95 15.02 3.02
N CYS A 262 6.63 14.88 3.17
CA CYS A 262 5.68 15.81 2.56
C CYS A 262 4.68 16.33 3.58
N GLN A 263 4.42 17.63 3.50
CA GLN A 263 3.43 18.31 4.32
C GLN A 263 2.32 18.86 3.42
N GLY A 264 1.08 18.57 3.77
CA GLY A 264 -0.11 19.11 3.10
C GLY A 264 -0.54 20.48 3.64
N LEU A 265 -1.55 21.08 3.01
CA LEU A 265 -2.15 22.35 3.44
C LEU A 265 -3.22 22.10 4.51
N TRP A 266 -3.09 22.73 5.68
CA TRP A 266 -3.94 22.45 6.86
C TRP A 266 -5.15 23.39 7.04
N TRP A 267 -5.67 23.98 5.96
CA TRP A 267 -6.81 24.91 5.99
C TRP A 267 -7.95 24.47 5.07
N PHE A 268 -9.19 24.83 5.44
CA PHE A 268 -10.40 24.54 4.65
C PHE A 268 -10.25 25.02 3.20
N GLY A 269 -10.49 24.13 2.23
CA GLY A 269 -10.46 24.43 0.79
C GLY A 269 -9.19 24.00 0.03
N ALA A 270 -8.25 23.31 0.66
CA ALA A 270 -7.08 22.75 -0.02
C ALA A 270 -7.35 21.37 -0.66
N ASP A 271 -6.88 21.17 -1.89
CA ASP A 271 -6.86 19.88 -2.59
C ASP A 271 -5.41 19.37 -2.71
N SER A 272 -4.84 18.89 -1.60
CA SER A 272 -3.46 18.38 -1.59
C SER A 272 -3.46 16.93 -2.08
N LYS A 273 -2.89 16.69 -3.27
CA LYS A 273 -2.65 15.35 -3.81
C LYS A 273 -1.17 14.98 -3.75
N THR A 274 -0.85 13.79 -3.27
CA THR A 274 0.53 13.26 -3.24
C THR A 274 0.56 11.79 -3.60
N THR A 275 1.42 11.43 -4.54
CA THR A 275 1.66 10.06 -4.99
C THR A 275 3.13 9.73 -4.78
N ILE A 276 3.40 8.67 -4.04
CA ILE A 276 4.76 8.16 -3.80
C ILE A 276 4.79 6.74 -4.34
N SER A 277 5.43 6.53 -5.50
CA SER A 277 5.32 5.25 -6.20
C SER A 277 6.63 4.74 -6.77
N TYR A 278 6.83 3.42 -6.74
CA TYR A 278 8.00 2.72 -7.31
C TYR A 278 9.37 3.11 -6.72
N ASN A 279 9.43 3.78 -5.57
CA ASN A 279 10.71 4.14 -4.97
C ASN A 279 11.34 2.96 -4.23
N ARG A 280 12.67 2.95 -4.20
CA ARG A 280 13.46 2.11 -3.32
C ARG A 280 14.06 2.98 -2.22
N ILE A 281 13.72 2.67 -0.97
CA ILE A 281 14.02 3.54 0.17
C ILE A 281 14.79 2.74 1.23
N GLY A 282 15.96 3.26 1.62
CA GLY A 282 16.85 2.59 2.58
C GLY A 282 17.56 1.36 2.06
N MET A 283 17.59 1.17 0.74
CA MET A 283 18.26 0.06 0.08
C MET A 283 19.08 0.57 -1.10
N ASP A 284 20.12 -0.18 -1.45
CA ASP A 284 20.96 0.11 -2.61
C ASP A 284 20.27 -0.26 -3.94
N ARG A 285 20.97 0.00 -5.05
CA ARG A 285 20.52 -0.36 -6.40
C ARG A 285 20.34 -1.87 -6.64
N ASN A 286 20.91 -2.73 -5.80
CA ASN A 286 20.70 -4.17 -5.87
C ASN A 286 19.55 -4.64 -4.96
N GLY A 287 19.06 -3.79 -4.07
CA GLY A 287 18.02 -4.11 -3.09
C GLY A 287 18.58 -4.62 -1.76
N ASN A 288 19.86 -4.41 -1.47
CA ASN A 288 20.48 -4.74 -0.18
C ASN A 288 20.34 -3.59 0.81
N TYR A 289 20.36 -3.91 2.11
CA TYR A 289 20.32 -2.93 3.19
C TYR A 289 21.50 -1.97 3.12
N ILE A 290 21.22 -0.75 3.53
CA ILE A 290 22.24 0.24 3.84
C ILE A 290 22.13 0.49 5.36
N ASP A 291 23.24 0.34 6.08
CA ASP A 291 23.26 0.57 7.53
C ASP A 291 22.99 2.05 7.86
N THR A 292 22.06 2.31 8.79
CA THR A 292 21.58 3.67 9.11
C THR A 292 21.47 3.91 10.62
N ASP A 293 21.52 5.19 11.01
CA ASP A 293 21.14 5.66 12.35
C ASP A 293 19.65 6.05 12.36
N ALA A 294 18.74 5.14 12.73
CA ALA A 294 17.39 5.44 13.26
C ALA A 294 16.50 6.43 12.46
N GLY A 295 16.39 6.29 11.13
CA GLY A 295 15.57 7.15 10.26
C GLY A 295 14.13 6.66 9.99
N THR A 296 13.30 7.53 9.37
CA THR A 296 11.94 7.22 8.85
C THR A 296 11.97 7.21 7.33
N ALA A 297 11.34 6.23 6.67
CA ALA A 297 11.35 6.19 5.20
C ALA A 297 10.38 7.21 4.57
N ILE A 298 9.09 7.13 4.87
CA ILE A 298 8.09 8.07 4.37
C ILE A 298 7.40 8.73 5.55
N GLN A 299 7.34 10.05 5.56
CA GLN A 299 6.54 10.81 6.52
C GLN A 299 5.63 11.81 5.81
N LEU A 300 4.33 11.70 6.10
CA LEU A 300 3.29 12.61 5.63
C LEU A 300 2.65 13.31 6.82
N HIS A 301 2.50 14.64 6.72
CA HIS A 301 2.01 15.46 7.82
C HIS A 301 0.96 16.48 7.36
N ARG A 302 -0.14 16.64 8.12
CA ARG A 302 -1.16 17.70 7.95
C ARG A 302 -1.78 17.78 6.55
N PHE A 303 -2.34 16.68 6.07
CA PHE A 303 -3.10 16.69 4.82
C PHE A 303 -4.59 16.92 5.08
N PHE A 304 -5.17 17.86 4.35
CA PHE A 304 -6.61 18.09 4.33
C PHE A 304 -7.12 18.05 2.89
N ARG A 305 -8.22 17.32 2.67
CA ARG A 305 -8.99 17.36 1.42
C ARG A 305 -10.45 17.16 1.78
N TRP A 306 -11.29 18.17 1.52
CA TRP A 306 -12.72 18.05 1.80
C TRP A 306 -13.38 17.16 0.74
N ILE A 307 -13.50 15.88 1.05
CA ILE A 307 -14.27 14.91 0.27
C ILE A 307 -15.41 14.40 1.16
N PRO A 308 -16.65 14.22 0.66
CA PRO A 308 -17.67 13.49 1.38
C PRO A 308 -17.12 12.14 1.85
N ARG A 309 -17.34 11.75 3.11
CA ARG A 309 -16.79 10.52 3.74
C ARG A 309 -17.08 9.21 2.97
N THR A 310 -17.90 9.27 1.93
CA THR A 310 -18.32 8.17 1.06
C THR A 310 -17.52 8.04 -0.24
N ASN A 311 -16.77 9.05 -0.69
CA ASN A 311 -16.09 9.01 -1.99
C ASN A 311 -14.63 8.51 -1.85
N ARG A 312 -14.48 7.17 -1.78
CA ARG A 312 -13.19 6.46 -1.67
C ARG A 312 -12.43 6.36 -3.01
N PHE A 313 -13.05 6.70 -4.13
CA PHE A 313 -12.50 6.50 -5.48
C PHE A 313 -11.45 7.55 -5.92
N ASN A 314 -11.21 8.60 -5.12
CA ASN A 314 -10.25 9.65 -5.43
C ASN A 314 -9.35 9.96 -4.22
N PRO A 315 -8.37 9.09 -3.91
CA PRO A 315 -7.46 9.28 -2.78
C PRO A 315 -6.63 10.55 -2.95
N GLY A 316 -6.49 11.33 -1.87
CA GLY A 316 -5.57 12.46 -1.82
C GLY A 316 -4.12 12.02 -1.63
N ILE A 317 -3.90 10.87 -1.01
CA ILE A 317 -2.57 10.28 -0.84
C ILE A 317 -2.58 8.87 -1.43
N VAL A 318 -1.61 8.58 -2.29
CA VAL A 318 -1.36 7.22 -2.80
C VAL A 318 0.10 6.86 -2.52
N ILE A 319 0.32 5.74 -1.83
CA ILE A 319 1.64 5.14 -1.66
C ILE A 319 1.59 3.75 -2.27
N ASP A 320 2.27 3.53 -3.39
CA ASP A 320 2.21 2.25 -4.11
C ASP A 320 3.54 1.73 -4.67
N HIS A 321 3.70 0.41 -4.75
CA HIS A 321 4.88 -0.24 -5.35
C HIS A 321 6.24 0.20 -4.78
N ASN A 322 6.29 0.77 -3.58
CA ASN A 322 7.55 1.14 -2.95
C ASN A 322 8.17 -0.07 -2.25
N SER A 323 9.49 -0.11 -2.27
CA SER A 323 10.29 -1.10 -1.54
C SER A 323 11.05 -0.37 -0.43
N ILE A 324 10.74 -0.69 0.82
CA ILE A 324 11.26 -0.01 2.01
C ILE A 324 12.04 -1.03 2.86
N GLY A 325 13.34 -0.79 3.06
CA GLY A 325 14.16 -1.61 3.98
C GLY A 325 13.80 -1.34 5.44
N SER A 326 13.96 -2.31 6.35
CA SER A 326 13.66 -2.16 7.80
C SER A 326 14.88 -1.94 8.68
N ARG A 327 16.09 -2.27 8.21
CA ARG A 327 17.27 -2.35 9.08
C ARG A 327 17.60 -0.99 9.71
N SER A 328 17.64 -0.97 11.05
CA SER A 328 17.92 0.20 11.89
C SER A 328 16.97 1.40 11.72
N ARG A 329 15.81 1.24 11.08
CA ARG A 329 14.80 2.32 10.95
C ARG A 329 13.84 2.35 12.15
N LEU A 330 13.35 3.55 12.47
CA LEU A 330 12.30 3.72 13.48
C LEU A 330 10.91 3.52 12.88
N ASN A 331 10.71 3.94 11.62
CA ASN A 331 9.42 3.79 10.95
C ASN A 331 9.59 3.55 9.45
N GLY A 332 8.75 2.70 8.88
CA GLY A 332 8.58 2.58 7.43
C GLY A 332 7.78 3.77 6.90
N ILE A 333 6.48 3.79 7.18
CA ILE A 333 5.57 4.87 6.77
C ILE A 333 4.97 5.52 8.01
N VAL A 334 5.07 6.84 8.12
CA VAL A 334 4.43 7.64 9.16
C VAL A 334 3.42 8.58 8.51
N MET A 335 2.19 8.57 9.01
CA MET A 335 1.16 9.53 8.64
C MET A 335 0.62 10.19 9.90
N ASP A 336 0.67 11.52 9.93
CA ASP A 336 0.26 12.33 11.07
C ASP A 336 -0.73 13.41 10.64
N SER A 337 -1.87 13.48 11.33
CA SER A 337 -2.89 14.51 11.16
C SER A 337 -3.44 14.54 9.72
N ILE A 338 -3.85 13.37 9.23
CA ILE A 338 -4.36 13.18 7.86
C ILE A 338 -5.89 13.15 7.86
N MET A 339 -6.49 14.20 7.30
CA MET A 339 -7.93 14.38 7.09
C MET A 339 -8.34 14.16 5.62
N SER A 340 -7.55 13.39 4.88
CA SER A 340 -7.79 13.03 3.47
C SER A 340 -7.80 11.51 3.34
N TYR A 341 -8.61 10.97 2.43
CA TYR A 341 -8.58 9.54 2.15
C TYR A 341 -7.23 9.17 1.53
N PHE A 342 -6.55 8.21 2.14
CA PHE A 342 -5.27 7.69 1.67
C PHE A 342 -5.37 6.22 1.28
N LEU A 343 -4.52 5.82 0.34
CA LEU A 343 -4.39 4.47 -0.16
C LEU A 343 -2.93 4.02 -0.06
N ILE A 344 -2.68 2.90 0.62
CA ILE A 344 -1.38 2.24 0.69
C ILE A 344 -1.53 0.83 0.11
N GLU A 345 -0.94 0.54 -1.05
CA GLU A 345 -1.11 -0.76 -1.73
C GLU A 345 0.16 -1.21 -2.48
N ASN A 346 0.35 -2.51 -2.69
CA ASN A 346 1.50 -3.07 -3.43
C ASN A 346 2.89 -2.72 -2.88
N ASN A 347 3.02 -2.27 -1.63
CA ASN A 347 4.32 -1.94 -1.05
C ASN A 347 4.95 -3.17 -0.38
N THR A 348 6.27 -3.22 -0.43
CA THR A 348 7.04 -4.17 0.39
C THR A 348 7.76 -3.38 1.49
N ILE A 349 7.38 -3.60 2.74
CA ILE A 349 7.79 -2.81 3.91
C ILE A 349 8.52 -3.71 4.91
N GLY A 350 9.83 -3.53 4.99
CA GLY A 350 10.73 -4.20 5.94
C GLY A 350 11.45 -5.42 5.38
N ALA A 351 11.88 -5.33 4.12
CA ALA A 351 12.04 -6.49 3.26
C ALA A 351 13.07 -6.25 2.14
N GLU A 352 14.03 -7.17 2.00
CA GLU A 352 15.13 -7.03 1.02
C GLU A 352 15.31 -8.32 0.19
N VAL A 353 16.31 -8.32 -0.70
CA VAL A 353 16.65 -9.47 -1.56
C VAL A 353 16.74 -10.77 -0.72
N ASN A 354 15.98 -11.79 -1.13
CA ASN A 354 15.83 -13.14 -0.55
C ASN A 354 14.84 -13.33 0.61
N ASP A 355 14.01 -12.35 0.94
CA ASP A 355 12.95 -12.53 1.94
C ASP A 355 13.40 -12.95 3.34
N GLY A 356 14.69 -12.77 3.66
CA GLY A 356 15.26 -13.13 4.96
C GLY A 356 15.12 -12.00 6.00
N PRO A 357 15.08 -12.34 7.31
CA PRO A 357 15.15 -11.34 8.38
C PRO A 357 16.49 -10.59 8.33
N PRO A 358 16.51 -9.26 8.54
CA PRO A 358 17.75 -8.50 8.51
C PRO A 358 18.70 -8.93 9.66
N PRO A 359 20.01 -9.06 9.41
CA PRO A 359 21.00 -9.31 10.46
C PRO A 359 21.01 -8.15 11.46
N GLY A 360 21.06 -8.43 12.77
CA GLY A 360 21.21 -7.40 13.81
C GLY A 360 19.93 -6.95 14.52
N GLY A 361 18.79 -7.57 14.23
CA GLY A 361 17.52 -7.27 14.88
C GLY A 361 16.77 -6.11 14.23
N TYR A 362 15.45 -6.17 14.30
CA TYR A 362 14.55 -5.17 13.75
C TYR A 362 14.05 -4.24 14.86
N TYR A 363 13.90 -2.96 14.53
CA TYR A 363 13.44 -1.89 15.42
C TYR A 363 12.27 -1.17 14.76
N GLY A 364 11.43 -0.49 15.54
CA GLY A 364 10.42 0.40 14.98
C GLY A 364 9.12 -0.24 14.47
N LYS A 365 8.36 0.56 13.70
CA LYS A 365 6.99 0.28 13.22
C LYS A 365 6.92 0.27 11.68
N GLY A 366 6.20 -0.67 11.09
CA GLY A 366 6.01 -0.74 9.64
C GLY A 366 5.25 0.46 9.11
N ILE A 367 4.00 0.60 9.55
CA ILE A 367 3.12 1.74 9.27
C ILE A 367 2.65 2.31 10.61
N HIS A 368 2.88 3.60 10.83
CA HIS A 368 2.43 4.33 12.01
C HIS A 368 1.47 5.44 11.60
N LEU A 369 0.22 5.35 12.04
CA LEU A 369 -0.83 6.33 11.81
C LEU A 369 -1.13 7.06 13.11
N PHE A 370 -1.05 8.38 13.11
CA PHE A 370 -1.39 9.23 14.25
C PHE A 370 -2.43 10.26 13.82
N GLU A 371 -3.58 10.30 14.49
CA GLU A 371 -4.67 11.26 14.20
C GLU A 371 -5.10 11.28 12.72
N CYS A 372 -5.20 10.09 12.12
CA CYS A 372 -5.68 9.89 10.75
C CYS A 372 -7.18 9.53 10.73
N ASP A 373 -7.95 10.20 9.87
CA ASP A 373 -9.41 10.08 9.83
C ASP A 373 -9.89 8.85 9.07
N MET A 374 -9.35 8.61 7.87
CA MET A 374 -9.79 7.53 6.99
C MET A 374 -8.73 7.11 5.97
N GLY A 375 -8.60 5.82 5.72
CA GLY A 375 -7.71 5.30 4.68
C GLY A 375 -7.81 3.79 4.52
N MET A 376 -7.24 3.28 3.43
CA MET A 376 -7.19 1.86 3.12
C MET A 376 -5.77 1.39 2.89
N ILE A 377 -5.43 0.28 3.55
CA ILE A 377 -4.15 -0.40 3.47
C ILE A 377 -4.41 -1.79 2.91
N GLY A 378 -3.75 -2.12 1.79
CA GLY A 378 -3.87 -3.40 1.06
C GLY A 378 -4.85 -3.38 -0.11
N GLY A 379 -5.37 -2.19 -0.44
CA GLY A 379 -6.20 -1.94 -1.63
C GLY A 379 -7.62 -2.51 -1.57
N GLU A 380 -8.47 -2.08 -2.51
CA GLU A 380 -9.89 -2.46 -2.52
C GLU A 380 -10.13 -3.96 -2.76
N ASN A 381 -9.12 -4.71 -3.25
CA ASN A 381 -9.25 -6.09 -3.68
C ASN A 381 -7.94 -6.87 -3.47
N PHE A 382 -8.04 -8.19 -3.45
CA PHE A 382 -6.90 -9.10 -3.56
C PHE A 382 -6.00 -8.77 -4.78
N GLY A 383 -4.70 -8.97 -4.64
CA GLY A 383 -3.65 -8.59 -5.59
C GLY A 383 -3.09 -7.17 -5.38
N LYS A 384 -3.55 -6.47 -4.33
CA LYS A 384 -3.11 -5.12 -3.94
C LYS A 384 -2.43 -5.10 -2.57
N GLU A 385 -2.04 -6.27 -2.08
CA GLU A 385 -1.52 -6.45 -0.74
C GLU A 385 -0.25 -5.65 -0.52
N ASN A 386 -0.08 -5.13 0.70
CA ASN A 386 1.25 -4.80 1.18
C ASN A 386 1.85 -6.04 1.87
N ILE A 387 3.15 -6.22 1.69
CA ILE A 387 3.95 -7.19 2.44
C ILE A 387 4.67 -6.41 3.53
N ILE A 388 4.30 -6.62 4.79
CA ILE A 388 4.87 -5.90 5.94
C ILE A 388 5.56 -6.91 6.86
N ARG A 389 6.86 -6.79 7.07
CA ARG A 389 7.61 -7.81 7.80
C ARG A 389 8.76 -7.25 8.59
N TYR A 390 9.15 -8.00 9.64
CA TYR A 390 10.31 -7.69 10.47
C TYR A 390 10.27 -6.29 11.08
N TRP A 391 9.15 -5.90 11.68
CA TRP A 391 9.02 -4.69 12.50
C TRP A 391 8.75 -5.06 13.96
N LYS A 392 9.54 -4.54 14.89
CA LYS A 392 9.47 -5.02 16.28
C LYS A 392 8.20 -4.55 16.98
N GLN A 393 7.90 -3.26 16.82
CA GLN A 393 6.75 -2.59 17.45
C GLN A 393 5.46 -2.74 16.65
N GLY A 394 5.46 -3.52 15.57
CA GLY A 394 4.27 -3.90 14.81
C GLY A 394 4.26 -3.49 13.34
N ALA A 395 3.41 -4.18 12.56
CA ALA A 395 3.22 -3.91 11.14
C ALA A 395 2.36 -2.67 10.90
N LEU A 396 1.29 -2.51 11.69
CA LEU A 396 0.42 -1.34 11.71
C LEU A 396 0.17 -0.89 13.15
N VAL A 397 0.53 0.35 13.46
CA VAL A 397 0.21 1.00 14.72
C VAL A 397 -0.68 2.20 14.45
N CYS A 398 -1.86 2.20 15.05
CA CYS A 398 -2.90 3.22 14.88
C CYS A 398 -3.15 3.93 16.20
N ASP A 399 -2.71 5.18 16.31
CA ASP A 399 -2.90 6.03 17.48
C ASP A 399 -3.98 7.09 17.19
N ARG A 400 -5.07 7.10 17.97
CA ARG A 400 -6.18 8.08 17.84
C ARG A 400 -6.86 8.11 16.47
N THR A 401 -6.90 6.98 15.76
CA THR A 401 -7.55 6.82 14.45
C THR A 401 -8.92 6.16 14.56
N THR A 402 -9.80 6.28 13.55
CA THR A 402 -11.15 5.67 13.60
C THR A 402 -11.67 4.96 12.34
N ASN A 403 -11.17 5.22 11.12
CA ASN A 403 -11.67 4.56 9.90
C ASN A 403 -10.53 4.03 9.04
N ILE A 404 -9.66 3.22 9.64
CA ILE A 404 -8.53 2.61 8.93
C ILE A 404 -8.91 1.19 8.54
N THR A 405 -9.02 0.97 7.22
CA THR A 405 -9.25 -0.35 6.65
C THR A 405 -7.90 -1.02 6.41
N PHE A 406 -7.69 -2.21 6.96
CA PHE A 406 -6.50 -3.03 6.75
C PHE A 406 -6.94 -4.40 6.26
N ARG A 407 -6.91 -4.62 4.94
CA ARG A 407 -7.40 -5.87 4.33
C ARG A 407 -6.40 -6.42 3.34
N TYR A 408 -6.41 -7.72 3.14
CA TYR A 408 -5.55 -8.46 2.20
C TYR A 408 -4.03 -8.45 2.52
N ASN A 409 -3.54 -7.50 3.30
CA ASN A 409 -2.11 -7.40 3.62
C ASN A 409 -1.55 -8.66 4.26
N SER A 410 -0.26 -8.86 4.03
CA SER A 410 0.50 -9.98 4.56
C SER A 410 1.50 -9.47 5.59
N THR A 411 1.42 -9.98 6.83
CA THR A 411 2.27 -9.55 7.96
C THR A 411 3.19 -10.67 8.44
N TYR A 412 4.51 -10.49 8.40
CA TYR A 412 5.45 -11.59 8.73
C TYR A 412 6.40 -11.25 9.88
N CYS A 413 6.27 -11.98 10.99
CA CYS A 413 7.23 -12.02 12.11
C CYS A 413 7.56 -10.62 12.65
N ASN A 414 6.51 -9.86 12.92
CA ASN A 414 6.56 -8.72 13.82
C ASN A 414 6.52 -9.28 15.26
N LYS A 415 7.09 -8.57 16.24
CA LYS A 415 7.46 -9.19 17.55
C LYS A 415 6.52 -8.86 18.70
N ASP A 416 5.92 -7.67 18.71
CA ASP A 416 5.10 -7.24 19.85
C ASP A 416 3.60 -7.40 19.52
N ARG A 417 3.12 -6.85 18.39
CA ARG A 417 1.78 -7.08 17.78
C ARG A 417 1.78 -6.69 16.30
N ALA A 418 1.15 -7.47 15.42
CA ALA A 418 1.07 -7.08 14.01
C ALA A 418 0.19 -5.84 13.77
N ILE A 419 -1.01 -5.78 14.36
CA ILE A 419 -1.91 -4.63 14.29
C ILE A 419 -2.17 -4.16 15.71
N GLU A 420 -1.99 -2.88 15.99
CA GLU A 420 -2.24 -2.27 17.29
C GLU A 420 -3.14 -1.04 17.15
N LEU A 421 -4.23 -1.00 17.93
CA LEU A 421 -5.22 0.09 17.93
C LEU A 421 -5.22 0.79 19.29
N ASN A 422 -4.49 1.91 19.38
CA ASN A 422 -4.24 2.69 20.58
C ASN A 422 -5.13 3.94 20.66
N GLN A 423 -5.61 4.24 21.87
CA GLN A 423 -6.43 5.43 22.15
C GLN A 423 -7.55 5.62 21.10
N TRP A 424 -8.25 4.52 20.78
CA TRP A 424 -9.36 4.50 19.82
C TRP A 424 -10.30 5.66 20.13
N LYS A 425 -10.37 6.63 19.22
CA LYS A 425 -11.13 7.85 19.45
C LYS A 425 -12.60 7.46 19.34
N GLU A 426 -13.31 7.44 20.47
CA GLU A 426 -14.77 7.40 20.47
C GLU A 426 -15.27 8.68 19.80
N TYR A 427 -15.42 8.64 18.47
CA TYR A 427 -16.35 9.57 17.84
C TYR A 427 -17.71 9.19 18.42
N ASN A 428 -18.35 10.12 19.09
CA ASN A 428 -19.64 9.92 19.76
C ASN A 428 -20.79 10.44 18.87
N PRO A 429 -21.06 9.89 17.66
CA PRO A 429 -22.36 10.10 17.07
C PRO A 429 -23.30 9.06 17.67
N THR A 430 -24.55 9.42 17.85
CA THR A 430 -25.61 8.44 18.04
C THR A 430 -25.76 7.64 16.74
N PRO A 431 -25.66 6.28 16.76
CA PRO A 431 -25.39 5.41 17.91
C PRO A 431 -23.89 5.19 18.19
N PHE A 432 -23.56 4.95 19.47
CA PHE A 432 -22.22 4.67 19.98
C PHE A 432 -21.51 3.59 19.16
N ARG A 433 -20.31 3.91 18.62
CA ARG A 433 -19.51 2.98 17.83
C ARG A 433 -18.44 2.33 18.72
N ILE A 434 -18.51 1.01 18.85
CA ILE A 434 -17.57 0.21 19.64
C ILE A 434 -16.27 0.03 18.85
N LYS A 435 -15.12 -0.07 19.54
CA LYS A 435 -13.84 -0.49 18.93
C LYS A 435 -14.03 -1.82 18.19
N PRO A 436 -13.60 -1.97 16.93
CA PRO A 436 -13.75 -3.22 16.20
C PRO A 436 -12.96 -4.33 16.91
N TYR A 437 -13.55 -5.53 16.95
CA TYR A 437 -12.98 -6.71 17.57
C TYR A 437 -13.32 -7.95 16.73
N VAL A 438 -12.58 -9.03 16.94
CA VAL A 438 -12.91 -10.33 16.37
C VAL A 438 -12.37 -11.43 17.28
N THR A 439 -13.11 -12.52 17.39
CA THR A 439 -12.73 -13.69 18.19
C THR A 439 -12.88 -14.95 17.37
N ILE A 440 -12.13 -15.99 17.74
CA ILE A 440 -12.38 -17.36 17.30
C ILE A 440 -12.78 -18.16 18.53
N ASN A 441 -14.02 -18.62 18.56
CA ASN A 441 -14.60 -19.31 19.72
C ASN A 441 -14.67 -20.82 19.53
N TYR A 442 -14.68 -21.28 18.28
CA TYR A 442 -14.73 -22.68 17.94
C TYR A 442 -13.96 -22.93 16.65
N LEU A 443 -13.17 -24.00 16.64
CA LEU A 443 -12.43 -24.48 15.48
C LEU A 443 -12.50 -26.00 15.46
N ASN A 444 -13.01 -26.55 14.37
CA ASN A 444 -12.98 -27.97 14.08
C ASN A 444 -12.26 -28.18 12.75
N LEU A 445 -11.01 -28.65 12.85
CA LEU A 445 -10.16 -28.90 11.69
C LEU A 445 -10.58 -30.13 10.87
N ARG A 446 -11.38 -31.04 11.44
CA ARG A 446 -11.83 -32.26 10.76
C ARG A 446 -12.98 -31.95 9.81
N ASP A 447 -13.95 -31.16 10.28
CA ASP A 447 -15.15 -30.80 9.55
C ASP A 447 -15.04 -29.42 8.87
N PHE A 448 -13.87 -28.77 9.01
CA PHE A 448 -13.53 -27.45 8.48
C PHE A 448 -14.49 -26.33 8.90
N ILE A 449 -14.91 -26.36 10.17
CA ILE A 449 -15.83 -25.37 10.74
C ILE A 449 -15.06 -24.42 11.64
N MET A 450 -15.21 -23.12 11.39
CA MET A 450 -14.76 -22.03 12.26
C MET A 450 -15.93 -21.17 12.67
N GLU A 451 -15.98 -20.81 13.95
CA GLU A 451 -17.01 -19.90 14.46
C GLU A 451 -16.40 -18.88 15.41
N GLY A 452 -16.99 -17.70 15.42
CA GLY A 452 -16.55 -16.62 16.29
C GLY A 452 -17.56 -15.51 16.41
N THR A 453 -17.12 -14.42 17.04
CA THR A 453 -17.90 -13.19 17.16
C THR A 453 -17.12 -11.97 16.66
N ALA A 454 -17.85 -11.00 16.16
CA ALA A 454 -17.37 -9.72 15.63
C ALA A 454 -18.52 -8.70 15.65
N PRO A 455 -18.25 -7.40 15.43
CA PRO A 455 -19.31 -6.39 15.29
C PRO A 455 -20.39 -6.82 14.28
N PRO A 456 -21.68 -6.64 14.57
CA PRO A 456 -22.76 -6.97 13.64
C PRO A 456 -22.58 -6.31 12.28
N ASN A 457 -22.93 -7.03 11.21
CA ASN A 457 -22.80 -6.57 9.82
C ASN A 457 -21.36 -6.25 9.35
N SER A 458 -20.34 -6.54 10.15
CA SER A 458 -18.94 -6.42 9.71
C SER A 458 -18.53 -7.52 8.72
N TRP A 459 -17.29 -7.45 8.26
CA TRP A 459 -16.65 -8.42 7.37
C TRP A 459 -15.45 -9.04 8.09
N VAL A 460 -15.33 -10.36 8.13
CA VAL A 460 -14.18 -11.05 8.71
C VAL A 460 -13.25 -11.53 7.61
N ASP A 461 -11.98 -11.15 7.66
CA ASP A 461 -10.92 -11.58 6.75
C ASP A 461 -10.09 -12.69 7.42
N LEU A 462 -9.83 -13.79 6.70
CA LEU A 462 -9.06 -14.95 7.17
C LEU A 462 -7.60 -14.93 6.70
N TYR A 463 -6.69 -15.30 7.60
CA TYR A 463 -5.26 -15.36 7.36
C TYR A 463 -4.64 -16.64 7.94
N PHE A 464 -3.61 -17.16 7.27
CA PHE A 464 -2.76 -18.20 7.83
C PHE A 464 -1.80 -17.65 8.88
N ASP A 465 -1.64 -18.40 9.98
CA ASP A 465 -0.70 -18.16 11.08
C ASP A 465 0.38 -19.27 11.10
N ASP A 466 1.38 -19.13 10.23
CA ASP A 466 2.47 -20.12 10.07
C ASP A 466 3.74 -19.67 10.84
N ASN A 467 4.00 -20.15 12.07
CA ASN A 467 5.33 -20.10 12.75
C ASN A 467 5.87 -18.73 13.25
N CYS A 468 5.06 -17.73 13.65
CA CYS A 468 5.56 -16.61 14.50
C CYS A 468 4.78 -16.59 15.84
N PRO A 469 5.38 -16.17 16.97
CA PRO A 469 4.82 -16.35 18.31
C PRO A 469 3.63 -15.44 18.72
N ASP A 470 3.09 -14.57 17.85
CA ASP A 470 2.22 -13.46 18.28
C ASP A 470 0.91 -13.27 17.47
N CYS A 471 0.30 -14.37 16.99
CA CYS A 471 -1.00 -14.36 16.30
C CYS A 471 -1.08 -13.39 15.10
N GLU A 472 -0.21 -13.58 14.10
CA GLU A 472 -0.09 -12.66 12.96
C GLU A 472 -0.65 -13.27 11.67
N GLY A 473 -1.38 -12.46 10.90
CA GLY A 473 -1.88 -12.87 9.60
C GLY A 473 -0.78 -12.79 8.55
N LYS A 474 -0.07 -13.90 8.32
CA LYS A 474 1.04 -13.98 7.36
C LYS A 474 0.60 -13.84 5.94
N GLN A 475 -0.31 -14.70 5.54
CA GLN A 475 -0.82 -14.74 4.19
C GLN A 475 -2.33 -14.70 4.28
N HIS A 476 -2.92 -13.67 3.68
CA HIS A 476 -4.36 -13.66 3.46
C HIS A 476 -4.74 -14.92 2.67
N VAL A 477 -5.78 -15.63 3.12
CA VAL A 477 -6.24 -16.83 2.42
C VAL A 477 -6.76 -16.38 1.05
N ALA A 478 -5.99 -16.64 0.00
CA ALA A 478 -6.24 -16.07 -1.33
C ALA A 478 -7.62 -16.48 -1.89
N GLY A 479 -8.38 -15.50 -2.39
CA GLY A 479 -9.71 -15.70 -3.00
C GLY A 479 -10.86 -15.02 -2.23
N MET A 480 -12.09 -15.14 -2.77
CA MET A 480 -13.28 -14.55 -2.16
C MET A 480 -13.65 -15.21 -0.82
N PHE A 481 -13.40 -16.51 -0.68
CA PHE A 481 -13.94 -17.30 0.42
C PHE A 481 -13.36 -16.94 1.81
N ALA A 482 -12.31 -16.11 1.86
CA ALA A 482 -11.72 -15.62 3.10
C ALA A 482 -12.45 -14.42 3.71
N VAL A 483 -13.48 -13.87 3.05
CA VAL A 483 -14.24 -12.70 3.50
C VAL A 483 -15.65 -13.12 3.90
N ILE A 484 -15.91 -13.18 5.20
CA ILE A 484 -17.17 -13.66 5.76
C ILE A 484 -18.02 -12.47 6.20
N ARG A 485 -19.28 -12.42 5.78
CA ARG A 485 -20.22 -11.42 6.31
C ARG A 485 -20.72 -11.85 7.69
N VAL A 486 -20.59 -10.98 8.67
CA VAL A 486 -21.06 -11.21 10.04
C VAL A 486 -22.56 -10.96 10.11
N GLY A 487 -23.29 -11.89 10.72
CA GLY A 487 -24.74 -11.76 10.89
C GLY A 487 -25.14 -10.60 11.81
N PRO A 488 -26.45 -10.28 11.88
CA PRO A 488 -26.95 -9.18 12.73
C PRO A 488 -26.77 -9.42 14.23
N THR A 489 -26.50 -10.66 14.65
CA THR A 489 -26.23 -11.04 16.04
C THR A 489 -24.75 -10.91 16.42
N GLY A 490 -23.88 -10.54 15.48
CA GLY A 490 -22.43 -10.49 15.69
C GLY A 490 -21.74 -11.86 15.64
N LYS A 491 -22.48 -12.94 15.39
CA LYS A 491 -21.91 -14.28 15.16
C LYS A 491 -21.54 -14.45 13.69
N TRP A 492 -20.41 -15.12 13.46
CA TRP A 492 -19.99 -15.54 12.14
C TRP A 492 -19.56 -17.01 12.18
N ASN A 493 -19.78 -17.69 11.06
CA ASN A 493 -19.32 -19.06 10.85
C ASN A 493 -18.72 -19.18 9.46
N TYR A 494 -17.86 -20.17 9.31
CA TYR A 494 -17.28 -20.53 8.04
C TYR A 494 -17.09 -22.03 7.98
N SER A 495 -17.63 -22.64 6.93
CA SER A 495 -17.59 -24.07 6.67
C SER A 495 -17.19 -24.24 5.21
N ASP A 496 -15.90 -24.44 4.93
CA ASP A 496 -15.29 -24.79 3.62
C ASP A 496 -13.84 -24.30 3.60
N ILE A 497 -12.95 -24.86 4.44
CA ILE A 497 -11.51 -24.60 4.33
C ILE A 497 -10.95 -25.63 3.33
N PRO A 498 -10.63 -25.29 2.08
CA PRO A 498 -10.11 -26.26 1.12
C PRO A 498 -8.62 -26.58 1.35
N PHE A 499 -8.05 -26.16 2.47
CA PHE A 499 -6.62 -26.18 2.72
C PHE A 499 -6.31 -27.01 3.97
N GLY A 500 -5.53 -28.07 3.84
CA GLY A 500 -4.93 -28.81 4.97
C GLY A 500 -3.82 -28.02 5.69
N ARG A 501 -3.93 -26.69 5.71
CA ARG A 501 -2.96 -25.74 6.27
C ARG A 501 -3.44 -25.29 7.64
N GLY A 502 -2.75 -25.75 8.68
CA GLY A 502 -2.27 -24.91 9.79
C GLY A 502 -3.29 -24.07 10.57
N ASN A 503 -2.74 -23.08 11.26
CA ASN A 503 -3.46 -22.24 12.22
C ASN A 503 -3.99 -21.00 11.52
N PHE A 504 -5.02 -20.41 12.12
CA PHE A 504 -5.72 -19.29 11.53
C PHE A 504 -5.81 -18.14 12.51
N VAL A 505 -5.67 -16.94 11.98
CA VAL A 505 -6.10 -15.72 12.64
C VAL A 505 -7.00 -14.94 11.70
N VAL A 506 -7.84 -14.09 12.27
CA VAL A 506 -8.80 -13.31 11.53
C VAL A 506 -8.75 -11.84 11.94
N THR A 507 -9.22 -10.96 11.07
CA THR A 507 -9.52 -9.55 11.41
C THR A 507 -10.98 -9.28 11.06
N ALA A 508 -11.66 -8.36 11.76
CA ALA A 508 -12.98 -7.88 11.36
C ALA A 508 -12.93 -6.41 10.95
N THR A 509 -13.51 -6.10 9.79
CA THR A 509 -13.68 -4.73 9.28
C THR A 509 -15.16 -4.33 9.34
N ASP A 510 -15.48 -3.29 10.10
CA ASP A 510 -16.85 -2.79 10.20
C ASP A 510 -17.32 -2.04 8.94
N ASP A 511 -18.63 -1.76 8.83
CA ASP A 511 -19.21 -1.08 7.66
C ASP A 511 -18.69 0.36 7.46
N PHE A 512 -18.09 0.96 8.50
CA PHE A 512 -17.47 2.29 8.42
C PHE A 512 -16.00 2.22 7.94
N GLY A 513 -15.43 1.01 7.85
CA GLY A 513 -14.09 0.75 7.34
C GLY A 513 -13.01 0.73 8.42
N ALA A 514 -13.33 0.41 9.67
CA ALA A 514 -12.32 0.13 10.68
C ALA A 514 -12.07 -1.36 10.85
N THR A 515 -10.80 -1.74 10.73
CA THR A 515 -10.36 -3.12 10.95
C THR A 515 -9.89 -3.33 12.39
N SER A 516 -10.22 -4.47 12.98
CA SER A 516 -9.76 -4.90 14.31
C SER A 516 -8.29 -5.30 14.30
N GLU A 517 -7.73 -5.48 15.50
CA GLU A 517 -6.51 -6.28 15.67
C GLU A 517 -6.77 -7.73 15.21
N TYR A 518 -5.71 -8.52 14.97
CA TYR A 518 -5.86 -9.94 14.70
C TYR A 518 -6.49 -10.65 15.91
N SER A 519 -7.30 -11.68 15.65
CA SER A 519 -7.84 -12.55 16.69
C SER A 519 -6.69 -13.13 17.51
N ALA A 520 -6.76 -12.96 18.82
CA ALA A 520 -5.79 -13.49 19.76
C ALA A 520 -6.48 -14.27 20.88
N PRO A 521 -5.76 -15.17 21.58
CA PRO A 521 -6.24 -15.82 22.78
C PRO A 521 -6.57 -14.78 23.86
N GLU A 522 -7.79 -14.85 24.39
CA GLU A 522 -8.29 -13.92 25.40
C GLU A 522 -9.20 -14.62 26.42
N ILE A 523 -9.01 -14.27 27.70
CA ILE A 523 -9.82 -14.71 28.83
C ILE A 523 -10.45 -13.50 29.52
N ASP A 524 -11.60 -13.73 30.14
CA ASP A 524 -12.23 -12.83 31.08
C ASP A 524 -12.03 -13.38 32.51
N THR A 525 -11.45 -12.55 33.38
CA THR A 525 -11.13 -12.89 34.77
C THR A 525 -12.05 -12.20 35.78
N THR A 526 -13.13 -11.54 35.34
CA THR A 526 -14.03 -10.79 36.24
C THR A 526 -14.74 -11.67 37.26
N GLU A 527 -15.08 -12.91 36.89
CA GLU A 527 -15.72 -13.91 37.77
C GLU A 527 -14.71 -14.89 38.40
N LEU A 528 -13.41 -14.58 38.36
CA LEU A 528 -12.36 -15.45 38.85
C LEU A 528 -12.41 -15.61 40.38
N ILE A 529 -12.49 -16.85 40.85
CA ILE A 529 -12.40 -17.21 42.26
C ILE A 529 -11.11 -18.01 42.46
N SER A 530 -10.19 -17.45 43.25
CA SER A 530 -8.99 -18.14 43.71
C SER A 530 -9.12 -18.53 45.18
N THR A 531 -9.04 -19.83 45.45
CA THR A 531 -9.08 -20.39 46.81
C THR A 531 -7.67 -20.80 47.20
N ALA A 532 -7.19 -20.32 48.34
CA ALA A 532 -5.88 -20.69 48.88
C ALA A 532 -5.85 -22.17 49.28
N ALA A 533 -4.73 -22.82 49.05
CA ALA A 533 -4.47 -24.13 49.62
C ALA A 533 -4.05 -23.95 51.08
N LEU A 534 -4.55 -24.83 51.96
CA LEU A 534 -4.16 -24.85 53.37
C LEU A 534 -3.00 -25.81 53.55
N CYS A 535 -1.96 -25.40 54.27
CA CYS A 535 -0.96 -26.34 54.79
C CYS A 535 -0.24 -27.20 53.73
N LYS A 536 0.07 -26.65 52.55
CA LYS A 536 0.67 -27.41 51.42
C LYS A 536 -0.18 -28.59 50.90
N THR A 537 -1.45 -28.69 51.27
CA THR A 537 -2.35 -29.74 50.78
C THR A 537 -2.85 -29.44 49.36
N GLN A 538 -3.30 -30.49 48.66
CA GLN A 538 -4.04 -30.37 47.40
C GLN A 538 -5.46 -29.92 47.69
N GLY A 539 -5.68 -28.61 47.78
CA GLY A 539 -6.99 -28.04 48.11
C GLY A 539 -7.22 -26.62 47.60
N GLY A 540 -6.21 -26.04 46.92
CA GLY A 540 -6.36 -24.75 46.26
C GLY A 540 -7.07 -24.88 44.93
N SER A 541 -7.64 -23.76 44.46
CA SER A 541 -8.32 -23.71 43.17
C SER A 541 -8.24 -22.33 42.51
N VAL A 542 -8.36 -22.32 41.20
CA VAL A 542 -8.58 -21.14 40.34
C VAL A 542 -9.69 -21.50 39.37
N CYS A 543 -10.89 -20.97 39.59
CA CYS A 543 -12.09 -21.32 38.83
C CYS A 543 -12.89 -20.08 38.46
N GLY A 544 -13.82 -20.20 37.51
CA GLY A 544 -14.58 -19.06 36.96
C GLY A 544 -13.90 -18.36 35.79
N LEU A 545 -12.88 -18.98 35.17
CA LEU A 545 -12.31 -18.48 33.92
C LEU A 545 -13.29 -18.64 32.78
N LYS A 546 -13.51 -17.56 32.03
CA LYS A 546 -14.32 -17.55 30.82
C LYS A 546 -13.43 -17.29 29.61
N ILE A 547 -13.48 -18.16 28.61
CA ILE A 547 -12.74 -17.99 27.36
C ILE A 547 -13.51 -17.02 26.46
N VAL A 548 -12.89 -15.89 26.11
CA VAL A 548 -13.44 -14.88 25.20
C VAL A 548 -13.05 -15.19 23.76
N SER A 549 -11.83 -15.66 23.54
CA SER A 549 -11.30 -16.06 22.23
C SER A 549 -10.22 -17.13 22.45
N GLY A 550 -10.32 -18.26 21.78
CA GLY A 550 -9.48 -19.44 22.02
C GLY A 550 -10.28 -20.73 21.87
N THR A 551 -9.59 -21.79 21.45
CA THR A 551 -10.22 -23.07 21.10
C THR A 551 -9.62 -24.25 21.87
N GLU A 552 -8.40 -24.10 22.39
CA GLU A 552 -7.68 -25.13 23.14
C GLU A 552 -6.98 -24.51 24.35
N TRP A 553 -6.99 -25.20 25.50
CA TRP A 553 -6.32 -24.72 26.71
C TRP A 553 -5.85 -25.84 27.64
N GLU A 554 -4.82 -25.54 28.42
CA GLU A 554 -4.28 -26.40 29.46
C GLU A 554 -3.66 -25.59 30.60
N TRP A 555 -3.64 -26.17 31.80
CA TRP A 555 -2.91 -25.69 32.95
C TRP A 555 -1.57 -26.39 33.05
N LEU A 556 -0.50 -25.62 33.24
CA LEU A 556 0.85 -26.11 33.45
C LEU A 556 1.32 -25.74 34.86
N ASP A 557 2.07 -26.63 35.50
CA ASP A 557 2.80 -26.30 36.73
C ASP A 557 4.08 -25.50 36.44
N SER A 558 4.81 -25.12 37.50
CA SER A 558 6.08 -24.40 37.38
C SER A 558 7.19 -25.15 36.63
N ALA A 559 7.07 -26.46 36.45
CA ALA A 559 7.99 -27.29 35.68
C ALA A 559 7.56 -27.44 34.20
N GLY A 560 6.42 -26.87 33.81
CA GLY A 560 5.85 -26.97 32.46
C GLY A 560 5.05 -28.25 32.23
N THR A 561 4.69 -28.99 33.28
CA THR A 561 3.91 -30.23 33.17
C THR A 561 2.42 -29.90 33.17
N SER A 562 1.64 -30.53 32.28
CA SER A 562 0.18 -30.36 32.22
C SER A 562 -0.50 -30.95 33.46
N VAL A 563 -1.29 -30.14 34.17
CA VAL A 563 -1.97 -30.47 35.44
C VAL A 563 -3.51 -30.33 35.36
N GLY A 564 -4.06 -29.89 34.22
CA GLY A 564 -5.50 -29.82 34.00
C GLY A 564 -5.87 -29.23 32.64
N THR A 565 -7.04 -29.56 32.12
CA THR A 565 -7.53 -29.07 30.80
C THR A 565 -8.91 -28.42 30.88
N ASP A 566 -9.42 -28.20 32.09
CA ASP A 566 -10.70 -27.52 32.33
C ASP A 566 -10.44 -26.02 32.61
N THR A 567 -11.46 -25.17 32.44
CA THR A 567 -11.39 -23.75 32.81
C THR A 567 -11.35 -23.53 34.33
N CYS A 568 -11.61 -24.60 35.11
CA CYS A 568 -11.45 -24.63 36.55
C CYS A 568 -10.30 -25.58 36.95
N LEU A 569 -9.20 -25.00 37.46
CA LEU A 569 -8.15 -25.78 38.11
C LEU A 569 -8.53 -25.96 39.57
N SER A 570 -8.76 -27.19 40.00
CA SER A 570 -9.16 -27.49 41.38
C SER A 570 -8.27 -28.57 41.99
N ASN A 571 -8.23 -28.60 43.33
CA ASN A 571 -7.52 -29.62 44.11
C ASN A 571 -6.01 -29.66 43.82
N VAL A 572 -5.38 -28.49 43.74
CA VAL A 572 -3.94 -28.36 43.49
C VAL A 572 -3.20 -27.78 44.69
N ALA A 573 -1.90 -28.06 44.77
CA ALA A 573 -1.02 -27.57 45.84
C ALA A 573 -0.78 -26.05 45.70
N PRO A 574 -0.33 -25.34 46.75
CA PRO A 574 0.12 -23.96 46.59
C PRO A 574 1.29 -23.88 45.62
N GLY A 575 1.31 -22.87 44.77
CA GLY A 575 2.32 -22.74 43.72
C GLY A 575 1.92 -21.81 42.60
N ARG A 576 2.84 -21.66 41.65
CA ARG A 576 2.64 -20.92 40.40
C ARG A 576 2.12 -21.87 39.33
N TYR A 577 1.01 -21.52 38.71
CA TYR A 577 0.37 -22.27 37.63
C TYR A 577 0.20 -21.36 36.42
N LEU A 578 0.45 -21.90 35.25
CA LEU A 578 0.35 -21.20 33.98
C LEU A 578 -0.86 -21.72 33.22
N PHE A 579 -1.81 -20.87 32.87
CA PHE A 579 -2.90 -21.23 31.97
C PHE A 579 -2.50 -20.88 30.55
N LYS A 580 -2.32 -21.90 29.72
CA LYS A 580 -1.94 -21.78 28.32
C LYS A 580 -3.19 -21.89 27.44
N LEU A 581 -3.52 -20.80 26.74
CA LEU A 581 -4.68 -20.72 25.83
C LEU A 581 -4.20 -20.54 24.40
N ARG A 582 -4.81 -21.23 23.43
CA ARG A 582 -4.41 -21.21 22.02
C ARG A 582 -5.61 -21.11 21.07
N ILE A 583 -5.37 -20.62 19.86
CA ILE A 583 -6.28 -20.72 18.71
C ILE A 583 -5.72 -21.79 17.75
N GLY A 584 -6.38 -22.94 17.71
CA GLY A 584 -5.92 -24.12 16.97
C GLY A 584 -4.60 -24.73 17.48
N PRO A 585 -4.03 -25.69 16.73
CA PRO A 585 -2.82 -26.44 17.12
C PRO A 585 -1.51 -25.63 16.98
N GLY A 586 -1.60 -24.30 17.02
CA GLY A 586 -0.60 -23.38 16.52
C GLY A 586 0.29 -22.71 17.51
N TYR A 587 0.97 -21.67 17.00
CA TYR A 587 1.81 -20.76 17.79
C TYR A 587 1.06 -19.50 18.25
N CYS A 588 -0.16 -19.24 17.77
CA CYS A 588 -1.04 -18.24 18.34
C CYS A 588 -1.55 -18.68 19.73
N GLU A 589 -0.70 -18.46 20.73
CA GLU A 589 -0.92 -18.83 22.13
C GLU A 589 -0.66 -17.67 23.08
N LYS A 590 -1.32 -17.70 24.24
CA LYS A 590 -1.07 -16.76 25.33
C LYS A 590 -1.05 -17.49 26.65
N ILE A 591 -0.07 -17.16 27.48
CA ILE A 591 0.14 -17.77 28.79
C ILE A 591 -0.26 -16.76 29.87
N TYR A 592 -1.14 -17.18 30.78
CA TYR A 592 -1.59 -16.42 31.93
C TYR A 592 -1.02 -17.01 33.21
N ASP A 593 -0.59 -16.16 34.13
CA ASP A 593 0.05 -16.57 35.37
C ASP A 593 -0.92 -16.46 36.55
N PHE A 594 -1.09 -17.56 37.28
CA PHE A 594 -1.91 -17.63 38.48
C PHE A 594 -1.11 -18.18 39.65
N THR A 595 -1.22 -17.54 40.81
CA THR A 595 -0.57 -17.99 42.05
C THR A 595 -1.61 -18.44 43.06
N ILE A 596 -1.54 -19.70 43.46
CA ILE A 596 -2.32 -20.24 44.57
C ILE A 596 -1.49 -20.08 45.84
N LYS A 597 -1.98 -19.24 46.75
CA LYS A 597 -1.32 -18.95 48.03
C LYS A 597 -1.41 -20.15 48.98
N ASP A 598 -0.37 -20.32 49.79
CA ASP A 598 -0.39 -21.21 50.96
C ASP A 598 -0.77 -20.39 52.19
N SER A 599 -1.88 -20.74 52.85
CA SER A 599 -2.23 -20.14 54.14
C SER A 599 -1.68 -21.02 55.27
N VAL A 600 -0.52 -20.62 55.82
CA VAL A 600 0.24 -21.33 56.88
C VAL A 600 0.10 -20.73 58.28
N LEU A 601 0.47 -21.52 59.29
CA LEU A 601 0.62 -21.14 60.71
C LEU A 601 1.88 -20.28 60.95
N ASP A 602 1.84 -19.34 61.90
CA ASP A 602 2.96 -18.42 62.22
C ASP A 602 3.26 -18.34 63.74
N ILE A 603 4.53 -18.13 64.12
CA ILE A 603 5.02 -18.00 65.51
C ILE A 603 5.78 -16.67 65.63
N ASP A 604 5.19 -15.69 66.33
CA ASP A 604 5.79 -14.37 66.53
C ASP A 604 6.74 -14.38 67.74
N SER A 605 8.02 -14.05 67.51
CA SER A 605 9.07 -13.95 68.54
C SER A 605 9.70 -12.55 68.63
N SER A 606 9.03 -11.53 68.09
CA SER A 606 9.55 -10.15 68.00
C SER A 606 9.83 -9.47 69.34
N ALA A 607 9.37 -10.05 70.46
CA ALA A 607 9.61 -9.58 71.83
C ALA A 607 10.94 -10.05 72.47
N GLY A 608 11.68 -10.99 71.84
CA GLY A 608 12.98 -11.50 72.29
C GLY A 608 12.94 -12.76 73.17
N VAL A 609 13.79 -13.76 72.87
CA VAL A 609 13.83 -15.09 73.52
C VAL A 609 15.00 -15.21 74.53
N THR A 610 14.80 -15.88 75.69
CA THR A 610 15.82 -16.05 76.78
C THR A 610 16.07 -17.53 77.19
N VAL A 611 17.30 -17.94 77.57
CA VAL A 611 17.71 -19.36 77.89
C VAL A 611 18.68 -19.51 79.12
N LEU A 612 18.58 -20.58 79.95
CA LEU A 612 19.38 -20.85 81.20
C LEU A 612 19.94 -22.31 81.33
N ASN A 613 21.24 -22.55 81.68
CA ASN A 613 22.03 -23.84 81.68
C ASN A 613 22.19 -24.63 83.05
N THR A 614 22.65 -25.91 83.03
CA THR A 614 22.77 -26.86 84.19
C THR A 614 24.22 -27.27 84.60
N ARG A 615 24.41 -28.00 85.73
CA ARG A 615 25.70 -28.58 86.21
C ARG A 615 25.54 -29.92 86.95
N CYS A 616 26.51 -30.83 86.77
CA CYS A 616 26.62 -32.14 87.42
C CYS A 616 25.31 -32.94 87.38
N GLY A 617 24.63 -32.95 86.22
CA GLY A 617 23.42 -33.74 85.99
C GLY A 617 22.12 -33.28 86.68
N LYS A 618 21.95 -32.01 87.05
CA LYS A 618 20.69 -31.50 87.69
C LYS A 618 19.74 -30.77 86.71
N SER A 619 18.41 -30.82 86.94
CA SER A 619 17.36 -30.32 86.01
C SER A 619 16.73 -28.95 86.36
N ASN A 620 17.40 -27.83 86.08
CA ASN A 620 16.92 -26.48 86.44
C ASN A 620 17.00 -25.39 85.34
N GLY A 621 17.00 -25.75 84.06
CA GLY A 621 17.01 -24.82 82.93
C GLY A 621 15.62 -24.30 82.49
N ALA A 622 15.56 -23.25 81.65
CA ALA A 622 14.31 -22.61 81.19
C ALA A 622 14.45 -21.82 79.84
N ILE A 623 13.34 -21.68 79.07
CA ILE A 623 13.21 -20.93 77.79
C ILE A 623 11.88 -20.15 77.72
N ARG A 624 11.85 -18.86 77.32
CA ARG A 624 10.65 -17.98 77.28
C ARG A 624 10.56 -17.02 76.08
N GLY A 625 9.36 -16.55 75.69
CA GLY A 625 9.15 -15.36 74.81
C GLY A 625 8.41 -15.51 73.47
N PHE A 626 7.40 -16.40 73.32
CA PHE A 626 6.72 -16.69 72.03
C PHE A 626 5.21 -16.35 72.03
N ALA A 627 4.65 -16.00 70.85
CA ALA A 627 3.21 -15.79 70.64
C ALA A 627 2.68 -16.46 69.33
N PRO A 628 1.80 -17.49 69.41
CA PRO A 628 1.26 -18.18 68.23
C PRO A 628 0.17 -17.37 67.48
N LYS A 629 0.21 -17.33 66.13
CA LYS A 629 -0.81 -16.73 65.25
C LYS A 629 -1.46 -17.80 64.36
N ASN A 630 -2.79 -17.74 64.21
CA ASN A 630 -3.63 -18.69 63.46
C ASN A 630 -3.56 -20.17 63.92
N ALA A 631 -2.97 -20.46 65.08
CA ALA A 631 -2.90 -21.79 65.69
C ALA A 631 -4.04 -22.00 66.71
N SER A 632 -4.51 -23.24 66.84
CA SER A 632 -5.55 -23.60 67.83
C SER A 632 -5.01 -24.39 69.03
N ARG A 633 -3.77 -24.90 68.96
CA ARG A 633 -3.02 -25.58 70.05
C ARG A 633 -1.51 -25.37 69.91
N TRP A 634 -0.75 -25.55 71.00
CA TRP A 634 0.71 -25.46 71.03
C TRP A 634 1.34 -26.30 72.15
N GLN A 635 2.62 -26.65 72.00
CA GLN A 635 3.39 -27.48 72.93
C GLN A 635 4.91 -27.31 72.76
N TRP A 636 5.68 -27.70 73.78
CA TRP A 636 7.15 -27.80 73.77
C TRP A 636 7.60 -29.26 73.67
N GLU A 637 8.61 -29.52 72.85
CA GLU A 637 9.22 -30.83 72.66
C GLU A 637 10.72 -30.81 73.00
N ASP A 638 11.23 -31.89 73.60
CA ASP A 638 12.67 -32.07 73.83
C ASP A 638 13.42 -32.57 72.59
N GLY A 639 14.74 -32.78 72.73
CA GLY A 639 15.64 -33.20 71.65
C GLY A 639 15.34 -34.60 71.10
N ASN A 640 14.51 -35.37 71.81
CA ASN A 640 14.03 -36.70 71.42
C ASN A 640 12.58 -36.64 70.87
N GLY A 641 11.97 -35.44 70.82
CA GLY A 641 10.61 -35.22 70.32
C GLY A 641 9.50 -35.53 71.33
N SER A 642 9.84 -35.75 72.61
CA SER A 642 8.83 -35.98 73.66
C SER A 642 8.22 -34.66 74.12
N ILE A 643 6.90 -34.63 74.34
CA ILE A 643 6.20 -33.42 74.80
C ILE A 643 6.58 -33.16 76.27
N VAL A 644 7.19 -32.00 76.53
CA VAL A 644 7.66 -31.60 77.87
C VAL A 644 6.82 -30.50 78.51
N SER A 645 6.05 -29.74 77.74
CA SER A 645 5.08 -28.75 78.24
C SER A 645 4.03 -28.40 77.20
N ASN A 646 2.84 -27.94 77.61
CA ASN A 646 1.82 -27.33 76.74
C ASN A 646 1.62 -25.83 77.04
N ASP A 647 2.40 -25.28 77.97
CA ASP A 647 2.38 -23.85 78.28
C ASP A 647 3.18 -23.06 77.23
N ILE A 648 2.93 -21.75 77.15
CA ILE A 648 3.65 -20.87 76.22
C ILE A 648 5.14 -20.76 76.61
N ASP A 649 5.48 -20.81 77.90
CA ASP A 649 6.86 -20.76 78.43
C ASP A 649 7.33 -22.13 78.95
N LEU A 650 8.63 -22.45 78.83
CA LEU A 650 9.23 -23.71 79.29
C LEU A 650 10.17 -23.49 80.50
N THR A 651 9.96 -24.20 81.62
CA THR A 651 10.75 -24.03 82.86
C THR A 651 11.08 -25.37 83.55
N ASN A 652 12.16 -25.43 84.36
CA ASN A 652 12.62 -26.59 85.15
C ASN A 652 12.99 -27.84 84.35
N VAL A 653 13.78 -27.68 83.29
CA VAL A 653 14.18 -28.78 82.40
C VAL A 653 15.69 -29.10 82.49
N PRO A 654 16.14 -30.36 82.29
CA PRO A 654 17.56 -30.73 82.26
C PRO A 654 18.33 -30.16 81.07
N ALA A 655 19.67 -30.28 81.10
CA ALA A 655 20.48 -30.08 79.90
C ALA A 655 19.93 -30.93 78.75
N GLY A 656 19.73 -30.27 77.62
CA GLY A 656 18.98 -30.79 76.50
C GLY A 656 18.64 -29.70 75.52
N ARG A 657 18.01 -30.08 74.41
CA ARG A 657 17.57 -29.16 73.36
C ARG A 657 16.05 -29.16 73.32
N TYR A 658 15.42 -28.00 73.24
CA TYR A 658 13.95 -27.89 73.26
C TYR A 658 13.43 -26.99 72.14
N ARG A 659 12.27 -27.31 71.54
CA ARG A 659 11.64 -26.49 70.49
C ARG A 659 10.14 -26.31 70.75
N PHE A 660 9.58 -25.21 70.26
CA PHE A 660 8.17 -24.86 70.41
C PHE A 660 7.40 -25.22 69.14
N ARG A 661 6.27 -25.93 69.29
CA ARG A 661 5.42 -26.43 68.21
C ARG A 661 4.03 -25.86 68.34
N VAL A 662 3.48 -25.32 67.26
CA VAL A 662 2.11 -24.81 67.20
C VAL A 662 1.36 -25.51 66.07
N PHE A 663 0.09 -25.83 66.26
CA PHE A 663 -0.68 -26.61 65.30
C PHE A 663 -2.16 -26.25 65.29
N ASN A 664 -2.80 -26.58 64.17
CA ASN A 664 -4.25 -26.60 64.04
C ASN A 664 -4.71 -28.01 63.59
N ARG A 665 -5.95 -28.16 63.09
CA ARG A 665 -6.47 -29.46 62.64
C ARG A 665 -5.82 -30.01 61.37
N LEU A 666 -5.05 -29.22 60.62
CA LEU A 666 -4.58 -29.54 59.25
C LEU A 666 -3.06 -29.44 59.08
N CYS A 667 -2.33 -28.66 59.89
CA CYS A 667 -0.87 -28.66 59.94
C CYS A 667 -0.30 -28.16 61.26
N ASP A 668 1.02 -28.29 61.40
CA ASP A 668 1.84 -27.81 62.49
C ASP A 668 3.09 -27.07 61.96
N THR A 669 3.64 -26.17 62.78
CA THR A 669 4.94 -25.54 62.55
C THR A 669 5.74 -25.50 63.86
N VAL A 670 7.06 -25.54 63.77
CA VAL A 670 7.98 -25.60 64.92
C VAL A 670 9.05 -24.52 64.83
N THR A 671 9.57 -24.09 65.98
CA THR A 671 10.81 -23.29 66.06
C THR A 671 12.04 -24.19 65.94
N SER A 672 13.20 -23.58 65.69
CA SER A 672 14.50 -24.24 65.88
C SER A 672 14.70 -24.64 67.34
N TYR A 673 15.56 -25.63 67.59
CA TYR A 673 15.91 -26.03 68.94
C TYR A 673 16.72 -24.95 69.67
N TYR A 674 16.40 -24.73 70.94
CA TYR A 674 17.15 -23.94 71.91
C TYR A 674 17.87 -24.88 72.89
N GLU A 675 19.16 -24.65 73.15
CA GLU A 675 20.02 -25.56 73.93
C GLU A 675 20.25 -25.13 75.38
N ILE A 676 20.32 -26.11 76.28
CA ILE A 676 20.64 -26.01 77.71
C ILE A 676 21.80 -27.00 78.00
N GLY A 677 22.96 -26.58 78.54
CA GLY A 677 24.21 -27.41 78.69
C GLY A 677 24.62 -27.88 80.12
N ASP A 678 25.62 -28.79 80.25
CA ASP A 678 26.23 -29.40 81.49
C ASP A 678 27.80 -29.57 81.37
N LEU A 679 28.61 -29.60 82.46
CA LEU A 679 30.11 -29.47 82.42
C LEU A 679 30.93 -30.49 83.31
N THR A 680 31.59 -31.55 82.76
CA THR A 680 32.46 -32.62 83.43
C THR A 680 33.68 -33.13 82.55
N PRO A 681 34.84 -33.69 83.06
CA PRO A 681 36.11 -34.07 82.30
C PRO A 681 36.22 -35.42 81.50
N GLY A 682 37.13 -35.57 80.49
CA GLY A 682 37.31 -36.83 79.66
C GLY A 682 38.59 -36.99 78.74
N ILE A 683 38.87 -38.21 78.21
CA ILE A 683 40.00 -38.60 77.31
C ILE A 683 39.58 -38.61 75.82
N ASP A 684 40.39 -38.01 74.92
CA ASP A 684 40.16 -38.05 73.47
C ASP A 684 41.28 -38.80 72.71
N ALA A 685 40.92 -39.98 72.18
CA ALA A 685 41.80 -40.85 71.39
C ALA A 685 41.46 -40.85 69.88
N GLN A 686 40.68 -39.89 69.37
CA GLN A 686 40.22 -39.88 67.97
C GLN A 686 41.33 -39.67 66.93
N ASN A 687 42.49 -39.12 67.32
CA ASN A 687 43.59 -38.79 66.40
C ASN A 687 44.80 -39.72 66.51
N ILE A 688 44.64 -40.92 67.09
CA ILE A 688 45.74 -41.86 67.29
C ILE A 688 46.31 -42.37 65.96
N GLN A 689 47.64 -42.40 65.84
CA GLN A 689 48.38 -42.84 64.65
C GLN A 689 49.32 -43.98 65.03
N VAL A 690 49.19 -45.13 64.36
CA VAL A 690 50.06 -46.30 64.56
C VAL A 690 50.91 -46.53 63.30
N THR A 691 52.23 -46.43 63.43
CA THR A 691 53.17 -46.58 62.30
C THR A 691 53.76 -47.98 62.27
N ALA A 692 53.55 -48.71 61.17
CA ALA A 692 54.13 -50.03 60.92
C ALA A 692 55.64 -49.97 60.60
N THR A 693 56.34 -51.08 60.76
CA THR A 693 57.77 -51.20 60.41
C THR A 693 57.98 -51.29 58.90
N THR A 694 58.91 -50.49 58.35
CA THR A 694 59.23 -50.48 56.92
C THR A 694 60.39 -51.42 56.61
N CYS A 695 60.25 -52.29 55.59
CA CYS A 695 61.27 -53.24 55.13
C CYS A 695 61.96 -54.04 56.27
N SER A 696 61.19 -54.40 57.31
CA SER A 696 61.61 -55.20 58.48
C SER A 696 62.66 -54.57 59.44
N LYS A 697 62.52 -53.28 59.83
CA LYS A 697 63.35 -52.61 60.87
C LYS A 697 62.54 -52.12 62.09
N ASN A 698 63.14 -52.00 63.29
CA ASN A 698 62.46 -51.63 64.56
C ASN A 698 62.21 -50.10 64.69
N ASN A 699 61.30 -49.54 63.89
CA ASN A 699 61.01 -48.09 63.87
C ASN A 699 59.51 -47.73 63.97
N GLY A 700 58.66 -48.63 64.51
CA GLY A 700 57.23 -48.38 64.68
C GLY A 700 56.88 -47.42 65.83
N SER A 701 55.69 -46.82 65.81
CA SER A 701 55.23 -45.87 66.85
C SER A 701 53.71 -45.83 67.00
N ILE A 702 53.20 -45.35 68.15
CA ILE A 702 51.80 -45.03 68.45
C ILE A 702 51.75 -43.61 69.03
N THR A 703 51.16 -42.64 68.33
CA THR A 703 51.17 -41.21 68.72
C THR A 703 49.81 -40.53 68.56
N GLY A 704 49.60 -39.35 69.14
CA GLY A 704 48.45 -38.46 68.82
C GLY A 704 47.30 -38.43 69.83
N ILE A 705 47.52 -38.84 71.09
CA ILE A 705 46.47 -38.86 72.13
C ILE A 705 46.38 -37.51 72.86
N ARG A 706 45.16 -36.99 73.09
CA ARG A 706 44.91 -35.72 73.81
C ARG A 706 44.07 -35.96 75.08
N ILE A 707 44.47 -35.36 76.20
CA ILE A 707 43.76 -35.44 77.50
C ILE A 707 43.15 -34.05 77.78
N SER A 708 41.84 -33.96 78.08
CA SER A 708 41.12 -32.68 78.21
C SER A 708 40.55 -32.44 79.62
N GLN A 709 40.61 -31.17 80.07
CA GLN A 709 40.28 -30.64 81.42
C GLN A 709 41.33 -30.99 82.51
N THR A 710 41.80 -29.97 83.25
CA THR A 710 43.21 -29.85 83.70
C THR A 710 43.54 -30.20 85.16
N ASN A 711 43.05 -31.30 85.73
CA ASN A 711 43.59 -31.83 87.00
C ASN A 711 43.57 -33.38 87.00
N PHE A 712 44.70 -34.04 86.72
CA PHE A 712 44.89 -35.50 86.77
C PHE A 712 46.32 -35.86 87.19
N SER A 713 46.52 -37.00 87.89
CA SER A 713 47.80 -37.30 88.59
C SER A 713 48.54 -38.60 88.17
N THR A 714 48.03 -39.44 87.25
CA THR A 714 48.77 -40.64 86.74
C THR A 714 48.43 -41.04 85.29
N VAL A 715 49.45 -41.36 84.44
CA VAL A 715 49.33 -41.82 83.02
C VAL A 715 50.34 -42.94 82.71
N ARG A 716 49.94 -44.11 82.13
CA ARG A 716 50.86 -45.24 81.76
C ARG A 716 50.41 -46.09 80.55
N TRP A 717 51.35 -46.49 79.67
CA TRP A 717 51.17 -47.48 78.59
C TRP A 717 51.58 -48.90 79.01
N LYS A 718 50.77 -49.91 78.65
CA LYS A 718 51.02 -51.33 78.95
C LYS A 718 50.96 -52.21 77.69
N ASP A 719 51.85 -53.20 77.59
CA ASP A 719 51.81 -54.23 76.55
C ASP A 719 50.76 -55.33 76.86
N GLU A 720 50.56 -56.25 75.92
CA GLU A 720 49.59 -57.35 76.02
C GLU A 720 49.87 -58.32 77.20
N ASN A 721 51.11 -58.35 77.69
CA ASN A 721 51.52 -59.14 78.86
C ASN A 721 51.48 -58.32 80.18
N GLY A 722 50.98 -57.07 80.12
CA GLY A 722 50.77 -56.19 81.27
C GLY A 722 52.00 -55.40 81.72
N ASN A 723 53.13 -55.52 81.01
CA ASN A 723 54.38 -54.81 81.33
C ASN A 723 54.33 -53.37 80.82
N ILE A 724 55.01 -52.45 81.51
CA ILE A 724 55.01 -51.03 81.15
C ILE A 724 55.90 -50.82 79.91
N ALA A 725 55.29 -50.39 78.81
CA ALA A 725 55.98 -50.09 77.55
C ALA A 725 56.34 -48.59 77.41
N GLY A 726 55.71 -47.71 78.20
CA GLY A 726 56.00 -46.27 78.25
C GLY A 726 55.16 -45.52 79.30
N THR A 727 55.55 -44.29 79.66
CA THR A 727 54.88 -43.48 80.71
C THR A 727 54.49 -42.06 80.25
N GLY A 728 54.59 -41.77 78.96
CA GLY A 728 54.08 -40.54 78.33
C GLY A 728 52.74 -40.77 77.62
N ALA A 729 52.17 -39.71 77.02
CA ALA A 729 50.94 -39.82 76.23
C ALA A 729 51.14 -40.61 74.92
N ASP A 730 52.34 -40.57 74.31
CA ASP A 730 52.70 -41.27 73.07
C ASP A 730 53.77 -42.37 73.30
N LEU A 731 53.85 -43.38 72.41
CA LEU A 731 54.80 -44.51 72.43
C LEU A 731 55.65 -44.55 71.13
N LEU A 732 56.98 -44.37 71.21
CA LEU A 732 57.88 -44.26 70.05
C LEU A 732 58.92 -45.40 69.99
N ASN A 733 59.39 -45.78 68.78
CA ASN A 733 60.41 -46.81 68.50
C ASN A 733 60.08 -48.22 69.02
N ALA A 734 58.81 -48.61 68.92
CA ALA A 734 58.33 -49.91 69.36
C ALA A 734 58.50 -50.99 68.28
N ALA A 735 58.88 -52.21 68.71
CA ALA A 735 58.93 -53.40 67.87
C ALA A 735 57.52 -53.90 67.52
N PRO A 736 57.34 -54.76 66.50
CA PRO A 736 56.03 -55.34 66.18
C PRO A 736 55.37 -56.02 67.41
N GLY A 737 54.18 -55.57 67.82
CA GLY A 737 53.51 -55.97 69.08
C GLY A 737 52.23 -55.16 69.39
N ARG A 738 51.56 -55.39 70.55
CA ARG A 738 50.27 -54.75 70.97
C ARG A 738 50.34 -53.97 72.30
N TYR A 739 49.74 -52.76 72.41
CA TYR A 739 49.87 -51.83 73.58
C TYR A 739 48.61 -50.94 73.91
N LYS A 740 48.30 -50.54 75.18
CA LYS A 740 47.16 -49.65 75.64
C LYS A 740 47.48 -48.60 76.75
N LEU A 741 46.67 -47.52 76.95
CA LEU A 741 46.90 -46.36 77.88
C LEU A 741 45.79 -46.14 78.96
N VAL A 742 46.11 -45.63 80.17
CA VAL A 742 45.17 -45.42 81.34
C VAL A 742 45.38 -44.07 82.08
N VAL A 743 44.31 -43.33 82.52
CA VAL A 743 44.36 -42.02 83.26
C VAL A 743 43.31 -41.89 84.42
N LEU A 744 43.66 -41.29 85.59
CA LEU A 744 42.80 -41.14 86.81
C LEU A 744 42.93 -39.76 87.52
N ASP A 745 41.86 -39.26 88.19
CA ASP A 745 41.84 -38.05 89.08
C ASP A 745 41.86 -38.38 90.60
N SER A 746 42.38 -37.44 91.41
CA SER A 746 42.89 -37.55 92.78
C SER A 746 41.91 -37.33 93.94
N ALA A 747 40.65 -36.95 93.70
CA ALA A 747 39.73 -36.63 94.80
C ALA A 747 38.64 -37.69 95.08
N GLU A 748 38.07 -38.38 94.08
CA GLU A 748 36.98 -39.37 94.31
C GLU A 748 36.96 -40.56 93.32
N ALA A 749 38.11 -40.95 92.76
CA ALA A 749 38.26 -42.15 91.92
C ALA A 749 37.32 -42.23 90.68
N CYS A 750 37.15 -41.12 89.97
CA CYS A 750 36.54 -41.06 88.64
C CYS A 750 37.64 -40.85 87.57
N GLY A 751 37.68 -41.66 86.51
CA GLY A 751 38.72 -41.66 85.46
C GLY A 751 38.41 -42.60 84.27
N ASP A 752 39.30 -42.66 83.27
CA ASP A 752 39.02 -43.21 81.90
C ASP A 752 40.25 -43.97 81.29
N SER A 753 40.07 -44.86 80.29
CA SER A 753 41.16 -45.69 79.69
C SER A 753 40.94 -46.15 78.23
N THR A 754 42.02 -46.42 77.47
CA THR A 754 41.98 -46.77 76.02
C THR A 754 42.11 -48.28 75.71
N ALA A 755 41.82 -48.67 74.46
CA ALA A 755 41.97 -50.05 73.92
C ALA A 755 43.43 -50.40 73.50
N PHE A 756 43.71 -51.67 73.13
CA PHE A 756 45.04 -52.13 72.64
C PHE A 756 45.27 -51.86 71.13
N TYR A 757 46.47 -51.44 70.74
CA TYR A 757 46.90 -51.09 69.37
C TYR A 757 48.13 -51.89 68.89
N THR A 758 48.19 -52.30 67.60
CA THR A 758 49.18 -53.27 67.03
C THR A 758 50.14 -52.68 65.96
N ILE A 759 51.43 -53.05 65.94
CA ILE A 759 52.47 -52.66 64.93
C ILE A 759 52.90 -53.86 64.02
N ALA A 760 52.95 -53.73 62.67
CA ALA A 760 53.19 -54.82 61.65
C ALA A 760 54.38 -54.60 60.65
N ALA A 761 54.71 -55.53 59.70
CA ALA A 761 55.85 -55.48 58.71
C ALA A 761 55.51 -55.94 57.24
N THR A 762 56.05 -55.32 56.14
CA THR A 762 55.49 -55.43 54.73
C THR A 762 56.43 -55.37 53.45
N PRO A 763 56.07 -56.01 52.27
CA PRO A 763 56.76 -56.02 50.92
C PRO A 763 56.09 -55.18 49.74
N ALA A 764 56.64 -55.18 48.47
CA ALA A 764 56.36 -54.22 47.34
C ALA A 764 55.43 -54.66 46.14
N PRO A 765 54.72 -53.73 45.39
CA PRO A 765 53.53 -54.01 44.51
C PRO A 765 53.73 -54.32 43.00
N THR A 766 52.78 -55.05 42.36
CA THR A 766 52.75 -55.45 40.91
C THR A 766 51.34 -55.52 40.28
N ILE A 767 51.18 -55.27 38.94
CA ILE A 767 49.92 -55.35 38.15
C ILE A 767 49.89 -56.62 37.27
N ASP A 768 48.80 -57.38 37.31
CA ASP A 768 48.52 -58.55 36.46
C ASP A 768 47.27 -58.34 35.58
N THR A 769 47.41 -58.53 34.27
CA THR A 769 46.35 -58.29 33.26
C THR A 769 45.86 -59.56 32.56
N ILE A 770 46.27 -60.76 32.99
CA ILE A 770 45.99 -62.02 32.26
C ILE A 770 44.49 -62.34 32.16
N SER A 771 43.70 -62.01 33.19
CA SER A 771 42.25 -62.25 33.25
C SER A 771 41.40 -61.05 32.81
N MET A 772 41.98 -60.07 32.13
CA MET A 772 41.29 -58.83 31.77
C MET A 772 40.26 -59.05 30.64
N SER A 773 39.08 -58.44 30.78
CA SER A 773 38.03 -58.39 29.76
C SER A 773 37.59 -56.95 29.49
N ILE A 774 37.43 -56.58 28.22
CA ILE A 774 36.90 -55.28 27.80
C ILE A 774 35.51 -55.46 27.18
N ASN A 775 34.50 -54.83 27.77
CA ASN A 775 33.18 -54.66 27.15
C ASN A 775 33.15 -53.29 26.46
N HIS A 776 32.93 -53.27 25.15
CA HIS A 776 32.89 -52.04 24.37
C HIS A 776 31.60 -51.24 24.64
N ALA A 777 31.69 -49.92 24.48
CA ALA A 777 30.54 -49.04 24.60
C ALA A 777 29.60 -49.25 23.41
N SER A 778 28.29 -49.05 23.61
CA SER A 778 27.29 -49.10 22.55
C SER A 778 26.46 -47.81 22.52
N CYS A 779 26.08 -47.36 21.34
CA CYS A 779 25.23 -46.18 21.12
C CYS A 779 25.76 -44.88 21.76
N ASP A 780 27.09 -44.70 21.78
CA ASP A 780 27.78 -43.57 22.46
C ASP A 780 27.47 -43.42 23.97
N GLN A 781 26.83 -44.42 24.58
CA GLN A 781 26.52 -44.42 25.99
C GLN A 781 27.76 -44.80 26.82
N PRO A 782 27.89 -44.25 28.04
CA PRO A 782 28.90 -44.70 28.98
C PRO A 782 28.49 -46.06 29.57
N ASN A 783 28.55 -47.13 28.78
CA ASN A 783 28.21 -48.50 29.21
C ASN A 783 29.34 -49.51 28.97
N GLY A 784 30.46 -49.08 28.42
CA GLY A 784 31.67 -49.89 28.32
C GLY A 784 32.26 -50.19 29.70
N SER A 785 33.06 -51.24 29.81
CA SER A 785 33.80 -51.55 31.03
C SER A 785 35.11 -52.29 30.78
N ILE A 786 36.08 -52.08 31.66
CA ILE A 786 37.33 -52.82 31.74
C ILE A 786 37.35 -53.51 33.10
N ASN A 787 37.33 -54.85 33.10
CA ASN A 787 37.23 -55.66 34.31
C ASN A 787 38.31 -56.75 34.33
N GLY A 788 38.55 -57.35 35.50
CA GLY A 788 39.35 -58.57 35.64
C GLY A 788 40.87 -58.35 35.74
N ILE A 789 41.31 -57.12 36.01
CA ILE A 789 42.68 -56.80 36.39
C ILE A 789 42.93 -57.28 37.83
N ARG A 790 44.14 -57.77 38.15
CA ARG A 790 44.51 -58.20 39.50
C ARG A 790 45.76 -57.46 39.96
N LEU A 791 45.84 -57.14 41.25
CA LEU A 791 47.03 -56.57 41.86
C LEU A 791 47.66 -57.59 42.81
N LEU A 792 48.98 -57.71 42.74
CA LEU A 792 49.76 -58.67 43.53
C LEU A 792 50.80 -57.90 44.36
N ASN A 793 51.09 -58.39 45.57
CA ASN A 793 52.11 -57.86 46.49
C ASN A 793 51.92 -56.40 46.97
N THR A 794 50.68 -55.89 47.04
CA THR A 794 50.39 -54.48 47.38
C THR A 794 50.15 -54.22 48.88
N LEU A 795 50.57 -53.06 49.36
CA LEU A 795 50.36 -52.51 50.70
C LEU A 795 49.17 -51.53 50.75
N ALA A 796 48.13 -51.83 51.54
CA ALA A 796 46.96 -50.95 51.66
C ALA A 796 47.26 -49.66 52.47
N PRO A 797 46.71 -48.48 52.10
CA PRO A 797 45.83 -48.22 50.96
C PRO A 797 46.58 -48.19 49.61
N VAL A 798 46.00 -48.85 48.60
CA VAL A 798 46.46 -48.77 47.21
C VAL A 798 45.74 -47.64 46.51
N TYR A 799 46.47 -46.61 46.13
CA TYR A 799 45.99 -45.52 45.30
C TYR A 799 46.03 -45.97 43.84
N MET A 800 44.86 -46.03 43.23
CA MET A 800 44.67 -46.46 41.86
C MET A 800 43.97 -45.34 41.11
N VAL A 801 44.42 -45.03 39.90
CA VAL A 801 43.82 -43.99 39.07
C VAL A 801 43.81 -44.45 37.62
N TRP A 802 42.61 -44.50 37.05
CA TRP A 802 42.41 -44.64 35.62
C TRP A 802 42.51 -43.29 34.94
N VAL A 803 43.26 -43.21 33.84
CA VAL A 803 43.35 -42.01 33.01
C VAL A 803 42.99 -42.32 31.56
N ASN A 804 42.36 -41.37 30.87
CA ASN A 804 42.14 -41.44 29.42
C ASN A 804 43.33 -40.84 28.63
N GLU A 805 43.21 -40.76 27.30
CA GLU A 805 44.25 -40.19 26.42
C GLU A 805 44.63 -38.74 26.73
N GLN A 806 43.70 -37.97 27.28
CA GLN A 806 43.92 -36.57 27.71
C GLN A 806 44.42 -36.48 29.16
N ASN A 807 44.83 -37.60 29.77
CA ASN A 807 45.24 -37.72 31.18
C ASN A 807 44.14 -37.35 32.21
N ALA A 808 42.87 -37.24 31.80
CA ALA A 808 41.76 -37.00 32.71
C ALA A 808 41.44 -38.26 33.51
N VAL A 809 41.16 -38.09 34.81
CA VAL A 809 40.89 -39.18 35.75
C VAL A 809 39.49 -39.74 35.54
N MET A 810 39.39 -41.04 35.25
CA MET A 810 38.15 -41.73 34.89
C MET A 810 37.57 -42.57 36.02
N GLY A 811 38.38 -42.90 37.02
CA GLY A 811 37.97 -43.70 38.18
C GLY A 811 39.16 -44.09 39.03
N ASN A 812 38.89 -44.59 40.24
CA ASN A 812 39.90 -44.97 41.24
C ASN A 812 39.71 -46.40 41.77
N THR A 813 38.94 -47.23 41.05
CA THR A 813 38.68 -48.63 41.35
C THR A 813 39.42 -49.56 40.37
N LEU A 814 39.59 -50.83 40.74
CA LEU A 814 40.26 -51.85 39.91
C LEU A 814 39.53 -52.08 38.59
N ASN A 815 38.21 -52.27 38.71
CA ASN A 815 37.28 -52.40 37.61
C ASN A 815 36.78 -51.00 37.26
N LEU A 816 36.77 -50.68 35.97
CA LEU A 816 36.31 -49.41 35.46
C LEU A 816 35.04 -49.65 34.64
N SER A 817 33.90 -49.13 35.12
CA SER A 817 32.60 -49.22 34.44
C SER A 817 32.14 -47.84 33.97
N ASN A 818 31.05 -47.80 33.21
CA ASN A 818 30.49 -46.60 32.62
C ASN A 818 31.44 -45.85 31.67
N LEU A 819 32.16 -46.59 30.84
CA LEU A 819 33.11 -46.02 29.88
C LEU A 819 32.44 -45.69 28.55
N ARG A 820 32.80 -44.51 28.01
CA ARG A 820 32.57 -44.19 26.60
C ARG A 820 33.65 -44.84 25.74
N ALA A 821 33.49 -44.80 24.42
CA ALA A 821 34.55 -45.21 23.53
C ALA A 821 35.80 -44.30 23.70
N GLY A 822 36.98 -44.90 23.70
CA GLY A 822 38.26 -44.22 23.94
C GLY A 822 39.33 -45.16 24.50
N ASN A 823 40.53 -44.61 24.74
CA ASN A 823 41.67 -45.37 25.27
C ASN A 823 41.96 -45.01 26.73
N TYR A 824 42.28 -46.02 27.54
CA TYR A 824 42.42 -45.91 29.01
C TYR A 824 43.70 -46.59 29.53
N ARG A 825 44.27 -46.07 30.63
CA ARG A 825 45.41 -46.65 31.37
C ARG A 825 45.20 -46.61 32.88
N LEU A 826 45.62 -47.65 33.60
CA LEU A 826 45.65 -47.72 35.07
C LEU A 826 47.03 -47.35 35.63
N LYS A 827 47.05 -46.45 36.61
CA LYS A 827 48.20 -46.09 37.47
C LYS A 827 47.96 -46.62 38.87
N ILE A 828 48.94 -47.29 39.49
CA ILE A 828 48.86 -47.71 40.89
C ILE A 828 50.06 -47.22 41.71
N LYS A 829 49.80 -46.83 42.95
CA LYS A 829 50.78 -46.55 43.98
C LYS A 829 50.25 -47.08 45.30
N ASP A 830 50.99 -47.94 45.97
CA ASP A 830 50.58 -48.47 47.26
C ASP A 830 51.16 -47.64 48.42
N ALA A 831 50.85 -48.02 49.66
CA ALA A 831 51.32 -47.28 50.85
C ALA A 831 52.80 -47.50 51.19
N GLY A 832 53.54 -48.27 50.38
CA GLY A 832 54.96 -48.50 50.55
C GLY A 832 55.83 -47.31 50.12
N THR A 833 57.12 -47.34 50.46
CA THR A 833 58.12 -46.38 49.96
C THR A 833 58.59 -46.72 48.54
N CYS A 834 57.83 -47.51 47.78
CA CYS A 834 58.15 -47.98 46.43
C CYS A 834 57.51 -47.06 45.36
N ASP A 835 58.10 -46.99 44.16
CA ASP A 835 57.66 -46.11 43.07
C ASP A 835 56.32 -46.54 42.43
N THR A 836 55.65 -45.59 41.74
CA THR A 836 54.36 -45.80 41.04
C THR A 836 54.48 -46.74 39.84
N VAL A 837 53.57 -47.72 39.71
CA VAL A 837 53.53 -48.71 38.61
C VAL A 837 52.41 -48.37 37.60
N LEU A 838 52.71 -48.50 36.29
CA LEU A 838 51.83 -48.16 35.16
C LEU A 838 51.43 -49.41 34.33
N SER A 839 50.20 -49.45 33.82
CA SER A 839 49.72 -50.48 32.88
C SER A 839 49.84 -50.09 31.39
N PRO A 840 49.65 -51.05 30.45
CA PRO A 840 49.45 -50.81 29.01
C PRO A 840 48.16 -50.02 28.69
N VAL A 841 47.97 -49.62 27.41
CA VAL A 841 46.74 -48.97 26.92
C VAL A 841 45.64 -50.00 26.64
N PHE A 842 44.42 -49.71 27.07
CA PHE A 842 43.23 -50.50 26.76
C PHE A 842 42.23 -49.69 25.91
N GLU A 843 41.78 -50.24 24.77
CA GLU A 843 40.87 -49.60 23.80
C GLU A 843 39.41 -50.03 24.03
N VAL A 844 38.50 -49.07 24.20
CA VAL A 844 37.03 -49.27 24.22
C VAL A 844 36.42 -48.69 22.93
N ARG A 845 35.75 -49.50 22.11
CA ARG A 845 35.11 -49.08 20.84
C ARG A 845 33.65 -48.66 21.02
N ASN A 846 33.07 -47.96 20.04
CA ASN A 846 31.63 -47.65 19.96
C ASN A 846 30.94 -48.59 18.95
N ASN A 847 30.23 -49.60 19.46
CA ASN A 847 29.49 -50.55 18.63
C ASN A 847 28.06 -50.03 18.35
N GLY A 848 27.58 -50.23 17.11
CA GLY A 848 26.20 -49.93 16.72
C GLY A 848 25.89 -48.47 16.40
N ALA A 849 26.90 -47.63 16.14
CA ALA A 849 26.70 -46.23 15.76
C ALA A 849 25.88 -46.09 14.46
N ILE A 850 24.91 -45.17 14.47
CA ILE A 850 24.08 -44.83 13.31
C ILE A 850 24.51 -43.47 12.78
N THR A 851 24.80 -43.35 11.48
CA THR A 851 25.12 -42.07 10.84
C THR A 851 24.07 -41.73 9.80
N ILE A 852 23.52 -40.51 9.87
CA ILE A 852 22.56 -39.96 8.89
C ILE A 852 23.29 -38.92 8.04
N ASP A 853 23.36 -39.16 6.75
CA ASP A 853 23.96 -38.27 5.74
C ASP A 853 22.84 -37.66 4.88
N SER A 854 22.70 -36.34 4.99
CA SER A 854 21.70 -35.54 4.27
C SER A 854 22.26 -34.77 3.06
N THR A 855 23.45 -35.12 2.57
CA THR A 855 24.10 -34.39 1.46
C THR A 855 23.33 -34.43 0.14
N LEU A 856 22.50 -35.47 -0.10
CA LEU A 856 21.65 -35.61 -1.30
C LEU A 856 20.15 -35.38 -1.01
N LEU A 857 19.84 -34.78 0.14
CA LEU A 857 18.47 -34.49 0.57
C LEU A 857 17.73 -33.63 -0.46
N LYS A 858 16.52 -34.07 -0.82
CA LYS A 858 15.56 -33.29 -1.60
C LYS A 858 14.24 -33.20 -0.84
N ILE A 859 13.78 -31.99 -0.63
CA ILE A 859 12.47 -31.70 -0.02
C ILE A 859 11.59 -31.09 -1.10
N ASN A 860 10.46 -31.73 -1.40
CA ASN A 860 9.44 -31.17 -2.29
C ASN A 860 8.26 -30.69 -1.47
N ALA A 861 7.79 -29.48 -1.78
CA ALA A 861 6.59 -28.90 -1.20
C ALA A 861 5.33 -29.72 -1.55
N THR A 862 4.33 -29.68 -0.67
CA THR A 862 3.01 -30.26 -0.97
C THR A 862 2.14 -29.30 -1.79
N GLY A 863 1.24 -29.80 -2.62
CA GLY A 863 0.24 -28.96 -3.30
C GLY A 863 -0.72 -28.26 -2.33
N CYS A 864 -1.41 -27.20 -2.79
CA CYS A 864 -2.34 -26.42 -1.95
C CYS A 864 -3.59 -27.20 -1.55
N THR A 865 -4.13 -27.98 -2.48
CA THR A 865 -5.31 -28.85 -2.27
C THR A 865 -4.99 -30.33 -2.44
N ARG A 866 -3.79 -30.66 -2.95
CA ARG A 866 -3.31 -32.04 -3.13
C ARG A 866 -2.13 -32.32 -2.22
N ILE A 867 -2.25 -33.37 -1.41
CA ILE A 867 -1.18 -33.81 -0.52
C ILE A 867 -0.12 -34.55 -1.34
N SER A 868 1.04 -33.92 -1.54
CA SER A 868 2.11 -34.42 -2.43
C SER A 868 3.52 -34.15 -1.93
N GLY A 869 3.68 -33.63 -0.71
CA GLY A 869 4.98 -33.28 -0.14
C GLY A 869 5.86 -34.52 0.04
N SER A 870 7.17 -34.34 -0.07
CA SER A 870 8.12 -35.45 0.10
C SER A 870 9.48 -35.02 0.65
N VAL A 871 10.14 -35.94 1.34
CA VAL A 871 11.55 -35.88 1.73
C VAL A 871 12.25 -37.12 1.19
N THR A 872 13.25 -36.93 0.34
CA THR A 872 13.94 -38.04 -0.33
C THR A 872 15.46 -37.86 -0.31
N GLY A 873 16.21 -38.94 -0.53
CA GLY A 873 17.67 -38.87 -0.77
C GLY A 873 18.54 -38.84 0.49
N ILE A 874 17.98 -39.22 1.64
CA ILE A 874 18.75 -39.40 2.89
C ILE A 874 19.51 -40.73 2.83
N ARG A 875 20.81 -40.71 3.15
CA ARG A 875 21.65 -41.91 3.27
C ARG A 875 21.87 -42.25 4.73
N ILE A 876 21.68 -43.50 5.10
CA ILE A 876 21.73 -43.93 6.50
C ILE A 876 22.60 -45.18 6.59
N ASN A 877 23.63 -45.14 7.43
CA ASN A 877 24.48 -46.29 7.72
C ASN A 877 24.28 -46.75 9.17
N GLY A 878 24.23 -48.06 9.38
CA GLY A 878 24.13 -48.67 10.70
C GLY A 878 22.73 -48.80 11.29
N ALA A 879 21.66 -48.52 10.52
CA ALA A 879 20.25 -48.68 10.91
C ALA A 879 19.52 -49.68 10.01
N ASP A 880 18.51 -50.38 10.54
CA ASP A 880 17.66 -51.36 9.85
C ASP A 880 16.14 -51.07 9.98
N SER A 881 15.77 -49.99 10.69
CA SER A 881 14.38 -49.56 10.92
C SER A 881 14.24 -48.04 10.78
N TRP A 882 13.08 -47.59 10.26
CA TRP A 882 12.77 -46.20 9.96
C TRP A 882 11.37 -45.83 10.42
N GLN A 883 11.23 -44.65 11.02
CA GLN A 883 9.96 -44.07 11.42
C GLN A 883 10.00 -42.57 11.18
N TRP A 884 9.19 -42.10 10.23
CA TRP A 884 8.93 -40.68 10.04
C TRP A 884 7.85 -40.24 11.01
N ILE A 885 8.18 -39.27 11.84
CA ILE A 885 7.29 -38.73 12.88
C ILE A 885 6.93 -37.30 12.49
N ASN A 886 5.64 -36.99 12.46
CA ASN A 886 5.19 -35.61 12.40
C ASN A 886 5.38 -34.98 13.78
N THR A 887 6.23 -33.95 13.88
CA THR A 887 6.64 -33.39 15.16
C THR A 887 5.56 -32.57 15.86
N SER A 888 4.47 -32.20 15.16
CA SER A 888 3.38 -31.42 15.76
C SER A 888 2.45 -32.28 16.63
N ASN A 889 2.16 -33.50 16.19
CA ASN A 889 1.21 -34.42 16.85
C ASN A 889 1.86 -35.73 17.30
N ASN A 890 3.17 -35.88 17.09
CA ASN A 890 3.98 -37.04 17.45
C ASN A 890 3.49 -38.37 16.84
N THR A 891 2.85 -38.31 15.66
CA THR A 891 2.34 -39.49 14.94
C THR A 891 3.32 -40.01 13.91
N VAL A 892 3.37 -41.34 13.71
CA VAL A 892 4.18 -41.97 12.67
C VAL A 892 3.45 -41.87 11.32
N VAL A 893 4.08 -41.23 10.34
CA VAL A 893 3.52 -40.95 9.01
C VAL A 893 4.21 -41.72 7.87
N GLY A 894 5.29 -42.44 8.17
CA GLY A 894 6.02 -43.26 7.20
C GLY A 894 7.03 -44.17 7.87
N ASN A 895 7.43 -45.25 7.19
CA ASN A 895 8.34 -46.28 7.72
C ASN A 895 9.43 -46.69 6.73
N THR A 896 9.69 -45.85 5.73
CA THR A 896 10.70 -46.01 4.70
C THR A 896 11.79 -44.95 4.83
N THR A 897 12.90 -45.12 4.12
CA THR A 897 13.99 -44.12 4.06
C THR A 897 13.51 -42.77 3.49
N ASP A 898 12.63 -42.83 2.49
CA ASP A 898 11.98 -41.66 1.89
C ASP A 898 10.60 -41.45 2.51
N LEU A 899 10.19 -40.19 2.66
CA LEU A 899 8.84 -39.78 3.04
C LEU A 899 8.12 -39.24 1.80
N LEU A 900 6.96 -39.79 1.46
CA LEU A 900 6.20 -39.41 0.27
C LEU A 900 4.75 -39.08 0.62
N SER A 901 4.11 -38.23 -0.17
CA SER A 901 2.67 -37.95 -0.11
C SER A 901 2.19 -37.45 1.25
N VAL A 902 2.91 -36.51 1.85
CA VAL A 902 2.56 -35.90 3.14
C VAL A 902 2.21 -34.42 3.01
N GLY A 903 1.44 -33.91 3.97
CA GLY A 903 1.03 -32.51 4.01
C GLY A 903 2.17 -31.59 4.41
N ALA A 904 1.91 -30.28 4.44
CA ALA A 904 2.87 -29.34 5.02
C ALA A 904 3.03 -29.63 6.52
N GLY A 905 4.24 -29.47 7.01
CA GLY A 905 4.55 -29.80 8.39
C GLY A 905 6.04 -30.06 8.61
N ASN A 906 6.35 -30.34 9.86
CA ASN A 906 7.68 -30.65 10.32
C ASN A 906 7.78 -32.15 10.58
N TYR A 907 8.73 -32.79 9.90
CA TYR A 907 8.91 -34.23 9.94
C TYR A 907 10.31 -34.58 10.41
N GLN A 908 10.41 -35.53 11.33
CA GLN A 908 11.68 -36.04 11.83
C GLN A 908 11.77 -37.52 11.54
N LEU A 909 12.88 -37.96 10.97
CA LEU A 909 13.17 -39.36 10.73
C LEU A 909 13.87 -39.94 11.96
N ARG A 910 13.21 -40.89 12.63
CA ARG A 910 13.80 -41.74 13.66
C ARG A 910 14.25 -43.04 13.02
N VAL A 911 15.50 -43.41 13.26
CA VAL A 911 16.06 -44.68 12.79
C VAL A 911 16.61 -45.48 13.94
N SER A 912 16.60 -46.80 13.82
CA SER A 912 17.19 -47.70 14.82
C SER A 912 17.85 -48.92 14.20
N ASN A 913 18.68 -49.60 14.97
CA ASN A 913 19.16 -50.95 14.65
C ASN A 913 18.68 -51.98 15.67
N SER A 914 18.32 -53.17 15.17
CA SER A 914 17.83 -54.27 16.00
C SER A 914 18.95 -54.95 16.81
N VAL A 915 20.19 -54.92 16.32
CA VAL A 915 21.32 -55.65 16.91
C VAL A 915 21.87 -55.01 18.18
N TYR A 916 21.97 -53.68 18.24
CA TYR A 916 22.54 -52.95 19.38
C TYR A 916 21.50 -52.09 20.12
N GLY A 917 20.26 -52.03 19.62
CA GLY A 917 19.19 -51.22 20.21
C GLY A 917 19.44 -49.71 20.11
N CYS A 918 20.33 -49.28 19.23
CA CYS A 918 20.65 -47.87 19.07
C CYS A 918 19.57 -47.18 18.24
N SER A 919 19.25 -45.93 18.59
CA SER A 919 18.39 -45.07 17.80
C SER A 919 19.00 -43.70 17.59
N ALA A 920 18.82 -43.14 16.39
CA ALA A 920 19.22 -41.78 16.06
C ALA A 920 18.04 -41.05 15.41
N ASN A 921 17.99 -39.73 15.61
CA ASN A 921 17.01 -38.87 14.98
C ASN A 921 17.71 -37.95 13.98
N SER A 922 17.09 -37.73 12.82
CA SER A 922 17.52 -36.69 11.90
C SER A 922 17.25 -35.29 12.46
N SER A 923 17.77 -34.27 11.79
CA SER A 923 17.22 -32.91 11.90
C SER A 923 15.74 -32.91 11.50
N VAL A 924 14.99 -31.91 11.98
CA VAL A 924 13.62 -31.69 11.55
C VAL A 924 13.61 -31.15 10.13
N TYR A 925 12.86 -31.77 9.23
CA TYR A 925 12.68 -31.34 7.85
C TYR A 925 11.30 -30.71 7.68
N THR A 926 11.28 -29.47 7.20
CA THR A 926 10.05 -28.72 6.98
C THR A 926 9.60 -28.88 5.54
N ILE A 927 8.42 -29.48 5.34
CA ILE A 927 7.72 -29.45 4.06
C ILE A 927 6.79 -28.24 4.09
N THR A 928 7.01 -27.33 3.16
CA THR A 928 6.13 -26.17 2.94
C THR A 928 5.02 -26.52 1.94
N VAL A 929 4.02 -25.64 1.83
CA VAL A 929 3.07 -25.71 0.72
C VAL A 929 3.69 -25.03 -0.51
N ALA A 930 3.42 -25.59 -1.69
CA ALA A 930 3.86 -25.05 -2.96
C ALA A 930 3.30 -23.63 -3.13
N ASN A 931 4.17 -22.72 -3.61
CA ASN A 931 3.71 -21.42 -4.06
C ASN A 931 2.87 -21.59 -5.33
N PRO A 932 1.81 -20.80 -5.52
CA PRO A 932 1.06 -20.80 -6.77
C PRO A 932 2.00 -20.53 -7.95
N ILE A 933 1.87 -21.28 -9.03
CA ILE A 933 2.62 -20.99 -10.26
C ILE A 933 2.14 -19.62 -10.75
N PRO A 934 3.00 -18.59 -10.85
CA PRO A 934 2.55 -17.24 -11.18
C PRO A 934 1.92 -17.22 -12.58
N LEU A 935 0.69 -16.71 -12.65
CA LEU A 935 -0.02 -16.51 -13.91
C LEU A 935 -0.70 -15.14 -13.86
N SER A 936 -0.55 -14.37 -14.93
CA SER A 936 -1.28 -13.12 -15.11
C SER A 936 -1.76 -13.01 -16.54
N VAL A 937 -2.87 -12.31 -16.72
CA VAL A 937 -3.38 -12.00 -18.05
C VAL A 937 -2.50 -10.93 -18.69
N ALA A 938 -1.87 -11.29 -19.81
CA ALA A 938 -1.06 -10.39 -20.60
C ALA A 938 -1.94 -9.50 -21.49
N ARG A 939 -3.04 -10.06 -22.01
CA ARG A 939 -3.96 -9.36 -22.89
C ARG A 939 -5.38 -9.87 -22.75
N ALA A 940 -6.27 -8.96 -22.42
CA ALA A 940 -7.71 -9.16 -22.45
C ALA A 940 -8.40 -7.97 -23.12
N GLY A 941 -9.55 -8.24 -23.72
CA GLY A 941 -10.50 -7.23 -24.16
C GLY A 941 -11.76 -7.30 -23.31
N TYR A 942 -12.40 -6.16 -23.10
CA TYR A 942 -13.72 -6.11 -22.47
C TYR A 942 -14.58 -5.04 -23.14
N LYS A 943 -15.89 -5.16 -22.94
CA LYS A 943 -16.89 -4.18 -23.34
C LYS A 943 -17.84 -3.98 -22.17
N ASP A 944 -18.05 -2.72 -21.79
CA ASP A 944 -19.05 -2.37 -20.79
C ASP A 944 -20.47 -2.69 -21.26
N ALA A 945 -21.39 -2.85 -20.31
CA ALA A 945 -22.81 -2.92 -20.61
C ALA A 945 -23.29 -1.54 -21.05
N SER A 946 -24.11 -1.49 -22.10
CA SER A 946 -24.57 -0.24 -22.71
C SER A 946 -26.09 -0.19 -22.86
N CYS A 947 -26.60 1.04 -22.86
CA CYS A 947 -28.00 1.36 -23.12
C CYS A 947 -28.97 0.61 -22.18
N ASN A 948 -28.59 0.48 -20.90
CA ASN A 948 -29.31 -0.25 -19.87
C ASN A 948 -29.54 -1.75 -20.15
N ASN A 949 -28.70 -2.37 -20.99
CA ASN A 949 -28.74 -3.80 -21.27
C ASN A 949 -27.53 -4.53 -20.69
N ASN A 950 -27.72 -5.79 -20.30
CA ASN A 950 -26.63 -6.68 -19.88
C ASN A 950 -25.92 -7.26 -21.11
N ASN A 951 -25.32 -6.41 -21.94
CA ASN A 951 -24.65 -6.78 -23.18
C ASN A 951 -23.11 -6.63 -23.10
N GLY A 952 -22.58 -6.51 -21.88
CA GLY A 952 -21.14 -6.45 -21.64
C GLY A 952 -20.44 -7.77 -22.00
N SER A 953 -19.12 -7.73 -22.16
CA SER A 953 -18.33 -8.92 -22.45
C SER A 953 -16.90 -8.80 -21.93
N ILE A 954 -16.26 -9.94 -21.67
CA ILE A 954 -14.85 -10.03 -21.30
C ILE A 954 -14.25 -11.17 -22.10
N SER A 955 -13.07 -10.99 -22.69
CA SER A 955 -12.34 -12.03 -23.42
C SER A 955 -10.86 -11.96 -23.08
N VAL A 956 -10.35 -13.02 -22.48
CA VAL A 956 -8.92 -13.18 -22.18
C VAL A 956 -8.25 -13.90 -23.35
N SER A 957 -7.29 -13.23 -23.98
CA SER A 957 -6.65 -13.69 -25.21
C SER A 957 -5.22 -14.20 -25.03
N GLN A 958 -4.52 -13.78 -23.96
CA GLN A 958 -3.13 -14.15 -23.72
C GLN A 958 -2.77 -14.06 -22.24
N PHE A 959 -1.92 -14.97 -21.79
CA PHE A 959 -1.30 -14.99 -20.46
C PHE A 959 0.22 -14.81 -20.54
N ASN A 960 0.84 -14.34 -19.46
CA ASN A 960 2.31 -14.24 -19.32
C ASN A 960 2.97 -15.57 -18.93
N GLY A 961 2.21 -16.67 -18.84
CA GLY A 961 2.68 -18.01 -18.45
C GLY A 961 1.94 -19.12 -19.20
N ASN A 962 2.34 -20.38 -18.96
CA ASN A 962 1.74 -21.53 -19.62
C ASN A 962 0.35 -21.85 -19.03
N SER A 963 -0.71 -21.36 -19.67
CA SER A 963 -2.10 -21.55 -19.24
C SER A 963 -2.55 -23.01 -19.21
N ASN A 964 -1.86 -23.94 -19.89
CA ASN A 964 -2.20 -25.37 -19.87
C ASN A 964 -1.94 -26.04 -18.52
N LEU A 965 -1.20 -25.38 -17.63
CA LEU A 965 -0.99 -25.84 -16.26
C LEU A 965 -2.13 -25.45 -15.32
N PHE A 966 -3.19 -24.82 -15.84
CA PHE A 966 -4.26 -24.23 -15.02
C PHE A 966 -5.66 -24.61 -15.49
N SER A 967 -6.59 -24.66 -14.55
CA SER A 967 -8.04 -24.63 -14.81
C SER A 967 -8.62 -23.27 -14.43
N PHE A 968 -9.61 -22.77 -15.16
CA PHE A 968 -10.15 -21.43 -14.97
C PHE A 968 -11.59 -21.42 -14.49
N VAL A 969 -11.96 -20.43 -13.67
CA VAL A 969 -13.34 -20.14 -13.25
C VAL A 969 -13.54 -18.64 -13.16
N TRP A 970 -14.65 -18.15 -13.68
CA TRP A 970 -15.09 -16.77 -13.49
C TRP A 970 -16.06 -16.64 -12.32
N LEU A 971 -15.87 -15.61 -11.50
CA LEU A 971 -16.81 -15.22 -10.46
C LEU A 971 -17.32 -13.79 -10.70
N ARG A 972 -18.63 -13.56 -10.57
CA ARG A 972 -19.26 -12.23 -10.53
C ARG A 972 -19.49 -11.81 -9.08
N ASP A 973 -19.13 -10.57 -8.76
CA ASP A 973 -19.17 -9.99 -7.41
C ASP A 973 -18.58 -10.95 -6.39
N SER A 974 -17.48 -11.54 -6.85
CA SER A 974 -16.67 -12.55 -6.20
C SER A 974 -17.37 -13.88 -5.92
N SER A 975 -18.70 -14.01 -5.94
CA SER A 975 -19.45 -15.15 -5.36
C SER A 975 -20.19 -16.03 -6.34
N VAL A 976 -20.57 -15.47 -7.48
CA VAL A 976 -21.44 -16.18 -8.43
C VAL A 976 -20.58 -16.77 -9.54
N ASN A 977 -20.53 -18.10 -9.65
CA ASN A 977 -19.83 -18.77 -10.74
C ASN A 977 -20.48 -18.46 -12.09
N MET A 978 -19.69 -17.91 -13.03
CA MET A 978 -20.11 -17.51 -14.37
C MET A 978 -19.63 -18.46 -15.47
N GLY A 979 -18.91 -19.53 -15.11
CA GLY A 979 -18.35 -20.52 -16.03
C GLY A 979 -16.82 -20.51 -16.07
N SER A 980 -16.24 -21.43 -16.85
CA SER A 980 -14.79 -21.65 -16.97
C SER A 980 -14.18 -21.13 -18.27
N ASP A 981 -15.02 -20.67 -19.21
CA ASP A 981 -14.56 -20.19 -20.51
C ASP A 981 -13.80 -18.87 -20.38
N LEU A 982 -12.71 -18.70 -21.13
CA LEU A 982 -11.93 -17.46 -21.12
C LEU A 982 -12.67 -16.27 -21.75
N THR A 983 -13.84 -16.50 -22.33
CA THR A 983 -14.71 -15.46 -22.87
C THR A 983 -16.09 -15.53 -22.22
N LEU A 984 -16.53 -14.40 -21.68
CA LEU A 984 -17.85 -14.17 -21.11
C LEU A 984 -18.62 -13.14 -21.95
N GLN A 985 -19.92 -13.36 -22.15
CA GLN A 985 -20.81 -12.47 -22.90
C GLN A 985 -22.10 -12.20 -22.11
N ASN A 986 -22.87 -11.21 -22.56
CA ASN A 986 -24.14 -10.80 -21.95
C ASN A 986 -24.01 -10.45 -20.46
N LEU A 987 -22.93 -9.76 -20.12
CA LEU A 987 -22.60 -9.42 -18.75
C LEU A 987 -23.37 -8.19 -18.28
N ALA A 988 -23.97 -8.33 -17.09
CA ALA A 988 -24.52 -7.21 -16.34
C ALA A 988 -23.39 -6.37 -15.71
N PRO A 989 -23.63 -5.10 -15.37
CA PRO A 989 -22.67 -4.31 -14.62
C PRO A 989 -22.36 -4.95 -13.28
N ALA A 990 -21.09 -5.31 -13.09
CA ALA A 990 -20.58 -6.00 -11.91
C ALA A 990 -19.06 -6.09 -12.02
N THR A 991 -18.42 -6.57 -10.96
CA THR A 991 -17.01 -6.92 -11.01
C THR A 991 -16.83 -8.40 -11.28
N TYR A 992 -16.05 -8.75 -12.30
CA TYR A 992 -15.76 -10.12 -12.70
C TYR A 992 -14.31 -10.48 -12.41
N TYR A 993 -14.09 -11.66 -11.84
CA TYR A 993 -12.79 -12.19 -11.45
C TYR A 993 -12.53 -13.50 -12.19
N LEU A 994 -11.37 -13.63 -12.82
CA LEU A 994 -10.89 -14.90 -13.34
C LEU A 994 -9.96 -15.54 -12.32
N LEU A 995 -10.35 -16.71 -11.81
CA LEU A 995 -9.50 -17.56 -11.00
C LEU A 995 -8.82 -18.59 -11.88
N ALA A 996 -7.55 -18.84 -11.63
CA ALA A 996 -6.78 -19.92 -12.21
C ALA A 996 -6.26 -20.83 -11.10
N THR A 997 -6.51 -22.13 -11.22
CA THR A 997 -6.03 -23.15 -10.29
C THR A 997 -4.95 -23.97 -11.00
N ASP A 998 -3.74 -23.98 -10.47
CA ASP A 998 -2.60 -24.67 -11.09
C ASP A 998 -2.62 -26.20 -10.89
N THR A 999 -1.64 -26.90 -11.47
CA THR A 999 -1.47 -28.36 -11.32
C THR A 999 -1.15 -28.80 -9.89
N ASN A 1000 -0.65 -27.89 -9.05
CA ASN A 1000 -0.42 -28.13 -7.62
C ASN A 1000 -1.70 -27.88 -6.80
N GLY A 1001 -2.80 -27.48 -7.45
CA GLY A 1001 -4.09 -27.23 -6.83
C GLY A 1001 -4.19 -25.87 -6.14
N CYS A 1002 -3.29 -24.93 -6.45
CA CYS A 1002 -3.28 -23.58 -5.90
C CYS A 1002 -4.10 -22.63 -6.76
N ALA A 1003 -5.18 -22.08 -6.21
CA ALA A 1003 -6.04 -21.10 -6.87
C ALA A 1003 -5.51 -19.67 -6.67
N GLN A 1004 -5.50 -18.87 -7.73
CA GLN A 1004 -5.16 -17.45 -7.68
C GLN A 1004 -6.09 -16.65 -8.59
N ALA A 1005 -6.42 -15.42 -8.22
CA ALA A 1005 -7.12 -14.50 -9.12
C ALA A 1005 -6.11 -13.92 -10.11
N VAL A 1006 -6.27 -14.22 -11.40
CA VAL A 1006 -5.31 -13.83 -12.47
C VAL A 1006 -5.77 -12.64 -13.29
N TYR A 1007 -7.04 -12.26 -13.18
CA TYR A 1007 -7.62 -11.12 -13.87
C TYR A 1007 -8.86 -10.59 -13.15
N LYS A 1008 -9.04 -9.27 -13.20
CA LYS A 1008 -10.20 -8.56 -12.68
C LYS A 1008 -10.68 -7.58 -13.74
N GLN A 1009 -11.99 -7.53 -13.98
CA GLN A 1009 -12.60 -6.53 -14.84
C GLN A 1009 -13.87 -5.99 -14.19
N LEU A 1010 -13.93 -4.67 -14.01
CA LEU A 1010 -15.19 -3.98 -13.76
C LEU A 1010 -15.90 -3.81 -15.11
N VAL A 1011 -17.11 -4.34 -15.23
CA VAL A 1011 -18.03 -4.02 -16.32
C VAL A 1011 -18.98 -2.98 -15.75
N SER A 1012 -18.93 -1.76 -16.29
CA SER A 1012 -19.80 -0.66 -15.86
C SER A 1012 -21.07 -0.59 -16.71
N MET A 1013 -22.08 0.13 -16.22
CA MET A 1013 -23.21 0.57 -17.05
C MET A 1013 -22.86 1.91 -17.68
N GLN A 1014 -22.79 1.96 -19.01
CA GLN A 1014 -22.65 3.22 -19.72
C GLN A 1014 -23.99 3.97 -19.70
N PRO A 1015 -24.02 5.25 -19.27
CA PRO A 1015 -25.24 6.02 -19.13
C PRO A 1015 -25.85 6.33 -20.51
N LEU A 1016 -27.17 6.46 -20.57
CA LEU A 1016 -27.85 7.00 -21.76
C LEU A 1016 -27.45 8.48 -21.97
N PRO A 1017 -27.36 8.95 -23.23
CA PRO A 1017 -27.18 10.37 -23.51
C PRO A 1017 -28.31 11.18 -22.86
N GLN A 1018 -27.97 12.37 -22.37
CA GLN A 1018 -28.92 13.26 -21.71
C GLN A 1018 -29.50 14.24 -22.73
N LEU A 1019 -30.81 14.49 -22.63
CA LEU A 1019 -31.52 15.46 -23.44
C LEU A 1019 -32.15 16.53 -22.54
N ASN A 1020 -31.70 17.78 -22.70
CA ASN A 1020 -32.30 18.93 -22.05
C ASN A 1020 -33.20 19.68 -23.03
N GLU A 1021 -34.50 19.61 -22.74
CA GLU A 1021 -35.56 20.20 -23.56
C GLU A 1021 -36.14 21.51 -22.97
N ASN A 1022 -35.57 22.03 -21.88
CA ASN A 1022 -36.16 23.16 -21.14
C ASN A 1022 -36.10 24.48 -21.93
N ASN A 1023 -35.15 24.61 -22.84
CA ASN A 1023 -34.92 25.82 -23.64
C ASN A 1023 -35.37 25.69 -25.10
N VAL A 1024 -36.19 24.68 -25.42
CA VAL A 1024 -36.71 24.48 -26.78
C VAL A 1024 -37.48 25.73 -27.23
N ARG A 1025 -37.11 26.26 -28.39
CA ARG A 1025 -37.80 27.36 -29.07
C ARG A 1025 -38.41 26.84 -30.35
N LEU A 1026 -39.73 26.94 -30.45
CA LEU A 1026 -40.52 26.55 -31.60
C LEU A 1026 -40.96 27.81 -32.35
N SER A 1027 -40.67 27.85 -33.64
CA SER A 1027 -41.25 28.81 -34.58
C SER A 1027 -42.15 28.05 -35.54
N ASN A 1028 -43.36 28.56 -35.72
CA ASN A 1028 -44.35 27.98 -36.61
C ASN A 1028 -44.10 28.37 -38.07
N ASP A 1029 -44.66 27.58 -39.00
CA ASP A 1029 -44.59 27.90 -40.42
C ASP A 1029 -45.62 28.98 -40.77
N THR A 1030 -45.19 30.05 -41.44
CA THR A 1030 -46.05 31.16 -41.84
C THR A 1030 -46.40 31.00 -43.31
N CYS A 1031 -47.71 30.99 -43.60
CA CYS A 1031 -48.23 30.96 -44.97
C CYS A 1031 -47.69 29.82 -45.85
N SER A 1032 -47.32 28.68 -45.26
CA SER A 1032 -46.79 27.51 -45.97
C SER A 1032 -45.44 27.75 -46.68
N PHE A 1033 -44.64 28.71 -46.20
CA PHE A 1033 -43.34 29.05 -46.77
C PHE A 1033 -42.16 28.28 -46.19
N LYS A 1034 -42.44 27.30 -45.33
CA LYS A 1034 -41.43 26.56 -44.57
C LYS A 1034 -40.58 27.48 -43.68
N THR A 1035 -41.20 28.45 -43.01
CA THR A 1035 -40.49 29.37 -42.11
C THR A 1035 -40.33 28.82 -40.68
N GLY A 1036 -40.85 27.62 -40.40
CA GLY A 1036 -40.80 27.03 -39.08
C GLY A 1036 -39.39 26.60 -38.67
N SER A 1037 -39.15 26.49 -37.36
CA SER A 1037 -37.87 26.04 -36.80
C SER A 1037 -38.01 25.44 -35.40
N ILE A 1038 -37.14 24.50 -35.08
CA ILE A 1038 -36.96 23.91 -33.74
C ILE A 1038 -35.50 24.13 -33.33
N THR A 1039 -35.28 24.94 -32.30
CA THR A 1039 -33.94 25.33 -31.81
C THR A 1039 -33.85 25.22 -30.29
N GLY A 1040 -32.65 25.35 -29.71
CA GLY A 1040 -32.46 25.44 -28.25
C GLY A 1040 -32.44 24.11 -27.49
N ILE A 1041 -32.42 22.97 -28.18
CA ILE A 1041 -32.20 21.65 -27.56
C ILE A 1041 -30.72 21.49 -27.24
N ASN A 1042 -30.43 21.04 -26.02
CA ASN A 1042 -29.08 20.68 -25.62
C ASN A 1042 -29.04 19.19 -25.33
N ALA A 1043 -28.17 18.46 -26.03
CA ALA A 1043 -27.91 17.07 -25.74
C ALA A 1043 -26.46 16.94 -25.26
N SER A 1044 -26.22 16.12 -24.25
CA SER A 1044 -24.88 15.86 -23.73
C SER A 1044 -24.70 14.37 -23.48
N SER A 1045 -23.50 13.85 -23.73
CA SER A 1045 -23.11 12.48 -23.42
C SER A 1045 -21.78 12.54 -22.68
N ASP A 1046 -21.64 11.68 -21.68
CA ASP A 1046 -20.41 11.56 -20.90
C ASP A 1046 -19.31 10.81 -21.69
N VAL A 1047 -19.65 10.24 -22.86
CA VAL A 1047 -18.79 9.30 -23.62
C VAL A 1047 -18.39 9.83 -25.00
N GLY A 1048 -18.76 11.05 -25.37
CA GLY A 1048 -18.26 11.72 -26.58
C GLY A 1048 -19.30 12.54 -27.36
N ASN A 1049 -19.04 12.71 -28.66
CA ASN A 1049 -19.86 13.52 -29.54
C ASN A 1049 -21.24 12.88 -29.80
N ILE A 1050 -22.27 13.73 -29.86
CA ILE A 1050 -23.64 13.33 -30.16
C ILE A 1050 -23.95 13.56 -31.65
N THR A 1051 -24.65 12.59 -32.22
CA THR A 1051 -25.26 12.67 -33.55
C THR A 1051 -26.75 12.96 -33.43
N TYR A 1052 -27.26 13.83 -34.29
CA TYR A 1052 -28.65 14.28 -34.28
C TYR A 1052 -29.36 13.76 -35.53
N ARG A 1053 -30.54 13.17 -35.38
CA ARG A 1053 -31.42 12.79 -36.50
C ARG A 1053 -32.85 13.19 -36.20
N TRP A 1054 -33.37 14.09 -37.02
CA TRP A 1054 -34.74 14.55 -36.94
C TRP A 1054 -35.64 13.72 -37.84
N TYR A 1055 -36.86 13.48 -37.37
CA TYR A 1055 -37.88 12.77 -38.12
C TYR A 1055 -39.18 13.56 -38.09
N ASN A 1056 -39.89 13.58 -39.21
CA ASN A 1056 -41.27 14.03 -39.31
C ASN A 1056 -42.10 12.83 -39.79
N ASN A 1057 -43.05 12.36 -38.98
CA ASN A 1057 -43.85 11.16 -39.29
C ASN A 1057 -42.98 9.96 -39.75
N ASN A 1058 -41.90 9.67 -39.01
CA ASN A 1058 -40.92 8.60 -39.29
C ASN A 1058 -40.09 8.76 -40.57
N VAL A 1059 -40.16 9.90 -41.27
CA VAL A 1059 -39.29 10.24 -42.40
C VAL A 1059 -38.20 11.20 -41.91
N GLN A 1060 -36.93 10.91 -42.24
CA GLN A 1060 -35.82 11.75 -41.79
C GLN A 1060 -35.92 13.17 -42.38
N ALA A 1061 -35.97 14.17 -41.50
CA ALA A 1061 -36.16 15.58 -41.82
C ALA A 1061 -34.86 16.41 -41.73
N GLY A 1062 -33.83 15.94 -41.04
CA GLY A 1062 -32.54 16.63 -40.93
C GLY A 1062 -31.55 15.98 -39.96
N THR A 1063 -30.31 16.45 -39.95
CA THR A 1063 -29.21 15.89 -39.12
C THR A 1063 -28.44 16.92 -38.29
N GLY A 1064 -28.89 18.19 -38.30
CA GLY A 1064 -28.30 19.26 -37.49
C GLY A 1064 -28.79 19.22 -36.05
N ARG A 1065 -28.03 19.87 -35.15
CA ARG A 1065 -28.47 20.14 -33.78
C ARG A 1065 -29.78 20.93 -33.74
N GLU A 1066 -29.93 21.83 -34.70
CA GLU A 1066 -31.13 22.63 -34.93
C GLU A 1066 -31.79 22.23 -36.24
N LEU A 1067 -33.11 22.42 -36.32
CA LEU A 1067 -33.89 22.12 -37.51
C LEU A 1067 -34.66 23.37 -37.96
N THR A 1068 -34.32 23.92 -39.13
CA THR A 1068 -34.94 25.13 -39.70
C THR A 1068 -35.55 24.82 -41.06
N GLY A 1069 -36.35 25.73 -41.62
CA GLY A 1069 -36.95 25.51 -42.93
C GLY A 1069 -38.14 24.54 -42.88
N LEU A 1070 -38.90 24.56 -41.78
CA LEU A 1070 -39.93 23.56 -41.50
C LEU A 1070 -41.31 24.00 -41.96
N GLY A 1071 -42.00 23.10 -42.68
CA GLY A 1071 -43.44 23.17 -42.88
C GLY A 1071 -44.21 22.56 -41.69
N PRO A 1072 -45.55 22.63 -41.69
CA PRO A 1072 -46.36 22.09 -40.61
C PRO A 1072 -46.15 20.57 -40.49
N GLY A 1073 -46.05 20.08 -39.26
CA GLY A 1073 -45.77 18.67 -39.01
C GLY A 1073 -45.41 18.38 -37.55
N ASN A 1074 -45.27 17.10 -37.24
CA ASN A 1074 -44.84 16.64 -35.92
C ASN A 1074 -43.43 16.05 -36.03
N TYR A 1075 -42.47 16.73 -35.40
CA TYR A 1075 -41.06 16.40 -35.49
C TYR A 1075 -40.56 15.81 -34.18
N TYR A 1076 -39.73 14.77 -34.23
CA TYR A 1076 -39.00 14.30 -33.05
C TYR A 1076 -37.51 14.13 -33.39
N LEU A 1077 -36.68 14.21 -32.36
CA LEU A 1077 -35.24 14.08 -32.44
C LEU A 1077 -34.80 12.74 -31.84
N LEU A 1078 -33.98 12.00 -32.58
CA LEU A 1078 -33.15 10.92 -32.06
C LEU A 1078 -31.73 11.44 -31.89
N VAL A 1079 -31.23 11.35 -30.66
CA VAL A 1079 -29.81 11.57 -30.36
C VAL A 1079 -29.13 10.25 -30.12
N SER A 1080 -27.99 10.04 -30.78
CA SER A 1080 -27.13 8.87 -30.58
C SER A 1080 -25.72 9.31 -30.18
N ASP A 1081 -25.17 8.67 -29.17
CA ASP A 1081 -23.77 8.83 -28.81
C ASP A 1081 -22.85 7.91 -29.64
N ILE A 1082 -21.54 7.97 -29.34
CA ILE A 1082 -20.52 7.16 -30.01
C ILE A 1082 -20.64 5.66 -29.73
N ASN A 1083 -21.34 5.26 -28.66
CA ASN A 1083 -21.58 3.87 -28.29
C ASN A 1083 -22.86 3.31 -28.92
N GLY A 1084 -23.57 4.12 -29.70
CA GLY A 1084 -24.82 3.74 -30.38
C GLY A 1084 -26.03 3.74 -29.46
N CYS A 1085 -25.96 4.34 -28.28
CA CYS A 1085 -27.15 4.49 -27.42
C CYS A 1085 -28.03 5.62 -27.92
N GLU A 1086 -29.28 5.28 -28.26
CA GLU A 1086 -30.27 6.23 -28.78
C GLU A 1086 -31.23 6.70 -27.69
N LEU A 1087 -31.43 8.01 -27.60
CA LEU A 1087 -32.50 8.62 -26.82
C LEU A 1087 -33.42 9.42 -27.75
N ARG A 1088 -34.74 9.23 -27.58
CA ARG A 1088 -35.78 9.93 -28.34
C ARG A 1088 -36.33 11.10 -27.53
N SER A 1089 -36.41 12.28 -28.14
CA SER A 1089 -37.11 13.44 -27.57
C SER A 1089 -38.62 13.22 -27.53
N ARG A 1090 -39.34 14.14 -26.88
CA ARG A 1090 -40.78 14.29 -27.16
C ARG A 1090 -41.02 14.80 -28.58
N ASP A 1091 -42.29 14.79 -28.94
CA ASP A 1091 -42.82 15.30 -30.20
C ASP A 1091 -42.93 16.83 -30.17
N TYR A 1092 -42.46 17.50 -31.23
CA TYR A 1092 -42.53 18.94 -31.45
C TYR A 1092 -43.44 19.27 -32.62
N THR A 1093 -44.57 19.89 -32.33
CA THR A 1093 -45.54 20.29 -33.35
C THR A 1093 -45.20 21.67 -33.91
N VAL A 1094 -44.88 21.73 -35.20
CA VAL A 1094 -44.84 22.99 -35.97
C VAL A 1094 -46.22 23.19 -36.57
N SER A 1095 -46.92 24.22 -36.12
CA SER A 1095 -48.27 24.54 -36.59
C SER A 1095 -48.22 25.50 -37.80
N PRO A 1096 -49.23 25.49 -38.68
CA PRO A 1096 -49.39 26.54 -39.68
C PRO A 1096 -49.93 27.82 -39.02
N ILE A 1097 -49.31 28.96 -39.32
CA ILE A 1097 -49.84 30.29 -39.03
C ILE A 1097 -50.33 30.91 -40.34
N THR A 1098 -51.62 31.26 -40.36
CA THR A 1098 -52.23 32.07 -41.43
C THR A 1098 -52.36 33.51 -40.95
N THR A 1099 -51.40 34.36 -41.30
CA THR A 1099 -51.50 35.82 -41.09
C THR A 1099 -52.10 36.50 -42.32
N SER A 1100 -52.80 37.62 -42.15
CA SER A 1100 -53.25 38.42 -43.30
C SER A 1100 -52.05 39.17 -43.91
N LEU A 1101 -51.89 39.05 -45.22
CA LEU A 1101 -50.83 39.76 -45.96
C LEU A 1101 -51.27 41.21 -46.24
N PRO A 1102 -50.34 42.19 -46.34
CA PRO A 1102 -50.69 43.57 -46.62
C PRO A 1102 -51.34 43.69 -48.01
N ALA A 1103 -52.40 44.50 -48.16
CA ALA A 1103 -53.08 44.67 -49.44
C ALA A 1103 -52.12 45.21 -50.53
N PRO A 1104 -52.21 44.73 -51.80
CA PRO A 1104 -51.37 45.22 -52.87
C PRO A 1104 -51.74 46.68 -53.22
N ARG A 1105 -50.75 47.50 -53.56
CA ARG A 1105 -50.92 48.94 -53.84
C ARG A 1105 -50.84 49.21 -55.33
N TYR A 1106 -51.75 50.05 -55.81
CA TYR A 1106 -51.89 50.47 -57.20
C TYR A 1106 -52.19 51.96 -57.27
N ARG A 1107 -51.93 52.55 -58.44
CA ARG A 1107 -52.40 53.90 -58.78
C ARG A 1107 -53.60 53.82 -59.70
N ASP A 1108 -54.58 54.66 -59.43
CA ASP A 1108 -55.68 54.91 -60.35
C ASP A 1108 -55.13 55.47 -61.67
N GLN A 1109 -55.75 55.09 -62.78
CA GLN A 1109 -55.34 55.50 -64.11
C GLN A 1109 -56.50 56.19 -64.82
N THR A 1110 -56.19 57.23 -65.60
CA THR A 1110 -57.15 57.88 -66.50
C THR A 1110 -56.71 57.62 -67.94
N ILE A 1111 -57.57 57.02 -68.75
CA ILE A 1111 -57.25 56.57 -70.11
C ILE A 1111 -58.33 57.00 -71.11
N PRO A 1112 -58.00 57.23 -72.40
CA PRO A 1112 -59.02 57.50 -73.41
C PRO A 1112 -59.95 56.29 -73.64
N ARG A 1113 -61.20 56.55 -74.04
CA ARG A 1113 -62.15 55.48 -74.38
C ARG A 1113 -61.61 54.55 -75.48
N TYR A 1114 -61.76 53.24 -75.27
CA TYR A 1114 -61.27 52.15 -76.11
C TYR A 1114 -59.74 51.98 -76.19
N SER A 1115 -58.98 52.59 -75.28
CA SER A 1115 -57.54 52.39 -75.18
C SER A 1115 -57.15 51.22 -74.26
N SER A 1116 -55.90 50.76 -74.37
CA SER A 1116 -55.33 49.69 -73.54
C SER A 1116 -54.33 50.27 -72.54
N THR A 1117 -54.17 49.66 -71.36
CA THR A 1117 -53.24 50.10 -70.31
C THR A 1117 -52.74 48.95 -69.44
N THR A 1118 -51.62 49.13 -68.74
CA THR A 1118 -51.05 48.15 -67.81
C THR A 1118 -51.19 48.61 -66.35
N LEU A 1119 -51.76 47.76 -65.50
CA LEU A 1119 -51.81 47.94 -64.04
C LEU A 1119 -50.63 47.25 -63.37
N LYS A 1120 -49.78 47.98 -62.64
CA LYS A 1120 -48.59 47.47 -61.96
C LYS A 1120 -48.68 47.60 -60.44
N VAL A 1121 -48.45 46.50 -59.71
CA VAL A 1121 -48.30 46.50 -58.24
C VAL A 1121 -47.09 47.32 -57.84
N GLU A 1122 -47.25 48.24 -56.88
CA GLU A 1122 -46.15 49.06 -56.37
C GLU A 1122 -45.34 48.40 -55.24
N ASN A 1123 -45.92 47.44 -54.52
CA ASN A 1123 -45.31 46.70 -53.41
C ASN A 1123 -45.27 45.17 -53.66
N PRO A 1124 -44.49 44.68 -54.64
CA PRO A 1124 -44.43 43.25 -54.92
C PRO A 1124 -43.79 42.45 -53.76
N ILE A 1125 -44.35 41.29 -53.44
CA ILE A 1125 -43.85 40.34 -52.42
C ILE A 1125 -43.30 39.13 -53.16
N ASN A 1126 -42.04 38.78 -52.88
CA ASN A 1126 -41.40 37.62 -53.50
C ASN A 1126 -42.11 36.32 -53.10
N GLY A 1127 -42.46 35.47 -54.08
CA GLY A 1127 -43.20 34.23 -53.86
C GLY A 1127 -44.73 34.35 -53.76
N ALA A 1128 -45.29 35.57 -53.88
CA ALA A 1128 -46.74 35.78 -53.95
C ALA A 1128 -47.27 35.73 -55.40
N SER A 1129 -48.54 35.38 -55.54
CA SER A 1129 -49.32 35.46 -56.78
C SER A 1129 -50.40 36.52 -56.65
N TYR A 1130 -50.69 37.24 -57.73
CA TYR A 1130 -51.65 38.33 -57.80
C TYR A 1130 -52.83 37.91 -58.69
N GLU A 1131 -54.03 38.19 -58.23
CA GLU A 1131 -55.29 37.88 -58.90
C GLU A 1131 -56.08 39.18 -59.10
N LEU A 1132 -56.30 39.58 -60.37
CA LEU A 1132 -57.13 40.71 -60.76
C LEU A 1132 -58.56 40.22 -60.97
N ILE A 1133 -59.52 40.82 -60.27
CA ILE A 1133 -60.91 40.36 -60.15
C ILE A 1133 -61.85 41.52 -60.48
N ASP A 1134 -62.93 41.21 -61.18
CA ASP A 1134 -64.05 42.14 -61.37
C ASP A 1134 -64.90 42.17 -60.07
N PRO A 1135 -65.03 43.32 -59.39
CA PRO A 1135 -65.78 43.41 -58.13
C PRO A 1135 -67.29 43.18 -58.26
N GLN A 1136 -67.88 43.32 -59.46
CA GLN A 1136 -69.33 43.15 -59.65
C GLN A 1136 -69.71 41.69 -59.91
N SER A 1137 -68.92 40.99 -60.72
CA SER A 1137 -69.16 39.59 -61.09
C SER A 1137 -68.39 38.59 -60.20
N GLY A 1138 -67.37 39.05 -59.48
CA GLY A 1138 -66.45 38.19 -58.73
C GLY A 1138 -65.53 37.35 -59.61
N GLN A 1139 -65.54 37.55 -60.93
CA GLN A 1139 -64.80 36.75 -61.88
C GLN A 1139 -63.31 37.13 -61.89
N LEU A 1140 -62.44 36.14 -61.86
CA LEU A 1140 -61.00 36.31 -62.09
C LEU A 1140 -60.74 36.74 -63.54
N ILE A 1141 -60.16 37.92 -63.73
CA ILE A 1141 -59.81 38.49 -65.02
C ILE A 1141 -58.42 37.98 -65.45
N GLN A 1142 -57.41 38.13 -64.59
CA GLN A 1142 -56.03 37.71 -64.84
C GLN A 1142 -55.33 37.28 -63.56
N LYS A 1143 -54.35 36.36 -63.67
CA LYS A 1143 -53.50 35.92 -62.57
C LYS A 1143 -52.04 35.81 -63.03
N ASN A 1144 -51.11 36.32 -62.21
CA ASN A 1144 -49.68 36.19 -62.46
C ASN A 1144 -48.86 36.32 -61.15
N THR A 1145 -47.55 36.17 -61.23
CA THR A 1145 -46.61 36.35 -60.11
C THR A 1145 -45.83 37.66 -60.17
N THR A 1146 -46.01 38.45 -61.23
CA THR A 1146 -45.26 39.69 -61.47
C THR A 1146 -45.97 40.93 -60.93
N GLY A 1147 -47.28 40.86 -60.70
CA GLY A 1147 -48.11 41.98 -60.31
C GLY A 1147 -48.47 42.95 -61.46
N ASN A 1148 -48.23 42.57 -62.71
CA ASN A 1148 -48.53 43.40 -63.88
C ASN A 1148 -49.72 42.83 -64.66
N PHE A 1149 -50.80 43.59 -64.82
CA PHE A 1149 -52.00 43.16 -65.53
C PHE A 1149 -52.27 44.04 -66.77
N GLU A 1150 -52.55 43.42 -67.91
CA GLU A 1150 -52.78 44.13 -69.18
C GLU A 1150 -54.28 44.27 -69.46
N LEU A 1151 -54.80 45.49 -69.52
CA LEU A 1151 -56.20 45.77 -69.83
C LEU A 1151 -56.33 46.26 -71.27
N THR A 1152 -57.10 45.54 -72.10
CA THR A 1152 -57.26 45.88 -73.53
C THR A 1152 -58.62 46.50 -73.83
N ALA A 1153 -58.64 47.58 -74.62
CA ALA A 1153 -59.84 48.21 -75.17
C ALA A 1153 -60.91 48.60 -74.13
N VAL A 1154 -60.53 49.33 -73.08
CA VAL A 1154 -61.43 49.73 -71.99
C VAL A 1154 -62.36 50.85 -72.44
N ASN A 1155 -63.67 50.61 -72.41
CA ASN A 1155 -64.69 51.46 -73.02
C ASN A 1155 -65.55 52.28 -72.05
N GLU A 1156 -65.43 52.02 -70.75
CA GLU A 1156 -66.18 52.66 -69.67
C GLU A 1156 -65.34 52.70 -68.39
N ASP A 1157 -65.70 53.59 -67.46
CA ASP A 1157 -65.09 53.63 -66.13
C ASP A 1157 -65.23 52.26 -65.46
N ARG A 1158 -64.12 51.68 -64.97
CA ARG A 1158 -64.13 50.40 -64.27
C ARG A 1158 -63.39 50.49 -62.95
N MET A 1159 -64.01 49.94 -61.91
CA MET A 1159 -63.33 49.62 -60.65
C MET A 1159 -62.90 48.16 -60.71
N LEU A 1160 -61.64 47.87 -60.41
CA LEU A 1160 -61.10 46.52 -60.37
C LEU A 1160 -60.57 46.22 -58.97
N GLN A 1161 -60.57 44.95 -58.59
CA GLN A 1161 -60.00 44.49 -57.32
C GLN A 1161 -58.79 43.60 -57.57
N VAL A 1162 -57.77 43.75 -56.73
CA VAL A 1162 -56.63 42.84 -56.72
C VAL A 1162 -56.46 42.23 -55.36
N MET A 1163 -56.35 40.91 -55.34
CA MET A 1163 -55.94 40.14 -54.16
C MET A 1163 -54.55 39.55 -54.41
N LEU A 1164 -53.69 39.53 -53.38
CA LEU A 1164 -52.48 38.73 -53.41
C LEU A 1164 -52.68 37.45 -52.59
N ARG A 1165 -52.11 36.35 -53.07
CA ARG A 1165 -52.09 35.04 -52.43
C ARG A 1165 -50.67 34.51 -52.34
N ALA A 1166 -50.26 34.09 -51.15
CA ALA A 1166 -48.94 33.55 -50.90
C ALA A 1166 -49.10 32.32 -49.98
N GLY A 1167 -48.95 31.12 -50.56
CA GLY A 1167 -49.32 29.85 -49.94
C GLY A 1167 -50.76 29.84 -49.41
N ALA A 1168 -50.94 29.57 -48.12
CA ALA A 1168 -52.27 29.54 -47.46
C ALA A 1168 -52.82 30.93 -47.07
N CYS A 1169 -52.05 32.00 -47.27
CA CYS A 1169 -52.44 33.35 -46.88
C CYS A 1169 -52.93 34.17 -48.07
N SER A 1170 -53.96 35.00 -47.83
CA SER A 1170 -54.46 36.00 -48.78
C SER A 1170 -54.47 37.39 -48.13
N SER A 1171 -54.20 38.42 -48.92
CA SER A 1171 -54.44 39.79 -48.47
C SER A 1171 -55.93 40.15 -48.53
N PRO A 1172 -56.34 41.24 -47.86
CA PRO A 1172 -57.53 41.98 -48.26
C PRO A 1172 -57.45 42.42 -49.74
N VAL A 1173 -58.61 42.58 -50.39
CA VAL A 1173 -58.68 43.12 -51.75
C VAL A 1173 -58.30 44.59 -51.76
N ALA A 1174 -57.48 45.00 -52.73
CA ALA A 1174 -57.19 46.39 -53.02
C ALA A 1174 -57.99 46.84 -54.24
N GLN A 1175 -58.61 48.02 -54.18
CA GLN A 1175 -59.36 48.59 -55.29
C GLN A 1175 -58.46 49.52 -56.12
N VAL A 1176 -58.63 49.47 -57.43
CA VAL A 1176 -58.01 50.39 -58.38
C VAL A 1176 -59.08 50.90 -59.34
N PHE A 1177 -59.08 52.21 -59.57
CA PHE A 1177 -60.05 52.88 -60.44
C PHE A 1177 -59.42 53.23 -61.79
N ILE A 1178 -60.08 52.80 -62.87
CA ILE A 1178 -59.76 53.20 -64.23
C ILE A 1178 -60.83 54.18 -64.70
N LYS A 1179 -60.45 55.45 -64.85
CA LYS A 1179 -61.31 56.50 -65.39
C LYS A 1179 -61.14 56.59 -66.89
N VAL A 1180 -62.23 56.53 -67.63
CA VAL A 1180 -62.27 56.65 -69.08
C VAL A 1180 -62.71 58.07 -69.45
N ILE A 1181 -61.94 58.72 -70.34
CA ILE A 1181 -62.23 60.09 -70.80
C ILE A 1181 -62.43 60.14 -72.31
N ASP A 1182 -63.35 61.01 -72.73
CA ASP A 1182 -63.70 61.27 -74.13
C ASP A 1182 -62.82 62.39 -74.67
N ILE A 1183 -61.70 62.01 -75.28
CA ILE A 1183 -60.78 62.94 -75.96
C ILE A 1183 -60.65 62.48 -77.41
N THR A 1184 -60.48 63.42 -78.34
CA THR A 1184 -60.09 63.13 -79.73
C THR A 1184 -59.07 64.16 -80.20
N LYS A 1185 -57.84 63.73 -80.52
CA LYS A 1185 -56.77 64.60 -81.02
C LYS A 1185 -56.10 63.94 -82.24
N LEU A 1186 -56.06 64.67 -83.36
CA LEU A 1186 -55.32 64.27 -84.56
C LEU A 1186 -53.98 64.96 -84.60
N GLU A 1187 -52.91 64.17 -84.64
CA GLU A 1187 -51.54 64.63 -84.85
C GLU A 1187 -51.14 64.28 -86.28
N ILE A 1188 -51.01 65.31 -87.12
CA ILE A 1188 -50.77 65.18 -88.55
C ILE A 1188 -49.43 65.85 -88.88
N PRO A 1189 -48.43 65.10 -89.40
CA PRO A 1189 -47.11 65.66 -89.69
C PRO A 1189 -47.16 66.62 -90.88
N ASN A 1190 -46.24 67.59 -90.91
CA ASN A 1190 -46.12 68.57 -92.00
C ASN A 1190 -45.00 68.26 -93.00
N ALA A 1191 -44.20 67.22 -92.75
CA ALA A 1191 -43.20 66.69 -93.66
C ALA A 1191 -42.93 65.21 -93.37
N PHE A 1192 -42.44 64.47 -94.37
CA PHE A 1192 -41.97 63.10 -94.23
C PHE A 1192 -40.92 62.77 -95.31
N THR A 1193 -40.05 61.79 -95.05
CA THR A 1193 -38.85 61.46 -95.84
C THR A 1193 -38.88 59.98 -96.23
N PRO A 1194 -39.55 59.58 -97.32
CA PRO A 1194 -39.56 58.19 -97.80
C PRO A 1194 -38.19 57.80 -98.39
N ASN A 1195 -37.19 57.57 -97.53
CA ASN A 1195 -35.80 57.22 -97.87
C ASN A 1195 -35.42 55.78 -97.46
N GLY A 1196 -36.27 55.09 -96.69
CA GLY A 1196 -36.13 53.70 -96.28
C GLY A 1196 -35.33 53.48 -94.99
N ASP A 1197 -35.13 54.51 -94.16
CA ASP A 1197 -34.36 54.41 -92.90
C ASP A 1197 -35.20 53.99 -91.68
N GLY A 1198 -36.51 53.79 -91.86
CA GLY A 1198 -37.48 53.43 -90.82
C GLY A 1198 -38.01 54.63 -90.04
N ILE A 1199 -37.57 55.86 -90.33
CA ILE A 1199 -37.89 57.08 -89.59
C ILE A 1199 -38.61 58.07 -90.53
N ASN A 1200 -39.90 58.34 -90.24
CA ASN A 1200 -40.74 59.23 -91.04
C ASN A 1200 -40.81 58.86 -92.53
N ASP A 1201 -40.69 57.58 -92.87
CA ASP A 1201 -40.78 57.07 -94.25
C ASP A 1201 -42.18 57.15 -94.86
N VAL A 1202 -43.20 57.30 -94.03
CA VAL A 1202 -44.60 57.38 -94.45
C VAL A 1202 -45.29 58.56 -93.80
N PHE A 1203 -46.20 59.16 -94.54
CA PHE A 1203 -47.16 60.10 -94.01
C PHE A 1203 -48.27 59.33 -93.27
N ARG A 1204 -48.21 59.36 -91.94
CA ARG A 1204 -49.15 58.72 -91.02
C ARG A 1204 -49.87 59.75 -90.15
N ILE A 1205 -51.19 59.64 -90.08
CA ILE A 1205 -52.00 60.38 -89.10
C ILE A 1205 -52.04 59.58 -87.80
N ARG A 1206 -51.66 60.21 -86.68
CA ARG A 1206 -51.78 59.59 -85.35
C ARG A 1206 -53.03 60.13 -84.66
N VAL A 1207 -53.84 59.21 -84.14
CA VAL A 1207 -55.06 59.53 -83.39
C VAL A 1207 -54.82 59.21 -81.93
N THR A 1208 -55.04 60.20 -81.06
CA THR A 1208 -55.13 60.01 -79.61
C THR A 1208 -56.60 60.16 -79.21
N GLY A 1209 -57.20 59.08 -78.72
CA GLY A 1209 -58.64 59.00 -78.47
C GLY A 1209 -59.43 58.36 -79.62
N TYR A 1210 -60.75 58.59 -79.68
CA TYR A 1210 -61.61 57.93 -80.69
C TYR A 1210 -61.85 58.84 -81.90
N PHE A 1211 -61.41 58.40 -83.09
CA PHE A 1211 -61.71 59.07 -84.35
C PHE A 1211 -62.08 58.04 -85.41
N LEU A 1212 -63.30 58.13 -85.92
CA LEU A 1212 -63.76 57.34 -87.05
C LEU A 1212 -63.50 58.13 -88.34
N MET A 1213 -62.36 57.88 -88.98
CA MET A 1213 -62.01 58.53 -90.24
C MET A 1213 -62.98 58.08 -91.35
N ASP A 1214 -63.63 59.05 -92.00
CA ASP A 1214 -64.47 58.81 -93.17
C ASP A 1214 -63.59 58.77 -94.43
N GLU A 1215 -62.73 59.76 -94.60
CA GLU A 1215 -61.76 59.81 -95.69
C GLU A 1215 -60.52 60.67 -95.40
N LEU A 1216 -59.39 60.27 -95.98
CA LEU A 1216 -58.18 61.05 -96.15
C LEU A 1216 -57.87 61.12 -97.64
N LYS A 1217 -57.76 62.34 -98.18
CA LYS A 1217 -57.38 62.62 -99.57
C LYS A 1217 -56.12 63.47 -99.62
N ILE A 1218 -55.18 63.12 -100.49
CA ILE A 1218 -53.93 63.85 -100.72
C ILE A 1218 -53.84 64.24 -102.19
N PHE A 1219 -53.49 65.49 -102.45
CA PHE A 1219 -53.45 66.12 -103.77
C PHE A 1219 -52.05 66.68 -104.06
N ASN A 1220 -51.65 66.67 -105.33
CA ASN A 1220 -50.44 67.39 -105.78
C ASN A 1220 -50.72 68.89 -105.94
N ARG A 1221 -49.66 69.67 -106.23
CA ARG A 1221 -49.74 71.14 -106.40
C ARG A 1221 -50.71 71.63 -107.50
N TRP A 1222 -51.13 70.74 -108.41
CA TRP A 1222 -52.06 71.04 -109.50
C TRP A 1222 -53.51 70.62 -109.19
N GLY A 1223 -53.79 70.15 -107.97
CA GLY A 1223 -55.11 69.69 -107.54
C GLY A 1223 -55.47 68.26 -107.95
N GLN A 1224 -54.53 67.50 -108.52
CA GLN A 1224 -54.76 66.10 -108.87
C GLN A 1224 -54.66 65.23 -107.62
N LEU A 1225 -55.67 64.37 -107.38
CA LEU A 1225 -55.68 63.37 -106.31
C LEU A 1225 -54.57 62.34 -106.54
N VAL A 1226 -53.70 62.16 -105.55
CA VAL A 1226 -52.56 61.22 -105.59
C VAL A 1226 -52.67 60.08 -104.58
N PHE A 1227 -53.44 60.25 -103.51
CA PHE A 1227 -53.71 59.20 -102.54
C PHE A 1227 -55.07 59.41 -101.88
N GLU A 1228 -55.81 58.32 -101.66
CA GLU A 1228 -57.09 58.32 -100.96
C GLU A 1228 -57.22 57.06 -100.09
N THR A 1229 -57.74 57.23 -98.88
CA THR A 1229 -58.05 56.11 -97.99
C THR A 1229 -59.21 56.45 -97.06
N LYS A 1230 -59.99 55.43 -96.68
CA LYS A 1230 -60.97 55.49 -95.58
C LYS A 1230 -60.48 54.82 -94.29
N GLN A 1231 -59.29 54.22 -94.34
CA GLN A 1231 -58.70 53.49 -93.23
C GLN A 1231 -57.62 54.34 -92.56
N VAL A 1232 -57.80 54.63 -91.27
CA VAL A 1232 -56.92 55.53 -90.48
C VAL A 1232 -55.49 55.01 -90.36
N ASN A 1233 -55.29 53.70 -90.41
CA ASN A 1233 -54.00 53.02 -90.34
C ASN A 1233 -53.34 52.80 -91.71
N LYS A 1234 -53.94 53.29 -92.80
CA LYS A 1234 -53.35 53.18 -94.14
C LYS A 1234 -52.54 54.44 -94.44
N ASP A 1235 -51.23 54.30 -94.30
CA ASP A 1235 -50.29 55.40 -94.49
C ASP A 1235 -49.98 55.64 -95.97
N TRP A 1236 -49.51 56.85 -96.30
CA TRP A 1236 -49.04 57.18 -97.64
C TRP A 1236 -47.51 57.23 -97.69
N ASP A 1237 -46.91 56.45 -98.57
CA ASP A 1237 -45.46 56.30 -98.75
C ASP A 1237 -44.86 57.31 -99.74
N GLY A 1238 -45.64 58.27 -100.22
CA GLY A 1238 -45.16 59.24 -101.20
C GLY A 1238 -45.06 58.70 -102.63
N THR A 1239 -45.75 57.60 -102.95
CA THR A 1239 -45.85 57.04 -104.29
C THR A 1239 -47.25 57.21 -104.89
N LEU A 1240 -47.35 57.14 -106.22
CA LEU A 1240 -48.61 57.01 -106.97
C LEU A 1240 -48.48 55.84 -107.92
N LYS A 1241 -49.32 54.81 -107.74
CA LYS A 1241 -49.28 53.56 -108.52
C LYS A 1241 -47.89 52.90 -108.50
N GLY A 1242 -47.22 52.91 -107.35
CA GLY A 1242 -45.89 52.33 -107.14
C GLY A 1242 -44.72 53.15 -107.72
N LYS A 1243 -44.97 54.31 -108.34
CA LYS A 1243 -43.91 55.22 -108.78
C LYS A 1243 -43.68 56.34 -107.76
N PRO A 1244 -42.42 56.66 -107.40
CA PRO A 1244 -42.12 57.76 -106.48
C PRO A 1244 -42.59 59.10 -107.04
N LEU A 1245 -43.39 59.85 -106.27
CA LEU A 1245 -43.83 61.19 -106.67
C LEU A 1245 -42.72 62.24 -106.43
N PRO A 1246 -42.67 63.36 -107.16
CA PRO A 1246 -41.62 64.38 -107.00
C PRO A 1246 -41.54 64.96 -105.58
N VAL A 1247 -40.33 65.38 -105.17
CA VAL A 1247 -40.14 66.21 -103.95
C VAL A 1247 -40.96 67.49 -104.10
N GLY A 1248 -41.68 67.85 -103.04
CA GLY A 1248 -42.52 69.04 -103.04
C GLY A 1248 -43.67 68.97 -102.04
N THR A 1249 -44.47 70.03 -102.04
CA THR A 1249 -45.63 70.16 -101.14
C THR A 1249 -46.87 69.52 -101.75
N TYR A 1250 -47.53 68.68 -100.96
CA TYR A 1250 -48.79 68.02 -101.23
C TYR A 1250 -49.83 68.53 -100.23
N TYR A 1251 -51.09 68.57 -100.63
CA TYR A 1251 -52.18 69.06 -99.79
C TYR A 1251 -53.04 67.89 -99.36
N TRP A 1252 -53.41 67.83 -98.09
CA TRP A 1252 -54.25 66.76 -97.57
C TRP A 1252 -55.52 67.33 -96.93
N VAL A 1253 -56.59 66.54 -97.00
CA VAL A 1253 -57.84 66.77 -96.30
C VAL A 1253 -58.22 65.47 -95.61
N VAL A 1254 -58.47 65.52 -94.31
CA VAL A 1254 -59.00 64.41 -93.53
C VAL A 1254 -60.34 64.80 -92.93
N GLU A 1255 -61.31 63.91 -93.09
CA GLU A 1255 -62.68 64.03 -92.60
C GLU A 1255 -63.05 62.78 -91.82
N GLY A 1256 -63.79 62.95 -90.73
CA GLY A 1256 -64.27 61.84 -89.92
C GLY A 1256 -65.16 62.32 -88.78
N LEU A 1257 -65.56 61.37 -87.94
CA LEU A 1257 -66.36 61.62 -86.73
C LEU A 1257 -65.48 61.46 -85.49
N ASP A 1258 -65.59 62.40 -84.56
CA ASP A 1258 -64.97 62.25 -83.24
C ASP A 1258 -65.80 61.35 -82.31
N VAL A 1259 -65.36 61.21 -81.06
CA VAL A 1259 -66.04 60.42 -80.02
C VAL A 1259 -67.49 60.84 -79.73
N HIS A 1260 -67.90 62.06 -80.12
CA HIS A 1260 -69.26 62.56 -79.95
C HIS A 1260 -70.12 62.45 -81.23
N GLY A 1261 -69.56 61.90 -82.32
CA GLY A 1261 -70.23 61.81 -83.60
C GLY A 1261 -70.26 63.13 -84.37
N GLU A 1262 -69.48 64.13 -83.93
CA GLU A 1262 -69.37 65.42 -84.61
C GLU A 1262 -68.38 65.32 -85.78
N LYS A 1263 -68.71 65.99 -86.89
CA LYS A 1263 -67.85 65.98 -88.09
C LYS A 1263 -66.61 66.82 -87.87
N LEU A 1264 -65.46 66.16 -87.82
CA LEU A 1264 -64.15 66.79 -87.75
C LEU A 1264 -63.50 66.77 -89.14
N ARG A 1265 -63.34 67.96 -89.73
CA ARG A 1265 -62.62 68.18 -90.99
C ARG A 1265 -61.36 68.98 -90.74
N ARG A 1266 -60.21 68.46 -91.17
CA ARG A 1266 -58.91 69.16 -91.12
C ARG A 1266 -58.29 69.13 -92.51
N ALA A 1267 -57.68 70.24 -92.90
CA ALA A 1267 -56.92 70.34 -94.13
C ALA A 1267 -55.57 70.98 -93.85
N GLY A 1268 -54.56 70.61 -94.63
CA GLY A 1268 -53.21 71.11 -94.47
C GLY A 1268 -52.32 70.75 -95.64
N SER A 1269 -51.03 70.97 -95.46
CA SER A 1269 -50.02 70.56 -96.42
C SER A 1269 -48.97 69.69 -95.76
N VAL A 1270 -48.38 68.80 -96.55
CA VAL A 1270 -47.26 67.95 -96.17
C VAL A 1270 -46.17 68.08 -97.23
N THR A 1271 -44.94 68.28 -96.79
CA THR A 1271 -43.78 68.33 -97.68
C THR A 1271 -43.15 66.95 -97.78
N LEU A 1272 -43.15 66.37 -98.99
CA LEU A 1272 -42.41 65.15 -99.28
C LEU A 1272 -40.97 65.55 -99.59
N LEU A 1273 -40.03 65.04 -98.79
CA LEU A 1273 -38.58 65.23 -98.93
C LEU A 1273 -37.94 63.88 -99.31
N ARG A 1274 -36.86 63.86 -100.08
CA ARG A 1274 -36.10 62.62 -100.35
C ARG A 1274 -34.62 62.86 -100.20
#